data_AF-A0A965ULR4-F1
#
_entry.id   AF-A0A965ULR4-F1
#
_cell.length_a   1.000
_cell.length_b   1.000
_cell.length_c   1.000
_cell.angle_alpha   90.00
_cell.angle_beta   90.00
_cell.angle_gamma   90.00
#
_symmetry.space_group_name_H-M   'P 1'
#
loop_
_entity.id
_entity.type
_entity.pdbx_description
1 polymer ?
#
loop_
_entity_poly.entity_id
_entity_poly.type
_entity_poly.pdbx_seq_one_letter_code
_entity_poly.pdbx_strand_id
1 'polypeptide(L)'
;MKKLIILCFSLFAILATSAQVSKTIEVSAAGTLTTLLTASEKSTLTSITLTGVLDARDIKCIRDEMPLVTEINMSSVIIQLFSGLGGTYPWGDATYPENEFPKYAFFDTSKSKTLLKSIILPEGITAIGESAFYECHGLIDVNVPDAVTTIRSYAFQQSENLTTITLGKKVNFIDLQCFYNCPNLRNIYSRNPTPPALSGNPFTSTDINIVYVPSGSVNAYKNAVYWGLKTDGQANFNIGIDELVQVHNPTAGGLKNEIVALGKNISAITQLKVTGLLNSIDIKVLKDELVVLIDLDLSGATLVSNLLPNNAFNGKNSLVSIKLPESLTIIGDYAFTSCTNITSNVPLPRDLVSIGKFAFNGCLRMTGGLHFPPSLTTIGESAFSGCTGLKGTISFPESVTTIQGSAFNECTGLSGQLVLPNSITSIGSYAFQKCQNLSGSLILPSQLVLINSGLFYRCSSLSGALNVPASVQEIKGSAFFGCNQLTEINLGGKITGIGAEAFYNCSGITKISSPQNTPPVITSNTFGGSVDKNNTQLQVPYGALAAYQSDALWKAFKNISEVEITYNLKVLAGQNGTVKANNVVVQTGEVLVVNKNATKSFTFTPDNGYIVYSLAFNGVNVLNHLSNNAYTTPLITDSSTLEVTFEKAHTISISIENATGGSVSANNTPLANGGNILLVEGESVTFNITPAEGYWLESLKFGGNPVILPLTDNQFSTGPVTQDVALEVKFKKITYDVTILLNAGGTVKENNVVLTNNSKLNVAQNAVLSFNITPNSGFEIDTLQYGGSPIALINYQYQTAPINTNDTLYVRFKESQTKFNITLQTGEHGVVSENNIVLKSDTILKSAIHSTRTFVIIPDAGYATDKVFYGGRDITSTLVSGQFTTALITADATLSVTFKQLAFTLTLLKGDGGKVFYNNTQLLNNDVISAEPGTTKTFTITPDTGYGIDVVRFNTTDVKGELVNNTYTTGAVTGNGTLTVTFKQLTFKITVTSGTGGTVKDGNTVINNNTVLTVNENSTKTFTFLPNSGYVVSSLTFGGANVMNKLINNNYTTPPITSDVALNVSFSLNSYTPSCYLNVTLIGKGKISASGFLPSGGTNPVPYGSTTQLTITPDPGYVIDSLLYENADVRSAMVGNIYTTPQVVKDGVTYLKIVFRLITHDVKILTGNGGKIKSGTKILPNDTVVSAASGLPLIFSVTPDTGYELDSLRFGGKNVKDSLVNNQLTTVPVTKADTLKAVFKKKVFNIKIQYSTGGTISLGTGTLANDT
;
A
#
# COMPACT_ATOMS: atom_id res chain seq x y z
N MET A 1 -18.25 -4.27 -24.70
CA MET A 1 -17.05 -5.10 -24.43
C MET A 1 -16.20 -4.62 -23.25
N LYS A 2 -16.13 -3.32 -22.90
CA LYS A 2 -15.49 -2.86 -21.64
C LYS A 2 -16.22 -3.25 -20.33
N LYS A 3 -17.50 -3.64 -20.38
CA LYS A 3 -18.25 -4.19 -19.22
C LYS A 3 -18.11 -5.71 -19.02
N LEU A 4 -17.55 -6.45 -19.98
CA LEU A 4 -17.33 -7.90 -19.86
C LEU A 4 -15.93 -8.23 -19.32
N ILE A 5 -14.96 -7.32 -19.51
CA ILE A 5 -13.58 -7.46 -19.00
C ILE A 5 -13.47 -7.04 -17.53
N ILE A 6 -14.36 -6.16 -17.04
CA ILE A 6 -14.41 -5.78 -15.61
C ILE A 6 -15.06 -6.87 -14.75
N LEU A 7 -15.95 -7.70 -15.32
CA LEU A 7 -16.53 -8.86 -14.61
C LEU A 7 -15.55 -10.03 -14.45
N CYS A 8 -14.57 -10.18 -15.35
CA CYS A 8 -13.58 -11.27 -15.28
C CYS A 8 -12.40 -10.96 -14.35
N PHE A 9 -12.06 -9.68 -14.13
CA PHE A 9 -11.02 -9.30 -13.17
C PHE A 9 -11.52 -9.22 -11.71
N SER A 10 -12.81 -8.98 -11.48
CA SER A 10 -13.40 -9.04 -10.14
C SER A 10 -13.70 -10.46 -9.64
N LEU A 11 -13.53 -11.50 -10.47
CA LEU A 11 -13.76 -12.90 -10.08
C LEU A 11 -12.49 -13.67 -9.72
N PHE A 12 -11.29 -13.17 -10.09
CA PHE A 12 -10.01 -13.80 -9.71
C PHE A 12 -9.34 -13.15 -8.49
N ALA A 13 -9.83 -11.98 -8.03
CA ALA A 13 -9.36 -11.32 -6.82
C ALA A 13 -10.20 -11.62 -5.56
N ILE A 14 -11.05 -12.67 -5.59
CA ILE A 14 -11.83 -13.16 -4.44
C ILE A 14 -11.34 -14.55 -3.95
N LEU A 15 -10.13 -14.96 -4.35
CA LEU A 15 -9.43 -16.10 -3.72
C LEU A 15 -8.21 -15.61 -2.92
N ALA A 16 -8.44 -14.62 -2.06
CA ALA A 16 -7.50 -14.22 -1.03
C ALA A 16 -8.27 -13.70 0.19
N THR A 17 -9.02 -14.60 0.82
CA THR A 17 -9.20 -14.79 2.27
C THR A 17 -10.36 -15.76 2.51
N SER A 18 -10.26 -17.00 2.02
CA SER A 18 -10.90 -18.08 2.77
C SER A 18 -10.06 -18.27 4.02
N ALA A 19 -10.67 -18.24 5.21
CA ALA A 19 -9.94 -18.56 6.45
C ALA A 19 -9.17 -19.87 6.25
N GLN A 20 -7.88 -19.90 6.62
CA GLN A 20 -7.07 -21.12 6.57
C GLN A 20 -7.73 -22.17 7.47
N VAL A 21 -8.30 -23.20 6.85
CA VAL A 21 -8.84 -24.35 7.56
C VAL A 21 -7.69 -25.33 7.77
N SER A 22 -7.19 -25.40 9.00
CA SER A 22 -6.05 -26.23 9.40
C SER A 22 -6.48 -27.35 10.36
N LYS A 23 -5.89 -28.53 10.25
CA LYS A 23 -6.09 -29.62 11.21
C LYS A 23 -4.81 -30.39 11.49
N THR A 24 -4.63 -30.79 12.75
CA THR A 24 -3.59 -31.76 13.15
C THR A 24 -4.22 -33.13 13.33
N ILE A 25 -3.60 -34.17 12.79
CA ILE A 25 -4.12 -35.54 12.81
C ILE A 25 -3.00 -36.50 13.17
N GLU A 26 -3.25 -37.32 14.18
CA GLU A 26 -2.41 -38.46 14.52
C GLU A 26 -2.93 -39.71 13.79
N VAL A 27 -2.11 -40.28 12.92
CA VAL A 27 -2.39 -41.54 12.23
C VAL A 27 -1.70 -42.66 13.00
N SER A 28 -2.48 -43.34 13.86
CA SER A 28 -1.96 -44.41 14.73
C SER A 28 -1.69 -45.72 13.99
N ALA A 29 -2.30 -45.92 12.81
CA ALA A 29 -2.10 -47.09 11.95
C ALA A 29 -2.07 -46.67 10.47
N ALA A 30 -1.08 -47.18 9.72
CA ALA A 30 -0.90 -46.82 8.32
C ALA A 30 -2.09 -47.26 7.44
N GLY A 31 -2.42 -46.42 6.46
CA GLY A 31 -3.52 -46.56 5.52
C GLY A 31 -4.90 -46.16 6.05
N THR A 32 -4.98 -45.49 7.20
CA THR A 32 -6.25 -45.14 7.86
C THR A 32 -6.61 -43.66 7.78
N LEU A 33 -5.79 -42.79 7.19
CA LEU A 33 -6.06 -41.34 7.14
C LEU A 33 -7.42 -41.02 6.52
N THR A 34 -7.85 -41.79 5.51
CA THR A 34 -9.15 -41.61 4.86
C THR A 34 -10.33 -41.82 5.82
N THR A 35 -10.20 -42.62 6.87
CA THR A 35 -11.28 -42.87 7.84
C THR A 35 -11.25 -41.89 9.02
N LEU A 36 -10.13 -41.20 9.24
CA LEU A 36 -9.96 -40.20 10.30
C LEU A 36 -10.54 -38.82 9.96
N LEU A 37 -11.03 -38.66 8.73
CA LEU A 37 -11.54 -37.39 8.21
C LEU A 37 -12.92 -37.57 7.57
N THR A 38 -13.81 -36.63 7.86
CA THR A 38 -15.11 -36.54 7.21
C THR A 38 -14.97 -36.01 5.78
N ALA A 39 -15.97 -36.27 4.92
CA ALA A 39 -16.00 -35.74 3.55
C ALA A 39 -15.93 -34.19 3.51
N SER A 40 -16.55 -33.53 4.51
CA SER A 40 -16.48 -32.08 4.65
C SER A 40 -15.07 -31.60 4.98
N GLU A 41 -14.36 -32.28 5.89
CA GLU A 41 -12.99 -31.90 6.24
C GLU A 41 -12.04 -32.10 5.06
N LYS A 42 -12.13 -33.24 4.36
CA LYS A 42 -11.31 -33.52 3.18
C LYS A 42 -11.48 -32.44 2.10
N SER A 43 -12.71 -32.04 1.82
CA SER A 43 -13.00 -31.03 0.78
C SER A 43 -12.71 -29.58 1.17
N THR A 44 -12.49 -29.27 2.45
CA THR A 44 -12.31 -27.89 2.95
C THR A 44 -10.92 -27.58 3.52
N LEU A 45 -10.14 -28.59 3.90
CA LEU A 45 -8.81 -28.37 4.48
C LEU A 45 -7.86 -27.68 3.48
N THR A 46 -7.19 -26.65 3.98
CA THR A 46 -6.19 -25.86 3.23
C THR A 46 -4.77 -26.05 3.77
N SER A 47 -4.65 -26.51 5.02
CA SER A 47 -3.39 -26.84 5.68
C SER A 47 -3.56 -28.07 6.58
N ILE A 48 -2.58 -28.96 6.65
CA ILE A 48 -2.65 -30.19 7.45
C ILE A 48 -1.31 -30.51 8.12
N THR A 49 -1.37 -30.90 9.39
CA THR A 49 -0.22 -31.42 10.15
C THR A 49 -0.49 -32.88 10.50
N LEU A 50 0.45 -33.77 10.16
CA LEU A 50 0.32 -35.21 10.33
C LEU A 50 1.40 -35.73 11.28
N THR A 51 1.03 -36.63 12.18
CA THR A 51 1.95 -37.33 13.09
C THR A 51 1.64 -38.83 13.08
N GLY A 52 2.60 -39.67 13.49
CA GLY A 52 2.40 -41.12 13.58
C GLY A 52 2.93 -41.89 12.37
N VAL A 53 2.22 -42.93 11.93
CA VAL A 53 2.66 -43.85 10.87
C VAL A 53 1.78 -43.71 9.63
N LEU A 54 2.40 -43.44 8.48
CA LEU A 54 1.71 -43.31 7.20
C LEU A 54 2.24 -44.34 6.19
N ASP A 55 1.40 -44.76 5.26
CA ASP A 55 1.83 -45.46 4.04
C ASP A 55 1.33 -44.76 2.76
N ALA A 56 1.57 -45.39 1.60
CA ALA A 56 1.18 -44.82 0.31
C ALA A 56 -0.34 -44.58 0.17
N ARG A 57 -1.20 -45.30 0.89
CA ARG A 57 -2.66 -45.09 0.85
C ARG A 57 -3.05 -43.79 1.57
N ASP A 58 -2.35 -43.44 2.64
CA ASP A 58 -2.57 -42.16 3.34
C ASP A 58 -2.13 -40.98 2.47
N ILE A 59 -0.96 -41.08 1.84
CA ILE A 59 -0.47 -40.05 0.92
C ILE A 59 -1.41 -39.90 -0.29
N LYS A 60 -1.92 -41.01 -0.81
CA LYS A 60 -2.98 -41.00 -1.84
C LYS A 60 -4.25 -40.32 -1.35
N CYS A 61 -4.68 -40.52 -0.11
CA CYS A 61 -5.84 -39.83 0.45
C CYS A 61 -5.63 -38.31 0.43
N ILE A 62 -4.45 -37.83 0.83
CA ILE A 62 -4.10 -36.41 0.74
C ILE A 62 -4.23 -35.95 -0.71
N ARG A 63 -3.57 -36.61 -1.67
CA ARG A 63 -3.61 -36.27 -3.10
C ARG A 63 -5.03 -36.22 -3.65
N ASP A 64 -5.78 -37.31 -3.50
CA ASP A 64 -7.03 -37.54 -4.22
C ASP A 64 -8.25 -36.89 -3.57
N GLU A 65 -8.28 -36.78 -2.24
CA GLU A 65 -9.48 -36.38 -1.51
C GLU A 65 -9.40 -34.98 -0.90
N MET A 66 -8.20 -34.36 -0.86
CA MET A 66 -8.00 -33.06 -0.20
C MET A 66 -7.59 -31.92 -1.15
N PRO A 67 -8.41 -31.55 -2.14
CA PRO A 67 -7.99 -30.73 -3.29
C PRO A 67 -7.49 -29.33 -2.95
N LEU A 68 -7.91 -28.75 -1.81
CA LEU A 68 -7.57 -27.38 -1.43
C LEU A 68 -6.30 -27.26 -0.56
N VAL A 69 -5.65 -28.37 -0.22
CA VAL A 69 -4.45 -28.36 0.64
C VAL A 69 -3.29 -27.69 -0.08
N THR A 70 -2.82 -26.59 0.52
CA THR A 70 -1.69 -25.79 0.05
C THR A 70 -0.45 -25.94 0.94
N GLU A 71 -0.59 -26.46 2.15
CA GLU A 71 0.48 -26.62 3.13
C GLU A 71 0.38 -27.97 3.83
N ILE A 72 1.50 -28.70 3.92
CA ILE A 72 1.54 -29.99 4.60
C ILE A 72 2.76 -30.06 5.54
N ASN A 73 2.54 -30.47 6.79
CA ASN A 73 3.62 -30.77 7.73
C ASN A 73 3.62 -32.25 8.12
N MET A 74 4.72 -32.95 7.83
CA MET A 74 4.93 -34.36 8.18
C MET A 74 6.22 -34.60 8.97
N SER A 75 6.78 -33.59 9.64
CA SER A 75 8.08 -33.72 10.32
C SER A 75 8.16 -34.89 11.31
N SER A 76 7.03 -35.26 11.92
CA SER A 76 6.91 -36.31 12.93
C SER A 76 6.20 -37.57 12.41
N VAL A 77 6.27 -37.83 11.11
CA VAL A 77 5.73 -39.02 10.45
C VAL A 77 6.81 -40.07 10.23
N ILE A 78 6.45 -41.34 10.36
CA ILE A 78 7.24 -42.50 9.90
C ILE A 78 6.52 -43.11 8.69
N ILE A 79 7.22 -43.27 7.57
CA ILE A 79 6.66 -43.90 6.37
C ILE A 79 6.85 -45.41 6.46
N GLN A 80 5.77 -46.18 6.45
CA GLN A 80 5.77 -47.63 6.44
C GLN A 80 5.72 -48.22 5.03
N LEU A 81 6.20 -49.46 4.92
CA LEU A 81 6.11 -50.24 3.70
C LEU A 81 4.66 -50.53 3.33
N PHE A 82 4.34 -50.42 2.03
CA PHE A 82 3.08 -50.87 1.46
C PHE A 82 3.31 -51.59 0.13
N SER A 83 2.56 -52.65 -0.13
CA SER A 83 2.55 -53.37 -1.41
C SER A 83 1.12 -53.73 -1.77
N GLY A 84 0.70 -53.39 -2.98
CA GLY A 84 -0.61 -53.78 -3.53
C GLY A 84 -1.42 -52.62 -4.09
N LEU A 85 -2.69 -52.90 -4.37
CA LEU A 85 -3.62 -51.97 -5.02
C LEU A 85 -4.02 -50.87 -4.04
N GLY A 86 -4.19 -49.65 -4.56
CA GLY A 86 -4.67 -48.51 -3.77
C GLY A 86 -3.60 -47.60 -3.19
N GLY A 87 -2.32 -47.78 -3.55
CA GLY A 87 -1.25 -46.80 -3.31
C GLY A 87 -1.26 -45.64 -4.31
N THR A 88 -0.25 -44.77 -4.26
CA THR A 88 -0.15 -43.55 -5.09
C THR A 88 0.13 -43.81 -6.58
N TYR A 89 0.61 -44.98 -6.97
CA TYR A 89 0.85 -45.36 -8.36
C TYR A 89 -0.48 -45.60 -9.09
N PRO A 90 -0.79 -44.82 -10.15
CA PRO A 90 -2.12 -44.83 -10.77
C PRO A 90 -2.36 -46.01 -11.72
N TRP A 91 -1.32 -46.73 -12.15
CA TRP A 91 -1.42 -47.75 -13.21
C TRP A 91 -1.42 -49.21 -12.74
N GLY A 92 -1.55 -49.48 -11.44
CA GLY A 92 -1.69 -50.84 -10.92
C GLY A 92 -1.00 -51.07 -9.57
N ASP A 93 -0.69 -52.34 -9.28
CA ASP A 93 0.05 -52.73 -8.09
C ASP A 93 1.47 -52.13 -8.08
N ALA A 94 1.89 -51.66 -6.92
CA ALA A 94 3.25 -51.18 -6.71
C ALA A 94 3.72 -51.49 -5.28
N THR A 95 5.04 -51.65 -5.14
CA THR A 95 5.71 -51.72 -3.85
C THR A 95 6.32 -50.36 -3.50
N TYR A 96 6.10 -49.94 -2.26
CA TYR A 96 6.59 -48.71 -1.64
C TYR A 96 7.45 -49.12 -0.43
N PRO A 97 8.77 -48.90 -0.47
CA PRO A 97 9.65 -49.23 0.64
C PRO A 97 9.33 -48.42 1.90
N GLU A 98 9.64 -48.99 3.06
CA GLU A 98 9.65 -48.22 4.32
C GLU A 98 10.68 -47.08 4.24
N ASN A 99 10.38 -45.97 4.92
CA ASN A 99 11.23 -44.77 4.94
C ASN A 99 11.54 -44.19 3.55
N GLU A 100 10.75 -44.47 2.52
CA GLU A 100 10.84 -43.80 1.23
C GLU A 100 9.59 -42.96 1.01
N PHE A 101 9.74 -41.67 0.70
CA PHE A 101 8.57 -40.85 0.37
C PHE A 101 7.92 -41.41 -0.91
N PRO A 102 6.62 -41.74 -0.91
CA PRO A 102 6.04 -42.58 -1.96
C PRO A 102 6.24 -42.04 -3.37
N LYS A 103 6.57 -42.92 -4.32
CA LYS A 103 6.53 -42.58 -5.75
C LYS A 103 5.12 -42.13 -6.15
N TYR A 104 5.02 -41.16 -7.07
CA TYR A 104 3.74 -40.59 -7.51
C TYR A 104 2.90 -39.97 -6.37
N ALA A 105 3.53 -39.62 -5.24
CA ALA A 105 2.86 -39.15 -4.02
C ALA A 105 1.78 -38.08 -4.28
N PHE A 106 2.14 -37.05 -5.05
CA PHE A 106 1.26 -35.92 -5.34
C PHE A 106 0.98 -35.70 -6.82
N PHE A 107 1.39 -36.65 -7.66
CA PHE A 107 1.12 -36.63 -9.10
C PHE A 107 0.05 -37.66 -9.47
N ASP A 108 -0.96 -37.20 -10.21
CA ASP A 108 -2.00 -37.97 -10.88
C ASP A 108 -2.53 -37.14 -12.06
N THR A 109 -2.84 -37.76 -13.19
CA THR A 109 -3.27 -37.04 -14.41
C THR A 109 -4.56 -36.23 -14.23
N SER A 110 -5.34 -36.49 -13.17
CA SER A 110 -6.59 -35.79 -12.86
C SER A 110 -6.64 -35.16 -11.46
N LYS A 111 -5.73 -35.54 -10.55
CA LYS A 111 -5.78 -35.18 -9.13
C LYS A 111 -4.46 -34.68 -8.55
N SER A 112 -3.53 -34.21 -9.38
CA SER A 112 -2.24 -33.67 -8.92
C SER A 112 -2.40 -32.51 -7.92
N LYS A 113 -1.46 -32.40 -6.98
CA LYS A 113 -1.43 -31.28 -6.01
C LYS A 113 -0.82 -30.01 -6.60
N THR A 114 -1.46 -29.46 -7.61
CA THR A 114 -1.02 -28.23 -8.27
C THR A 114 -1.08 -26.99 -7.37
N LEU A 115 -1.89 -27.01 -6.30
CA LEU A 115 -2.01 -25.93 -5.32
C LEU A 115 -1.05 -26.04 -4.12
N LEU A 116 -0.31 -27.14 -3.98
CA LEU A 116 0.62 -27.34 -2.85
C LEU A 116 1.76 -26.34 -2.95
N LYS A 117 1.86 -25.43 -1.98
CA LYS A 117 2.87 -24.36 -1.91
C LYS A 117 4.07 -24.73 -1.06
N SER A 118 3.85 -25.43 0.04
CA SER A 118 4.89 -25.79 1.00
C SER A 118 4.67 -27.18 1.60
N ILE A 119 5.75 -27.91 1.83
CA ILE A 119 5.75 -29.21 2.48
C ILE A 119 6.96 -29.37 3.41
N ILE A 120 6.72 -29.81 4.63
CA ILE A 120 7.75 -30.31 5.55
C ILE A 120 7.75 -31.84 5.46
N LEU A 121 8.82 -32.40 4.90
CA LEU A 121 9.01 -33.83 4.70
C LEU A 121 9.29 -34.55 6.04
N PRO A 122 8.99 -35.85 6.16
CA PRO A 122 9.34 -36.61 7.36
C PRO A 122 10.86 -36.76 7.53
N GLU A 123 11.39 -36.48 8.72
CA GLU A 123 12.84 -36.43 8.96
C GLU A 123 13.55 -37.79 8.76
N GLY A 124 12.83 -38.90 8.91
CA GLY A 124 13.36 -40.26 8.82
C GLY A 124 13.46 -40.84 7.41
N ILE A 125 12.95 -40.16 6.38
CA ILE A 125 12.99 -40.73 5.02
C ILE A 125 14.42 -40.81 4.47
N THR A 126 14.70 -41.90 3.78
CA THR A 126 15.99 -42.22 3.15
C THR A 126 15.99 -41.93 1.66
N ALA A 127 14.83 -41.78 1.03
CA ALA A 127 14.74 -41.41 -0.39
C ALA A 127 13.44 -40.68 -0.72
N ILE A 128 13.48 -39.85 -1.77
CA ILE A 128 12.27 -39.29 -2.41
C ILE A 128 11.93 -40.16 -3.61
N GLY A 129 10.70 -40.65 -3.66
CA GLY A 129 10.20 -41.54 -4.71
C GLY A 129 10.11 -40.90 -6.09
N GLU A 130 10.05 -41.74 -7.11
CA GLU A 130 9.89 -41.34 -8.51
C GLU A 130 8.62 -40.50 -8.69
N SER A 131 8.70 -39.38 -9.41
CA SER A 131 7.56 -38.49 -9.70
C SER A 131 6.76 -38.03 -8.47
N ALA A 132 7.38 -37.99 -7.27
CA ALA A 132 6.67 -37.69 -6.03
C ALA A 132 5.99 -36.31 -6.02
N PHE A 133 6.63 -35.30 -6.62
CA PHE A 133 6.17 -33.91 -6.74
C PHE A 133 6.09 -33.45 -8.21
N TYR A 134 5.91 -34.38 -9.14
CA TYR A 134 5.74 -34.06 -10.55
C TYR A 134 4.51 -33.14 -10.74
N GLU A 135 4.65 -32.05 -11.52
CA GLU A 135 3.61 -31.03 -11.77
C GLU A 135 3.02 -30.38 -10.50
N CYS A 136 3.78 -30.34 -9.40
CA CYS A 136 3.42 -29.52 -8.23
C CYS A 136 3.68 -28.03 -8.50
N HIS A 137 2.90 -27.43 -9.41
CA HIS A 137 3.09 -26.06 -9.88
C HIS A 137 3.09 -25.00 -8.77
N GLY A 138 2.39 -25.23 -7.67
CA GLY A 138 2.33 -24.30 -6.53
C GLY A 138 3.60 -24.27 -5.67
N LEU A 139 4.44 -25.30 -5.73
CA LEU A 139 5.51 -25.55 -4.75
C LEU A 139 6.61 -24.50 -4.88
N ILE A 140 6.97 -23.82 -3.79
CA ILE A 140 7.88 -22.66 -3.82
C ILE A 140 9.30 -23.06 -3.40
N ASP A 141 9.42 -23.84 -2.35
CA ASP A 141 10.68 -24.31 -1.79
C ASP A 141 10.51 -25.68 -1.12
N VAL A 142 11.59 -26.46 -1.07
CA VAL A 142 11.62 -27.78 -0.45
C VAL A 142 12.93 -27.98 0.31
N ASN A 143 12.83 -28.42 1.56
CA ASN A 143 13.96 -28.86 2.36
C ASN A 143 14.00 -30.40 2.42
N VAL A 144 14.98 -30.99 1.74
CA VAL A 144 15.21 -32.43 1.73
C VAL A 144 15.93 -32.83 3.03
N PRO A 145 15.38 -33.75 3.85
CA PRO A 145 15.96 -34.15 5.13
C PRO A 145 17.39 -34.71 5.04
N ASP A 146 18.16 -34.58 6.12
CA ASP A 146 19.58 -35.01 6.17
C ASP A 146 19.76 -36.53 6.02
N ALA A 147 18.71 -37.33 6.28
CA ALA A 147 18.72 -38.79 6.13
C ALA A 147 18.57 -39.27 4.68
N VAL A 148 18.10 -38.42 3.77
CA VAL A 148 17.87 -38.76 2.37
C VAL A 148 19.19 -39.01 1.66
N THR A 149 19.31 -40.16 1.02
CA THR A 149 20.48 -40.56 0.21
C THR A 149 20.24 -40.41 -1.29
N THR A 150 18.98 -40.55 -1.72
CA THR A 150 18.63 -40.56 -3.15
C THR A 150 17.36 -39.77 -3.43
N ILE A 151 17.39 -38.95 -4.49
CA ILE A 151 16.20 -38.36 -5.10
C ILE A 151 15.97 -39.04 -6.46
N ARG A 152 14.84 -39.74 -6.61
CA ARG A 152 14.58 -40.57 -7.80
C ARG A 152 14.10 -39.76 -9.00
N SER A 153 14.02 -40.46 -10.14
CA SER A 153 13.69 -39.88 -11.44
C SER A 153 12.41 -39.04 -11.39
N TYR A 154 12.42 -37.90 -12.08
CA TYR A 154 11.28 -37.01 -12.26
C TYR A 154 10.65 -36.44 -10.98
N ALA A 155 11.30 -36.57 -9.81
CA ALA A 155 10.68 -36.28 -8.52
C ALA A 155 10.09 -34.86 -8.41
N PHE A 156 10.68 -33.83 -9.03
CA PHE A 156 10.20 -32.45 -9.01
C PHE A 156 9.95 -31.86 -10.41
N GLN A 157 9.88 -32.71 -11.44
CA GLN A 157 9.71 -32.25 -12.82
C GLN A 157 8.45 -31.36 -12.96
N GLN A 158 8.57 -30.26 -13.72
CA GLN A 158 7.49 -29.29 -13.95
C GLN A 158 6.93 -28.62 -12.68
N SER A 159 7.70 -28.58 -11.58
CA SER A 159 7.38 -27.74 -10.42
C SER A 159 7.72 -26.28 -10.73
N GLU A 160 6.86 -25.61 -11.50
CA GLU A 160 7.19 -24.34 -12.16
C GLU A 160 7.47 -23.18 -11.20
N ASN A 161 6.84 -23.13 -10.02
CA ASN A 161 7.11 -22.07 -9.02
C ASN A 161 8.23 -22.42 -8.03
N LEU A 162 8.86 -23.58 -8.15
CA LEU A 162 9.94 -23.98 -7.24
C LEU A 162 11.12 -23.05 -7.48
N THR A 163 11.45 -22.22 -6.50
CA THR A 163 12.52 -21.22 -6.59
C THR A 163 13.84 -21.69 -5.99
N THR A 164 13.74 -22.52 -4.95
CA THR A 164 14.87 -22.98 -4.14
C THR A 164 14.69 -24.43 -3.72
N ILE A 165 15.77 -25.20 -3.68
CA ILE A 165 15.80 -26.49 -3.01
C ILE A 165 17.00 -26.62 -2.08
N THR A 166 16.78 -27.16 -0.88
CA THR A 166 17.85 -27.51 0.05
C THR A 166 18.04 -29.02 0.06
N LEU A 167 19.25 -29.48 -0.26
CA LEU A 167 19.67 -30.87 -0.26
C LEU A 167 20.30 -31.23 1.09
N GLY A 168 19.80 -32.29 1.72
CA GLY A 168 20.32 -32.83 2.97
C GLY A 168 21.75 -33.37 2.86
N LYS A 169 22.41 -33.52 4.02
CA LYS A 169 23.84 -33.89 4.10
C LYS A 169 24.22 -35.21 3.41
N LYS A 170 23.27 -36.15 3.28
CA LYS A 170 23.54 -37.50 2.74
C LYS A 170 23.07 -37.70 1.32
N VAL A 171 22.51 -36.68 0.65
CA VAL A 171 22.00 -36.80 -0.72
C VAL A 171 23.18 -37.09 -1.65
N ASN A 172 23.39 -38.36 -1.99
CA ASN A 172 24.55 -38.83 -2.74
C ASN A 172 24.20 -39.09 -4.21
N PHE A 173 22.92 -39.22 -4.53
CA PHE A 173 22.45 -39.52 -5.88
C PHE A 173 21.19 -38.72 -6.22
N ILE A 174 21.19 -38.04 -7.36
CA ILE A 174 20.01 -37.40 -7.96
C ILE A 174 19.83 -38.00 -9.36
N ASP A 175 18.68 -38.62 -9.55
CA ASP A 175 18.40 -39.43 -10.73
C ASP A 175 17.82 -38.60 -11.90
N LEU A 176 17.51 -39.27 -13.00
CA LEU A 176 17.20 -38.67 -14.29
C LEU A 176 16.06 -37.64 -14.22
N GLN A 177 16.28 -36.47 -14.83
CA GLN A 177 15.27 -35.41 -15.04
C GLN A 177 14.53 -34.96 -13.77
N CYS A 178 15.15 -35.11 -12.60
CA CYS A 178 14.55 -34.77 -11.32
C CYS A 178 14.00 -33.32 -11.26
N PHE A 179 14.66 -32.34 -11.90
CA PHE A 179 14.27 -30.93 -11.95
C PHE A 179 14.05 -30.45 -13.39
N TYR A 180 13.57 -31.33 -14.28
CA TYR A 180 13.28 -30.97 -15.66
C TYR A 180 12.16 -29.93 -15.72
N ASN A 181 12.38 -28.87 -16.50
CA ASN A 181 11.40 -27.80 -16.72
C ASN A 181 10.88 -27.16 -15.41
N CYS A 182 11.79 -26.79 -14.51
CA CYS A 182 11.53 -25.98 -13.32
C CYS A 182 12.04 -24.55 -13.55
N PRO A 183 11.40 -23.74 -14.39
CA PRO A 183 11.97 -22.49 -14.92
C PRO A 183 12.29 -21.41 -13.87
N ASN A 184 11.67 -21.47 -12.69
CA ASN A 184 11.91 -20.53 -11.60
C ASN A 184 12.93 -21.03 -10.57
N LEU A 185 13.44 -22.26 -10.68
CA LEU A 185 14.44 -22.78 -9.75
C LEU A 185 15.77 -22.08 -10.04
N ARG A 186 16.19 -21.20 -9.12
CA ARG A 186 17.42 -20.40 -9.26
C ARG A 186 18.51 -20.84 -8.30
N ASN A 187 18.16 -21.27 -7.10
CA ASN A 187 19.15 -21.50 -6.05
C ASN A 187 19.07 -22.93 -5.52
N ILE A 188 20.22 -23.57 -5.36
CA ILE A 188 20.35 -24.88 -4.71
C ILE A 188 21.23 -24.70 -3.48
N TYR A 189 20.76 -25.13 -2.31
CA TYR A 189 21.58 -25.19 -1.11
C TYR A 189 21.91 -26.64 -0.84
N SER A 190 23.17 -27.03 -1.00
CA SER A 190 23.60 -28.39 -0.69
C SER A 190 24.34 -28.40 0.63
N ARG A 191 23.83 -29.15 1.61
CA ARG A 191 24.55 -29.40 2.86
C ARG A 191 25.54 -30.57 2.74
N ASN A 192 25.54 -31.26 1.59
CA ASN A 192 26.46 -32.37 1.35
C ASN A 192 27.87 -31.81 1.08
N PRO A 193 28.91 -32.24 1.83
CA PRO A 193 30.28 -31.82 1.54
C PRO A 193 30.83 -32.37 0.21
N THR A 194 30.17 -33.35 -0.39
CA THR A 194 30.52 -33.96 -1.67
C THR A 194 29.39 -33.82 -2.69
N PRO A 195 29.68 -33.45 -3.95
CA PRO A 195 28.66 -33.28 -4.98
C PRO A 195 27.91 -34.61 -5.24
N PRO A 196 26.57 -34.61 -5.19
CA PRO A 196 25.77 -35.79 -5.52
C PRO A 196 26.09 -36.28 -6.94
N ALA A 197 26.17 -37.59 -7.12
CA ALA A 197 26.26 -38.20 -8.45
C ALA A 197 24.93 -38.01 -9.19
N LEU A 198 25.01 -37.69 -10.49
CA LEU A 198 23.87 -37.33 -11.32
C LEU A 198 23.66 -38.35 -12.45
N SER A 199 22.43 -38.83 -12.62
CA SER A 199 22.02 -39.67 -13.75
C SER A 199 21.63 -38.78 -14.94
N GLY A 200 22.63 -38.33 -15.71
CA GLY A 200 22.45 -37.30 -16.75
C GLY A 200 22.29 -35.90 -16.16
N ASN A 201 21.75 -34.95 -16.94
CA ASN A 201 21.50 -33.58 -16.47
C ASN A 201 20.06 -33.44 -15.91
N PRO A 202 19.86 -33.44 -14.57
CA PRO A 202 18.53 -33.31 -13.99
C PRO A 202 17.94 -31.90 -14.12
N PHE A 203 18.72 -30.90 -14.55
CA PHE A 203 18.33 -29.48 -14.64
C PHE A 203 18.06 -29.03 -16.09
N THR A 204 17.73 -29.95 -16.98
CA THR A 204 17.39 -29.59 -18.37
C THR A 204 16.15 -28.67 -18.38
N SER A 205 16.21 -27.59 -19.16
CA SER A 205 15.19 -26.51 -19.16
C SER A 205 15.00 -25.78 -17.81
N THR A 206 16.03 -25.79 -16.96
CA THR A 206 16.06 -25.12 -15.66
C THR A 206 17.33 -24.27 -15.54
N ASP A 207 17.18 -22.96 -15.32
CA ASP A 207 18.30 -22.00 -15.30
C ASP A 207 18.72 -21.68 -13.86
N ILE A 208 19.48 -22.62 -13.28
CA ILE A 208 20.08 -22.45 -11.95
C ILE A 208 21.11 -21.33 -12.01
N ASN A 209 20.98 -20.43 -11.06
CA ASN A 209 21.85 -19.29 -10.87
C ASN A 209 23.07 -19.63 -10.02
N ILE A 210 22.83 -20.24 -8.85
CA ILE A 210 23.89 -20.58 -7.90
C ILE A 210 23.61 -21.87 -7.12
N VAL A 211 24.66 -22.61 -6.81
CA VAL A 211 24.68 -23.72 -5.85
C VAL A 211 25.53 -23.30 -4.65
N TYR A 212 24.91 -23.15 -3.49
CA TYR A 212 25.58 -22.94 -2.21
C TYR A 212 25.99 -24.28 -1.61
N VAL A 213 27.25 -24.39 -1.17
CA VAL A 213 27.85 -25.62 -0.64
C VAL A 213 28.67 -25.32 0.61
N PRO A 214 29.04 -26.31 1.44
CA PRO A 214 29.92 -26.07 2.57
C PRO A 214 31.25 -25.45 2.11
N SER A 215 31.86 -24.59 2.92
CA SER A 215 33.02 -23.79 2.49
C SER A 215 34.21 -24.61 1.97
N GLY A 216 34.43 -25.81 2.53
CA GLY A 216 35.46 -26.76 2.05
C GLY A 216 35.13 -27.48 0.74
N SER A 217 33.91 -27.36 0.22
CA SER A 217 33.36 -28.18 -0.87
C SER A 217 33.31 -27.47 -2.22
N VAL A 218 33.58 -26.16 -2.27
CA VAL A 218 33.50 -25.34 -3.49
C VAL A 218 34.27 -25.96 -4.65
N ASN A 219 35.50 -26.38 -4.41
CA ASN A 219 36.33 -26.98 -5.47
C ASN A 219 35.82 -28.34 -5.92
N ALA A 220 35.24 -29.14 -5.02
CA ALA A 220 34.66 -30.43 -5.37
C ALA A 220 33.46 -30.25 -6.31
N TYR A 221 32.55 -29.32 -6.01
CA TYR A 221 31.39 -29.03 -6.86
C TYR A 221 31.79 -28.37 -8.19
N LYS A 222 32.74 -27.43 -8.17
CA LYS A 222 33.30 -26.84 -9.41
C LYS A 222 33.88 -27.91 -10.34
N ASN A 223 34.43 -28.98 -9.78
CA ASN A 223 35.07 -30.08 -10.51
C ASN A 223 34.15 -31.30 -10.71
N ALA A 224 32.85 -31.19 -10.43
CA ALA A 224 31.91 -32.29 -10.66
C ALA A 224 31.10 -32.07 -11.94
N VAL A 225 30.91 -33.16 -12.69
CA VAL A 225 30.14 -33.17 -13.95
C VAL A 225 28.70 -32.73 -13.66
N TYR A 226 28.17 -31.83 -14.49
CA TYR A 226 26.86 -31.16 -14.37
C TYR A 226 26.67 -30.21 -13.18
N TRP A 227 27.54 -30.24 -12.15
CA TRP A 227 27.55 -29.24 -11.07
C TRP A 227 28.41 -28.02 -11.43
N GLY A 228 29.63 -28.26 -11.90
CA GLY A 228 30.58 -27.21 -12.27
C GLY A 228 31.47 -27.52 -13.49
N LEU A 229 31.56 -28.79 -13.92
CA LEU A 229 32.23 -29.21 -15.16
C LEU A 229 31.23 -29.48 -16.30
N LYS A 230 31.65 -29.10 -17.52
CA LYS A 230 30.86 -29.22 -18.76
C LYS A 230 31.03 -30.56 -19.46
N THR A 231 30.01 -31.00 -20.20
CA THR A 231 30.13 -32.05 -21.23
C THR A 231 29.67 -31.61 -22.63
N ASP A 232 28.90 -30.52 -22.80
CA ASP A 232 28.22 -30.23 -24.09
C ASP A 232 27.97 -28.73 -24.45
N GLY A 233 28.50 -27.75 -23.71
CA GLY A 233 28.58 -26.35 -24.19
C GLY A 233 27.55 -25.32 -23.69
N GLN A 234 26.70 -25.63 -22.70
CA GLN A 234 25.88 -24.64 -21.95
C GLN A 234 26.53 -24.25 -20.59
N ALA A 235 25.95 -23.27 -19.86
CA ALA A 235 26.56 -22.55 -18.74
C ALA A 235 26.84 -23.40 -17.47
N ASN A 236 27.92 -23.05 -16.75
CA ASN A 236 28.27 -23.60 -15.42
C ASN A 236 27.47 -22.88 -14.33
N PHE A 237 26.95 -23.60 -13.34
CA PHE A 237 26.36 -22.97 -12.16
C PHE A 237 27.44 -22.21 -11.38
N ASN A 238 27.08 -21.06 -10.82
CA ASN A 238 27.97 -20.40 -9.87
C ASN A 238 27.99 -21.23 -8.58
N ILE A 239 29.18 -21.48 -8.01
CA ILE A 239 29.33 -22.26 -6.78
C ILE A 239 29.73 -21.32 -5.63
N GLY A 240 28.86 -21.16 -4.63
CA GLY A 240 29.07 -20.32 -3.45
C GLY A 240 29.27 -21.13 -2.17
N ILE A 241 29.78 -20.48 -1.12
CA ILE A 241 29.78 -21.03 0.24
C ILE A 241 28.44 -20.74 0.92
N ASP A 242 27.87 -21.73 1.61
CA ASP A 242 26.67 -21.58 2.45
C ASP A 242 27.02 -20.97 3.81
N GLU A 243 27.64 -19.78 3.76
CA GLU A 243 27.98 -18.99 4.94
C GLU A 243 27.84 -17.50 4.60
N LEU A 244 26.87 -16.83 5.24
CA LEU A 244 26.71 -15.38 5.18
C LEU A 244 27.65 -14.71 6.18
N VAL A 245 28.67 -14.00 5.68
CA VAL A 245 29.51 -13.15 6.53
C VAL A 245 28.80 -11.82 6.75
N GLN A 246 28.54 -11.46 8.01
CA GLN A 246 27.93 -10.19 8.39
C GLN A 246 28.96 -9.30 9.07
N VAL A 247 29.11 -8.06 8.60
CA VAL A 247 30.09 -7.09 9.09
C VAL A 247 29.40 -5.77 9.37
N HIS A 248 29.63 -5.22 10.57
CA HIS A 248 29.32 -3.83 10.86
C HIS A 248 30.60 -3.01 10.72
N ASN A 249 30.62 -2.08 9.77
CA ASN A 249 31.76 -1.20 9.52
C ASN A 249 31.56 0.16 10.19
N PRO A 250 32.15 0.41 11.38
CA PRO A 250 31.90 1.63 12.13
C PRO A 250 32.59 2.85 11.49
N THR A 251 33.66 2.64 10.70
CA THR A 251 34.47 3.70 10.10
C THR A 251 34.60 3.49 8.60
N ALA A 252 34.32 4.52 7.81
CA ALA A 252 34.53 4.47 6.36
C ALA A 252 36.02 4.25 6.01
N GLY A 253 36.31 3.29 5.16
CA GLY A 253 37.65 2.77 4.82
C GLY A 253 38.09 1.58 5.70
N GLY A 254 37.30 1.22 6.71
CA GLY A 254 37.62 0.17 7.69
C GLY A 254 37.23 -1.25 7.31
N LEU A 255 36.48 -1.49 6.22
CA LEU A 255 35.79 -2.76 5.97
C LEU A 255 36.73 -3.97 6.01
N LYS A 256 37.93 -3.83 5.42
CA LYS A 256 38.93 -4.91 5.41
C LYS A 256 39.38 -5.28 6.83
N ASN A 257 39.60 -4.28 7.69
CA ASN A 257 40.05 -4.52 9.05
C ASN A 257 38.96 -5.25 9.85
N GLU A 258 37.69 -4.89 9.64
CA GLU A 258 36.56 -5.56 10.30
C GLU A 258 36.39 -7.01 9.84
N ILE A 259 36.55 -7.30 8.54
CA ILE A 259 36.55 -8.67 8.02
C ILE A 259 37.69 -9.50 8.65
N VAL A 260 38.88 -8.91 8.76
CA VAL A 260 40.05 -9.56 9.37
C VAL A 260 39.84 -9.78 10.87
N ALA A 261 39.21 -8.85 11.58
CA ALA A 261 38.90 -8.97 13.01
C ALA A 261 37.93 -10.14 13.30
N LEU A 262 37.04 -10.47 12.35
CA LEU A 262 36.17 -11.66 12.43
C LEU A 262 36.91 -12.99 12.13
N GLY A 263 38.20 -12.95 11.81
CA GLY A 263 38.98 -14.12 11.45
C GLY A 263 38.58 -14.75 10.11
N LYS A 264 37.94 -13.98 9.21
CA LYS A 264 37.46 -14.49 7.90
C LYS A 264 38.53 -14.26 6.82
N ASN A 265 38.70 -15.24 5.94
CA ASN A 265 39.54 -15.09 4.76
C ASN A 265 38.78 -14.32 3.68
N ILE A 266 39.15 -13.06 3.46
CA ILE A 266 38.49 -12.14 2.53
C ILE A 266 38.33 -12.70 1.11
N SER A 267 39.31 -13.46 0.61
CA SER A 267 39.29 -14.01 -0.75
C SER A 267 38.42 -15.27 -0.90
N ALA A 268 37.86 -15.79 0.20
CA ALA A 268 36.97 -16.95 0.21
C ALA A 268 35.49 -16.58 0.43
N ILE A 269 35.20 -15.31 0.73
CA ILE A 269 33.84 -14.84 1.02
C ILE A 269 33.03 -14.79 -0.28
N THR A 270 31.97 -15.59 -0.36
CA THR A 270 31.02 -15.55 -1.48
C THR A 270 29.70 -14.85 -1.14
N GLN A 271 29.38 -14.69 0.15
CA GLN A 271 28.18 -13.98 0.62
C GLN A 271 28.58 -12.98 1.72
N LEU A 272 28.32 -11.69 1.50
CA LEU A 272 28.66 -10.64 2.45
C LEU A 272 27.48 -9.70 2.67
N LYS A 273 27.14 -9.45 3.94
CA LYS A 273 26.27 -8.34 4.35
C LYS A 273 27.08 -7.30 5.10
N VAL A 274 27.01 -6.06 4.66
CA VAL A 274 27.70 -4.93 5.29
C VAL A 274 26.68 -3.93 5.84
N THR A 275 26.89 -3.50 7.08
CA THR A 275 26.17 -2.38 7.70
C THR A 275 27.15 -1.30 8.14
N GLY A 276 26.68 -0.08 8.39
CA GLY A 276 27.56 1.03 8.81
C GLY A 276 28.10 1.86 7.64
N LEU A 277 29.25 2.50 7.80
CA LEU A 277 29.75 3.52 6.87
C LEU A 277 30.65 2.92 5.78
N LEU A 278 30.50 3.37 4.53
CA LEU A 278 31.35 2.99 3.40
C LEU A 278 31.86 4.22 2.64
N ASN A 279 33.09 4.17 2.15
CA ASN A 279 33.63 5.11 1.16
C ASN A 279 34.25 4.36 -0.03
N SER A 280 34.91 5.09 -0.93
CA SER A 280 35.54 4.53 -2.13
C SER A 280 36.64 3.50 -1.84
N ILE A 281 37.29 3.55 -0.67
CA ILE A 281 38.29 2.56 -0.25
C ILE A 281 37.60 1.22 0.03
N ASP A 282 36.48 1.23 0.76
CA ASP A 282 35.73 0.00 1.04
C ASP A 282 35.14 -0.62 -0.23
N ILE A 283 34.60 0.21 -1.14
CA ILE A 283 34.10 -0.27 -2.44
C ILE A 283 35.23 -0.92 -3.25
N LYS A 284 36.44 -0.35 -3.21
CA LYS A 284 37.61 -0.97 -3.85
C LYS A 284 37.94 -2.34 -3.25
N VAL A 285 37.84 -2.50 -1.93
CA VAL A 285 38.02 -3.82 -1.27
C VAL A 285 36.97 -4.82 -1.76
N LEU A 286 35.69 -4.43 -1.83
CA LEU A 286 34.60 -5.26 -2.36
C LEU A 286 34.83 -5.71 -3.80
N LYS A 287 35.42 -4.83 -4.62
CA LYS A 287 35.72 -5.12 -6.01
C LYS A 287 36.95 -6.00 -6.19
N ASP A 288 38.08 -5.57 -5.63
CA ASP A 288 39.41 -6.06 -5.99
C ASP A 288 39.84 -7.25 -5.10
N GLU A 289 39.44 -7.27 -3.83
CA GLU A 289 39.92 -8.27 -2.86
C GLU A 289 38.92 -9.43 -2.64
N LEU A 290 37.62 -9.16 -2.67
CA LEU A 290 36.59 -10.20 -2.56
C LEU A 290 36.34 -10.90 -3.91
N VAL A 291 37.38 -11.51 -4.46
CA VAL A 291 37.43 -12.04 -5.84
C VAL A 291 36.33 -13.05 -6.19
N VAL A 292 35.83 -13.82 -5.21
CA VAL A 292 34.76 -14.82 -5.39
C VAL A 292 33.40 -14.37 -4.82
N LEU A 293 33.20 -13.08 -4.55
CA LEU A 293 31.92 -12.56 -4.03
C LEU A 293 30.78 -12.80 -5.02
N ILE A 294 29.72 -13.47 -4.56
CA ILE A 294 28.55 -13.85 -5.36
C ILE A 294 27.30 -13.08 -4.92
N ASP A 295 27.05 -12.98 -3.61
CA ASP A 295 25.93 -12.20 -3.05
C ASP A 295 26.45 -11.09 -2.13
N LEU A 296 25.98 -9.87 -2.36
CA LEU A 296 26.41 -8.68 -1.64
C LEU A 296 25.19 -7.87 -1.16
N ASP A 297 24.98 -7.82 0.14
CA ASP A 297 23.92 -7.02 0.75
C ASP A 297 24.50 -5.75 1.40
N LEU A 298 24.32 -4.60 0.74
CA LEU A 298 24.68 -3.27 1.26
C LEU A 298 23.46 -2.46 1.75
N SER A 299 22.28 -3.08 1.88
CA SER A 299 21.04 -2.35 2.22
C SER A 299 21.11 -1.63 3.56
N GLY A 300 21.86 -2.17 4.53
CA GLY A 300 22.10 -1.54 5.83
C GLY A 300 23.37 -0.68 5.91
N ALA A 301 24.06 -0.45 4.79
CA ALA A 301 25.23 0.42 4.73
C ALA A 301 24.83 1.86 4.34
N THR A 302 25.71 2.81 4.63
CA THR A 302 25.59 4.21 4.19
C THR A 302 26.89 4.62 3.51
N LEU A 303 26.80 5.02 2.24
CA LEU A 303 27.93 5.61 1.53
C LEU A 303 28.10 7.05 2.02
N VAL A 304 29.29 7.41 2.50
CA VAL A 304 29.56 8.77 3.04
C VAL A 304 29.25 9.86 2.02
N SER A 305 29.39 9.56 0.72
CA SER A 305 29.10 10.47 -0.40
C SER A 305 27.71 10.29 -1.01
N ASN A 306 26.88 9.36 -0.52
CA ASN A 306 25.64 8.90 -1.17
C ASN A 306 25.82 8.58 -2.67
N LEU A 307 27.04 8.20 -3.06
CA LEU A 307 27.51 7.96 -4.42
C LEU A 307 28.24 6.63 -4.45
N LEU A 308 27.79 5.74 -5.33
CA LEU A 308 28.56 4.57 -5.70
C LEU A 308 29.58 5.01 -6.76
N PRO A 309 30.90 4.94 -6.49
CA PRO A 309 31.91 5.58 -7.32
C PRO A 309 32.01 4.94 -8.72
N ASN A 310 32.62 5.68 -9.65
CA ASN A 310 32.89 5.17 -10.98
C ASN A 310 33.68 3.85 -10.92
N ASN A 311 33.35 2.89 -11.79
CA ASN A 311 33.96 1.56 -11.84
C ASN A 311 33.83 0.71 -10.56
N ALA A 312 32.89 1.02 -9.65
CA ALA A 312 32.73 0.37 -8.34
C ALA A 312 32.78 -1.16 -8.36
N PHE A 313 32.13 -1.79 -9.34
CA PHE A 313 32.06 -3.24 -9.55
C PHE A 313 32.32 -3.61 -11.02
N ASN A 314 32.97 -2.75 -11.80
CA ASN A 314 33.25 -3.02 -13.22
C ASN A 314 33.95 -4.39 -13.40
N GLY A 315 33.36 -5.25 -14.22
CA GLY A 315 33.86 -6.58 -14.56
C GLY A 315 33.73 -7.61 -13.43
N LYS A 316 32.95 -7.35 -12.37
CA LYS A 316 32.76 -8.26 -11.23
C LYS A 316 31.87 -9.46 -11.61
N ASN A 317 32.34 -10.30 -12.51
CA ASN A 317 31.62 -11.47 -13.04
C ASN A 317 31.33 -12.58 -12.02
N SER A 318 31.92 -12.52 -10.82
CA SER A 318 31.52 -13.41 -9.73
C SER A 318 30.18 -13.00 -9.12
N LEU A 319 29.82 -11.71 -9.20
CA LEU A 319 28.66 -11.12 -8.54
C LEU A 319 27.38 -11.49 -9.29
N VAL A 320 26.44 -12.04 -8.53
CA VAL A 320 25.18 -12.59 -9.01
C VAL A 320 23.98 -11.84 -8.42
N SER A 321 24.10 -11.45 -7.15
CA SER A 321 23.08 -10.70 -6.44
C SER A 321 23.72 -9.53 -5.71
N ILE A 322 23.07 -8.37 -5.78
CA ILE A 322 23.47 -7.20 -5.00
C ILE A 322 22.25 -6.43 -4.52
N LYS A 323 22.26 -6.01 -3.26
CA LYS A 323 21.36 -5.00 -2.71
C LYS A 323 22.15 -3.72 -2.44
N LEU A 324 21.67 -2.60 -2.96
CA LEU A 324 22.33 -1.30 -2.79
C LEU A 324 21.85 -0.59 -1.51
N PRO A 325 22.65 0.34 -0.96
CA PRO A 325 22.25 1.20 0.16
C PRO A 325 20.97 1.99 -0.15
N GLU A 326 20.05 2.11 0.81
CA GLU A 326 18.80 2.87 0.61
C GLU A 326 19.06 4.37 0.40
N SER A 327 20.11 4.92 1.01
CA SER A 327 20.51 6.34 0.91
C SER A 327 21.29 6.71 -0.36
N LEU A 328 21.50 5.76 -1.27
CA LEU A 328 22.28 5.97 -2.49
C LEU A 328 21.53 6.86 -3.49
N THR A 329 22.11 8.02 -3.79
CA THR A 329 21.52 9.02 -4.70
C THR A 329 22.15 9.00 -6.10
N ILE A 330 23.37 8.49 -6.26
CA ILE A 330 24.07 8.47 -7.56
C ILE A 330 24.77 7.14 -7.77
N ILE A 331 24.54 6.51 -8.93
CA ILE A 331 25.35 5.39 -9.44
C ILE A 331 26.34 5.96 -10.45
N GLY A 332 27.64 5.84 -10.18
CA GLY A 332 28.71 6.39 -11.02
C GLY A 332 28.86 5.70 -12.38
N ASP A 333 29.68 6.32 -13.22
CA ASP A 333 30.00 5.81 -14.56
C ASP A 333 30.69 4.44 -14.45
N TYR A 334 30.30 3.52 -15.32
CA TYR A 334 30.83 2.16 -15.37
C TYR A 334 30.67 1.33 -14.07
N ALA A 335 29.79 1.72 -13.15
CA ALA A 335 29.72 1.10 -11.83
C ALA A 335 29.54 -0.42 -11.85
N PHE A 336 28.76 -0.97 -12.77
CA PHE A 336 28.48 -2.39 -12.98
C PHE A 336 28.75 -2.85 -14.41
N THR A 337 29.55 -2.11 -15.19
CA THR A 337 29.84 -2.52 -16.57
C THR A 337 30.39 -3.93 -16.61
N SER A 338 29.90 -4.73 -17.55
CA SER A 338 30.32 -6.12 -17.78
C SER A 338 30.21 -7.01 -16.54
N CYS A 339 29.25 -6.74 -15.63
CA CYS A 339 28.84 -7.69 -14.60
C CYS A 339 27.84 -8.71 -15.21
N THR A 340 28.35 -9.65 -16.00
CA THR A 340 27.50 -10.49 -16.87
C THR A 340 26.64 -11.51 -16.11
N ASN A 341 26.93 -11.75 -14.83
CA ASN A 341 26.29 -12.77 -14.01
C ASN A 341 25.30 -12.25 -12.97
N ILE A 342 25.09 -10.92 -12.86
CA ILE A 342 24.03 -10.39 -11.99
C ILE A 342 22.70 -10.89 -12.53
N THR A 343 21.96 -11.67 -11.75
CA THR A 343 20.62 -12.18 -12.11
C THR A 343 19.52 -11.62 -11.23
N SER A 344 19.87 -10.92 -10.15
CA SER A 344 18.90 -10.22 -9.31
C SER A 344 18.12 -9.19 -10.12
N ASN A 345 16.94 -8.82 -9.63
CA ASN A 345 16.22 -7.65 -10.15
C ASN A 345 17.14 -6.42 -10.14
N VAL A 346 16.88 -5.50 -11.07
CA VAL A 346 17.66 -4.26 -11.20
C VAL A 346 17.74 -3.54 -9.85
N PRO A 347 18.96 -3.35 -9.30
CA PRO A 347 19.11 -2.78 -7.97
C PRO A 347 19.01 -1.25 -8.06
N LEU A 348 17.82 -0.69 -7.90
CA LEU A 348 17.59 0.77 -7.87
C LEU A 348 17.07 1.21 -6.49
N PRO A 349 17.80 2.07 -5.76
CA PRO A 349 17.36 2.62 -4.49
C PRO A 349 16.28 3.68 -4.66
N ARG A 350 15.46 3.89 -3.63
CA ARG A 350 14.29 4.79 -3.66
C ARG A 350 14.64 6.25 -3.96
N ASP A 351 15.78 6.73 -3.46
CA ASP A 351 16.17 8.14 -3.54
C ASP A 351 17.21 8.40 -4.66
N LEU A 352 17.31 7.50 -5.64
CA LEU A 352 18.25 7.62 -6.75
C LEU A 352 17.91 8.83 -7.63
N VAL A 353 18.89 9.70 -7.87
CA VAL A 353 18.77 10.92 -8.67
C VAL A 353 19.44 10.77 -10.04
N SER A 354 20.53 10.02 -10.14
CA SER A 354 21.32 9.90 -11.38
C SER A 354 21.96 8.52 -11.56
N ILE A 355 21.93 8.02 -12.81
CA ILE A 355 22.63 6.83 -13.27
C ILE A 355 23.67 7.24 -14.31
N GLY A 356 24.94 6.92 -14.04
CA GLY A 356 26.08 7.27 -14.86
C GLY A 356 26.15 6.56 -16.22
N LYS A 357 27.07 7.00 -17.06
CA LYS A 357 27.36 6.42 -18.37
C LYS A 357 27.85 4.99 -18.21
N PHE A 358 27.35 4.09 -19.06
CA PHE A 358 27.70 2.66 -19.05
C PHE A 358 27.45 1.94 -17.71
N ALA A 359 26.70 2.54 -16.78
CA ALA A 359 26.61 2.08 -15.38
C ALA A 359 26.26 0.59 -15.26
N PHE A 360 25.37 0.05 -16.08
CA PHE A 360 25.00 -1.38 -16.14
C PHE A 360 25.26 -1.98 -17.53
N ASN A 361 26.11 -1.36 -18.35
CA ASN A 361 26.38 -1.84 -19.70
C ASN A 361 26.90 -3.30 -19.69
N GLY A 362 26.29 -4.18 -20.46
CA GLY A 362 26.70 -5.59 -20.55
C GLY A 362 26.31 -6.45 -19.34
N CYS A 363 25.36 -6.01 -18.50
CA CYS A 363 24.75 -6.87 -17.47
C CYS A 363 23.76 -7.87 -18.10
N LEU A 364 24.29 -8.82 -18.88
CA LEU A 364 23.52 -9.67 -19.80
C LEU A 364 22.40 -10.48 -19.14
N ARG A 365 22.59 -10.90 -17.88
CA ARG A 365 21.65 -11.76 -17.14
C ARG A 365 20.79 -10.99 -16.12
N MET A 366 20.94 -9.67 -15.99
CA MET A 366 20.19 -8.89 -15.00
C MET A 366 18.70 -8.93 -15.33
N THR A 367 17.87 -9.34 -14.38
CA THR A 367 16.45 -9.64 -14.63
C THR A 367 15.52 -8.56 -14.08
N GLY A 368 14.22 -8.74 -14.29
CA GLY A 368 13.17 -7.83 -13.84
C GLY A 368 12.86 -6.70 -14.83
N GLY A 369 11.76 -5.99 -14.55
CA GLY A 369 11.37 -4.78 -15.25
C GLY A 369 12.19 -3.58 -14.76
N LEU A 370 12.20 -2.50 -15.53
CA LEU A 370 12.90 -1.26 -15.17
C LEU A 370 11.90 -0.24 -14.61
N HIS A 371 11.78 -0.19 -13.30
CA HIS A 371 10.95 0.77 -12.60
C HIS A 371 11.83 1.83 -11.93
N PHE A 372 11.93 3.00 -12.55
CA PHE A 372 12.77 4.09 -12.06
C PHE A 372 12.09 4.85 -10.91
N PRO A 373 12.83 5.25 -9.85
CA PRO A 373 12.26 5.97 -8.72
C PRO A 373 11.87 7.42 -9.09
N PRO A 374 10.88 8.03 -8.40
CA PRO A 374 10.39 9.38 -8.72
C PRO A 374 11.45 10.49 -8.69
N SER A 375 12.54 10.31 -7.95
CA SER A 375 13.65 11.25 -7.84
C SER A 375 14.63 11.24 -9.04
N LEU A 376 14.54 10.24 -9.92
CA LEU A 376 15.51 10.07 -10.99
C LEU A 376 15.37 11.14 -12.07
N THR A 377 16.44 11.88 -12.33
CA THR A 377 16.45 12.97 -13.32
C THR A 377 17.27 12.65 -14.57
N THR A 378 18.29 11.79 -14.43
CA THR A 378 19.31 11.57 -15.47
C THR A 378 19.60 10.08 -15.67
N ILE A 379 19.59 9.64 -16.92
CA ILE A 379 20.03 8.31 -17.37
C ILE A 379 21.17 8.48 -18.36
N GLY A 380 22.37 8.03 -17.98
CA GLY A 380 23.59 8.18 -18.74
C GLY A 380 23.63 7.42 -20.06
N GLU A 381 24.57 7.82 -20.91
CA GLU A 381 24.85 7.18 -22.20
C GLU A 381 25.15 5.69 -22.01
N SER A 382 24.51 4.82 -22.79
CA SER A 382 24.68 3.36 -22.72
C SER A 382 24.43 2.74 -21.33
N ALA A 383 23.72 3.43 -20.42
CA ALA A 383 23.57 3.00 -19.02
C ALA A 383 23.11 1.55 -18.85
N PHE A 384 22.18 1.07 -19.67
CA PHE A 384 21.66 -0.31 -19.67
C PHE A 384 21.93 -1.05 -20.98
N SER A 385 22.86 -0.57 -21.81
CA SER A 385 23.11 -1.20 -23.11
C SER A 385 23.58 -2.65 -22.95
N GLY A 386 23.01 -3.59 -23.70
CA GLY A 386 23.33 -5.01 -23.66
C GLY A 386 22.65 -5.78 -22.52
N CYS A 387 21.78 -5.15 -21.71
CA CYS A 387 21.05 -5.83 -20.64
C CYS A 387 19.91 -6.71 -21.20
N THR A 388 20.27 -7.79 -21.89
CA THR A 388 19.33 -8.70 -22.58
C THR A 388 18.43 -9.51 -21.64
N GLY A 389 18.85 -9.68 -20.39
CA GLY A 389 18.13 -10.44 -19.36
C GLY A 389 16.96 -9.69 -18.73
N LEU A 390 16.87 -8.37 -18.93
CA LEU A 390 15.78 -7.55 -18.41
C LEU A 390 14.47 -8.00 -19.04
N LYS A 391 13.44 -8.26 -18.23
CA LYS A 391 12.16 -8.78 -18.69
C LYS A 391 11.02 -7.94 -18.12
N GLY A 392 10.03 -7.63 -18.94
CA GLY A 392 8.87 -6.82 -18.53
C GLY A 392 9.01 -5.35 -18.96
N THR A 393 8.21 -4.48 -18.35
CA THR A 393 8.03 -3.10 -18.79
C THR A 393 9.10 -2.14 -18.27
N ILE A 394 9.17 -0.97 -18.90
CA ILE A 394 9.95 0.19 -18.44
C ILE A 394 8.96 1.25 -17.94
N SER A 395 9.23 1.80 -16.76
CA SER A 395 8.46 2.91 -16.17
C SER A 395 9.40 4.05 -15.81
N PHE A 396 9.24 5.17 -16.50
CA PHE A 396 9.98 6.40 -16.28
C PHE A 396 9.16 7.38 -15.40
N PRO A 397 9.79 8.11 -14.47
CA PRO A 397 9.13 9.19 -13.74
C PRO A 397 9.09 10.48 -14.57
N GLU A 398 8.17 11.39 -14.26
CA GLU A 398 8.06 12.71 -14.90
C GLU A 398 9.27 13.62 -14.67
N SER A 399 10.14 13.30 -13.71
CA SER A 399 11.40 14.02 -13.44
C SER A 399 12.50 13.77 -14.48
N VAL A 400 12.40 12.73 -15.31
CA VAL A 400 13.36 12.46 -16.40
C VAL A 400 13.10 13.42 -17.56
N THR A 401 14.06 14.31 -17.83
CA THR A 401 13.96 15.30 -18.93
C THR A 401 14.74 14.89 -20.17
N THR A 402 15.72 13.98 -20.04
CA THR A 402 16.57 13.50 -21.14
C THR A 402 16.90 12.02 -20.99
N ILE A 403 16.95 11.32 -22.12
CA ILE A 403 17.49 9.95 -22.23
C ILE A 403 18.70 10.02 -23.16
N GLN A 404 19.88 9.65 -22.67
CA GLN A 404 21.12 9.75 -23.45
C GLN A 404 21.23 8.65 -24.52
N GLY A 405 22.18 8.81 -25.44
CA GLY A 405 22.40 7.88 -26.54
C GLY A 405 22.64 6.44 -26.06
N SER A 406 22.12 5.46 -26.81
CA SER A 406 22.27 4.04 -26.54
C SER A 406 21.82 3.55 -25.15
N ALA A 407 21.10 4.35 -24.36
CA ALA A 407 20.80 4.06 -22.96
C ALA A 407 20.21 2.65 -22.72
N PHE A 408 19.37 2.15 -23.63
CA PHE A 408 18.74 0.82 -23.59
C PHE A 408 19.06 -0.01 -24.84
N ASN A 409 20.17 0.28 -25.54
CA ASN A 409 20.54 -0.44 -26.75
C ASN A 409 20.73 -1.95 -26.47
N GLU A 410 20.12 -2.81 -27.27
CA GLU A 410 20.12 -4.28 -27.17
C GLU A 410 19.47 -4.84 -25.89
N CYS A 411 18.57 -4.09 -25.24
CA CYS A 411 17.73 -4.64 -24.18
C CYS A 411 16.59 -5.50 -24.75
N THR A 412 16.95 -6.64 -25.36
CA THR A 412 16.03 -7.48 -26.14
C THR A 412 14.90 -8.10 -25.33
N GLY A 413 15.09 -8.33 -24.03
CA GLY A 413 14.06 -8.92 -23.16
C GLY A 413 12.98 -7.95 -22.66
N LEU A 414 13.20 -6.62 -22.75
CA LEU A 414 12.21 -5.62 -22.33
C LEU A 414 10.98 -5.69 -23.24
N SER A 415 9.80 -5.72 -22.63
CA SER A 415 8.54 -6.02 -23.31
C SER A 415 7.38 -5.14 -22.83
N GLY A 416 6.28 -5.18 -23.58
CA GLY A 416 5.09 -4.36 -23.30
C GLY A 416 5.21 -2.94 -23.81
N GLN A 417 4.25 -2.09 -23.42
CA GLN A 417 4.15 -0.72 -23.94
C GLN A 417 5.26 0.18 -23.41
N LEU A 418 5.96 0.85 -24.34
CA LEU A 418 6.90 1.91 -24.01
C LEU A 418 6.14 3.23 -23.78
N VAL A 419 6.09 3.69 -22.53
CA VAL A 419 5.48 4.97 -22.14
C VAL A 419 6.60 5.95 -21.79
N LEU A 420 6.76 6.99 -22.60
CA LEU A 420 7.73 8.06 -22.40
C LEU A 420 7.05 9.26 -21.71
N PRO A 421 7.64 9.84 -20.64
CA PRO A 421 7.12 11.04 -19.98
C PRO A 421 7.02 12.25 -20.92
N ASN A 422 6.04 13.12 -20.69
CA ASN A 422 5.87 14.34 -21.48
C ASN A 422 6.94 15.40 -21.20
N SER A 423 7.64 15.30 -20.07
CA SER A 423 8.76 16.16 -19.70
C SER A 423 10.04 15.93 -20.52
N ILE A 424 10.11 14.83 -21.28
CA ILE A 424 11.27 14.56 -22.14
C ILE A 424 11.33 15.55 -23.30
N THR A 425 12.47 16.25 -23.41
CA THR A 425 12.75 17.19 -24.51
C THR A 425 13.73 16.62 -25.54
N SER A 426 14.52 15.62 -25.17
CA SER A 426 15.52 15.00 -26.04
C SER A 426 15.77 13.53 -25.70
N ILE A 427 15.89 12.69 -26.74
CA ILE A 427 16.24 11.27 -26.65
C ILE A 427 17.39 11.00 -27.62
N GLY A 428 18.52 10.51 -27.12
CA GLY A 428 19.74 10.32 -27.91
C GLY A 428 19.66 9.21 -28.96
N SER A 429 20.62 9.22 -29.90
CA SER A 429 20.74 8.21 -30.95
C SER A 429 20.83 6.79 -30.39
N TYR A 430 20.21 5.83 -31.07
CA TYR A 430 20.21 4.40 -30.71
C TYR A 430 19.66 4.05 -29.32
N ALA A 431 18.97 4.96 -28.63
CA ALA A 431 18.59 4.76 -27.22
C ALA A 431 17.76 3.49 -26.97
N PHE A 432 16.93 3.05 -27.93
CA PHE A 432 16.14 1.81 -27.84
C PHE A 432 16.47 0.84 -28.98
N GLN A 433 17.66 0.93 -29.60
CA GLN A 433 18.05 0.02 -30.67
C GLN A 433 17.92 -1.45 -30.22
N LYS A 434 17.34 -2.30 -31.07
CA LYS A 434 17.10 -3.74 -30.89
C LYS A 434 16.30 -4.11 -29.63
N CYS A 435 15.49 -3.21 -29.08
CA CYS A 435 14.48 -3.55 -28.08
C CYS A 435 13.29 -4.27 -28.73
N GLN A 436 13.53 -5.48 -29.24
CA GLN A 436 12.65 -6.20 -30.17
C GLN A 436 11.29 -6.58 -29.58
N ASN A 437 11.19 -6.72 -28.26
CA ASN A 437 9.98 -7.15 -27.56
C ASN A 437 9.11 -5.99 -27.02
N LEU A 438 9.58 -4.75 -27.10
CA LEU A 438 8.74 -3.57 -26.81
C LEU A 438 7.60 -3.51 -27.82
N SER A 439 6.37 -3.46 -27.34
CA SER A 439 5.17 -3.71 -28.13
C SER A 439 4.07 -2.68 -27.90
N GLY A 440 3.04 -2.70 -28.74
CA GLY A 440 1.92 -1.75 -28.67
C GLY A 440 2.24 -0.39 -29.29
N SER A 441 1.29 0.54 -29.17
CA SER A 441 1.37 1.87 -29.76
C SER A 441 2.45 2.71 -29.08
N LEU A 442 3.39 3.20 -29.88
CA LEU A 442 4.43 4.14 -29.45
C LEU A 442 3.85 5.55 -29.35
N ILE A 443 3.91 6.14 -28.16
CA ILE A 443 3.56 7.54 -27.90
C ILE A 443 4.86 8.32 -27.69
N LEU A 444 5.14 9.27 -28.58
CA LEU A 444 6.31 10.14 -28.49
C LEU A 444 6.01 11.39 -27.65
N PRO A 445 6.97 11.89 -26.85
CA PRO A 445 6.80 13.12 -26.06
C PRO A 445 6.46 14.33 -26.94
N SER A 446 5.48 15.14 -26.52
CA SER A 446 4.96 16.27 -27.32
C SER A 446 5.98 17.39 -27.57
N GLN A 447 7.03 17.50 -26.76
CA GLN A 447 8.07 18.54 -26.85
C GLN A 447 9.30 18.12 -27.66
N LEU A 448 9.31 16.92 -28.24
CA LEU A 448 10.46 16.39 -28.96
C LEU A 448 10.73 17.19 -30.25
N VAL A 449 11.94 17.72 -30.41
CA VAL A 449 12.33 18.50 -31.61
C VAL A 449 12.90 17.61 -32.71
N LEU A 450 13.58 16.52 -32.34
CA LEU A 450 14.33 15.65 -33.23
C LEU A 450 14.08 14.18 -32.87
N ILE A 451 13.83 13.34 -33.89
CA ILE A 451 13.91 11.89 -33.74
C ILE A 451 15.31 11.46 -34.19
N ASN A 452 16.19 11.11 -33.24
CA ASN A 452 17.60 10.85 -33.50
C ASN A 452 17.89 9.55 -34.25
N SER A 453 19.11 9.43 -34.78
CA SER A 453 19.52 8.32 -35.63
C SER A 453 19.39 6.98 -34.91
N GLY A 454 18.79 5.99 -35.58
CA GLY A 454 18.66 4.63 -35.07
C GLY A 454 17.85 4.47 -33.77
N LEU A 455 17.08 5.49 -33.36
CA LEU A 455 16.43 5.54 -32.04
C LEU A 455 15.65 4.26 -31.67
N PHE A 456 14.86 3.73 -32.60
CA PHE A 456 14.07 2.50 -32.49
C PHE A 456 14.50 1.45 -33.53
N TYR A 457 15.78 1.46 -33.93
CA TYR A 457 16.31 0.52 -34.92
C TYR A 457 16.03 -0.93 -34.49
N ARG A 458 15.30 -1.70 -35.29
CA ARG A 458 14.86 -3.08 -35.05
C ARG A 458 14.01 -3.27 -33.79
N CYS A 459 13.20 -2.28 -33.41
CA CYS A 459 12.09 -2.48 -32.47
C CYS A 459 10.90 -3.10 -33.20
N SER A 460 11.03 -4.38 -33.55
CA SER A 460 10.11 -5.09 -34.45
C SER A 460 8.72 -5.36 -33.89
N SER A 461 8.51 -5.21 -32.57
CA SER A 461 7.21 -5.43 -31.93
C SER A 461 6.37 -4.17 -31.73
N LEU A 462 6.93 -2.98 -31.97
CA LEU A 462 6.17 -1.73 -31.93
C LEU A 462 5.11 -1.75 -33.04
N SER A 463 3.86 -1.50 -32.65
CA SER A 463 2.71 -1.73 -33.52
C SER A 463 1.73 -0.57 -33.55
N GLY A 464 0.81 -0.61 -34.52
CA GLY A 464 -0.22 0.41 -34.69
C GLY A 464 0.29 1.69 -35.36
N ALA A 465 -0.45 2.79 -35.15
CA ALA A 465 -0.13 4.08 -35.74
C ALA A 465 0.97 4.82 -34.97
N LEU A 466 2.02 5.23 -35.68
CA LEU A 466 3.04 6.15 -35.19
C LEU A 466 2.57 7.59 -35.41
N ASN A 467 2.29 8.30 -34.31
CA ASN A 467 1.98 9.72 -34.35
C ASN A 467 3.24 10.54 -34.05
N VAL A 468 3.78 11.21 -35.06
CA VAL A 468 4.94 12.09 -34.90
C VAL A 468 4.47 13.46 -34.41
N PRO A 469 4.94 13.95 -33.25
CA PRO A 469 4.52 15.24 -32.70
C PRO A 469 4.75 16.42 -33.66
N ALA A 470 3.87 17.43 -33.60
CA ALA A 470 3.95 18.62 -34.46
C ALA A 470 5.21 19.48 -34.23
N SER A 471 5.88 19.29 -33.09
CA SER A 471 7.15 19.95 -32.72
C SER A 471 8.37 19.37 -33.44
N VAL A 472 8.30 18.13 -33.93
CA VAL A 472 9.42 17.45 -34.58
C VAL A 472 9.75 18.11 -35.92
N GLN A 473 11.01 18.50 -36.08
CA GLN A 473 11.53 19.16 -37.29
C GLN A 473 12.18 18.17 -38.25
N GLU A 474 12.77 17.08 -37.74
CA GLU A 474 13.49 16.12 -38.57
C GLU A 474 13.47 14.71 -37.95
N ILE A 475 13.34 13.71 -38.82
CA ILE A 475 13.51 12.29 -38.48
C ILE A 475 14.86 11.85 -39.05
N LYS A 476 15.82 11.50 -38.21
CA LYS A 476 17.18 11.14 -38.63
C LYS A 476 17.25 9.70 -39.18
N GLY A 477 18.40 9.37 -39.76
CA GLY A 477 18.61 8.10 -40.46
C GLY A 477 18.39 6.86 -39.59
N SER A 478 17.82 5.82 -40.18
CA SER A 478 17.53 4.52 -39.56
C SER A 478 16.67 4.56 -38.28
N ALA A 479 16.02 5.68 -37.97
CA ALA A 479 15.31 5.92 -36.70
C ALA A 479 14.28 4.82 -36.34
N PHE A 480 13.56 4.28 -37.33
CA PHE A 480 12.58 3.19 -37.18
C PHE A 480 12.88 2.00 -38.09
N PHE A 481 14.13 1.83 -38.53
CA PHE A 481 14.52 0.72 -39.39
C PHE A 481 14.02 -0.61 -38.81
N GLY A 482 13.28 -1.43 -39.57
CA GLY A 482 12.83 -2.75 -39.13
C GLY A 482 11.75 -2.74 -38.03
N CYS A 483 11.01 -1.65 -37.86
CA CYS A 483 9.79 -1.60 -37.06
C CYS A 483 8.61 -2.20 -37.85
N ASN A 484 8.66 -3.52 -38.05
CA ASN A 484 7.84 -4.23 -39.03
C ASN A 484 6.32 -4.24 -38.72
N GLN A 485 5.91 -3.95 -37.49
CA GLN A 485 4.50 -3.99 -37.07
C GLN A 485 3.83 -2.61 -37.01
N LEU A 486 4.54 -1.52 -37.32
CA LEU A 486 3.93 -0.21 -37.49
C LEU A 486 3.03 -0.22 -38.72
N THR A 487 1.77 0.18 -38.56
CA THR A 487 0.76 0.10 -39.62
C THR A 487 0.51 1.43 -40.31
N GLU A 488 0.65 2.53 -39.57
CA GLU A 488 0.38 3.87 -40.05
C GLU A 488 1.45 4.84 -39.55
N ILE A 489 1.80 5.83 -40.37
CA ILE A 489 2.66 6.95 -39.99
C ILE A 489 1.90 8.25 -40.16
N ASN A 490 1.70 8.99 -39.08
CA ASN A 490 1.13 10.34 -39.10
C ASN A 490 2.25 11.35 -38.84
N LEU A 491 2.68 12.05 -39.89
CA LEU A 491 3.78 13.01 -39.83
C LEU A 491 3.36 14.32 -39.14
N GLY A 492 4.32 14.96 -38.46
CA GLY A 492 4.13 16.25 -37.79
C GLY A 492 4.16 17.45 -38.74
N GLY A 493 3.58 18.57 -38.28
CA GLY A 493 3.44 19.82 -39.03
C GLY A 493 4.74 20.61 -39.30
N LYS A 494 5.88 20.25 -38.72
CA LYS A 494 7.16 20.96 -38.89
C LYS A 494 8.28 20.14 -39.56
N ILE A 495 7.99 18.92 -40.02
CA ILE A 495 9.01 18.03 -40.57
C ILE A 495 9.53 18.57 -41.90
N THR A 496 10.82 18.91 -41.95
CA THR A 496 11.51 19.37 -43.16
C THR A 496 12.24 18.23 -43.90
N GLY A 497 12.62 17.17 -43.18
CA GLY A 497 13.31 16.03 -43.76
C GLY A 497 13.19 14.72 -42.97
N ILE A 498 13.31 13.62 -43.71
CA ILE A 498 13.35 12.24 -43.20
C ILE A 498 14.59 11.57 -43.79
N GLY A 499 15.51 11.18 -42.90
CA GLY A 499 16.84 10.70 -43.25
C GLY A 499 16.87 9.29 -43.84
N ALA A 500 18.06 8.90 -44.31
CA ALA A 500 18.30 7.61 -44.94
C ALA A 500 17.85 6.43 -44.07
N GLU A 501 17.13 5.49 -44.69
CA GLU A 501 16.65 4.26 -44.04
C GLU A 501 15.71 4.44 -42.83
N ALA A 502 15.18 5.64 -42.59
CA ALA A 502 14.38 5.93 -41.40
C ALA A 502 13.23 4.94 -41.18
N PHE A 503 12.59 4.45 -42.24
CA PHE A 503 11.52 3.44 -42.22
C PHE A 503 11.84 2.23 -43.12
N TYR A 504 13.12 1.92 -43.31
CA TYR A 504 13.53 0.77 -44.11
C TYR A 504 13.07 -0.54 -43.46
N ASN A 505 12.60 -1.50 -44.27
CA ASN A 505 12.04 -2.78 -43.81
C ASN A 505 10.79 -2.69 -42.91
N CYS A 506 10.11 -1.55 -42.80
CA CYS A 506 8.85 -1.45 -42.05
C CYS A 506 7.65 -2.03 -42.82
N SER A 507 7.57 -3.36 -42.93
CA SER A 507 6.61 -4.07 -43.79
C SER A 507 5.13 -3.87 -43.45
N GLY A 508 4.80 -3.45 -42.22
CA GLY A 508 3.43 -3.26 -41.77
C GLY A 508 2.76 -1.98 -42.29
N ILE A 509 3.53 -1.02 -42.82
CA ILE A 509 3.01 0.31 -43.17
C ILE A 509 2.07 0.21 -44.37
N THR A 510 0.77 0.39 -44.10
CA THR A 510 -0.28 0.46 -45.13
C THR A 510 -0.77 1.88 -45.36
N LYS A 511 -0.45 2.82 -44.46
CA LYS A 511 -0.87 4.22 -44.57
C LYS A 511 0.19 5.21 -44.08
N ILE A 512 0.35 6.31 -44.79
CA ILE A 512 1.17 7.45 -44.41
C ILE A 512 0.32 8.71 -44.58
N SER A 513 0.21 9.53 -43.54
CA SER A 513 -0.49 10.81 -43.58
C SER A 513 0.53 11.94 -43.39
N SER A 514 0.59 12.87 -44.34
CA SER A 514 1.43 14.06 -44.24
C SER A 514 0.55 15.31 -44.19
N PRO A 515 0.74 16.22 -43.21
CA PRO A 515 0.01 17.48 -43.15
C PRO A 515 0.65 18.59 -44.00
N GLN A 516 1.72 18.29 -44.75
CA GLN A 516 2.54 19.27 -45.46
C GLN A 516 2.01 19.52 -46.88
N ASN A 517 1.97 20.78 -47.30
CA ASN A 517 1.67 21.13 -48.71
C ASN A 517 2.87 20.90 -49.62
N THR A 518 4.08 20.91 -49.05
CA THR A 518 5.34 20.64 -49.75
C THR A 518 5.94 19.35 -49.21
N PRO A 519 6.28 18.37 -50.06
CA PRO A 519 6.86 17.11 -49.61
C PRO A 519 8.13 17.34 -48.79
N PRO A 520 8.26 16.75 -47.58
CA PRO A 520 9.51 16.76 -46.84
C PRO A 520 10.64 16.09 -47.62
N VAL A 521 11.87 16.55 -47.44
CA VAL A 521 13.04 15.96 -48.12
C VAL A 521 13.25 14.52 -47.63
N ILE A 522 13.28 13.57 -48.55
CA ILE A 522 13.58 12.15 -48.26
C ILE A 522 14.78 11.67 -49.09
N THR A 523 15.38 10.54 -48.72
CA THR A 523 16.37 9.81 -49.55
C THR A 523 15.76 8.57 -50.20
N SER A 524 16.46 7.97 -51.18
CA SER A 524 15.98 6.81 -51.95
C SER A 524 15.62 5.58 -51.11
N ASN A 525 16.28 5.39 -49.96
CA ASN A 525 16.09 4.26 -49.05
C ASN A 525 15.22 4.60 -47.81
N THR A 526 14.66 5.81 -47.69
CA THR A 526 13.83 6.22 -46.54
C THR A 526 12.72 5.22 -46.21
N PHE A 527 11.95 4.83 -47.23
CA PHE A 527 10.91 3.79 -47.17
C PHE A 527 11.33 2.59 -48.03
N GLY A 528 12.59 2.14 -47.88
CA GLY A 528 13.17 1.05 -48.66
C GLY A 528 12.90 -0.35 -48.09
N GLY A 529 13.36 -1.39 -48.79
CA GLY A 529 13.21 -2.78 -48.36
C GLY A 529 11.78 -3.29 -48.55
N SER A 530 11.04 -3.44 -47.46
CA SER A 530 9.74 -4.12 -47.42
C SER A 530 8.49 -3.22 -47.40
N VAL A 531 8.62 -1.90 -47.52
CA VAL A 531 7.45 -0.99 -47.59
C VAL A 531 6.80 -1.09 -48.98
N ASP A 532 5.54 -1.51 -49.03
CA ASP A 532 4.80 -1.68 -50.29
C ASP A 532 4.28 -0.35 -50.86
N LYS A 533 5.15 0.38 -51.56
CA LYS A 533 4.81 1.66 -52.18
C LYS A 533 3.68 1.60 -53.23
N ASN A 534 3.31 0.41 -53.71
CA ASN A 534 2.19 0.28 -54.66
C ASN A 534 0.84 0.35 -53.95
N ASN A 535 0.73 -0.23 -52.75
CA ASN A 535 -0.53 -0.33 -52.01
C ASN A 535 -0.61 0.61 -50.79
N THR A 536 0.51 1.05 -50.22
CA THR A 536 0.53 2.02 -49.11
C THR A 536 -0.17 3.31 -49.53
N GLN A 537 -1.23 3.68 -48.82
CA GLN A 537 -1.95 4.93 -49.04
C GLN A 537 -1.13 6.11 -48.49
N LEU A 538 -0.77 7.05 -49.36
CA LEU A 538 -0.18 8.33 -48.98
C LEU A 538 -1.27 9.41 -48.99
N GLN A 539 -1.73 9.81 -47.81
CA GLN A 539 -2.67 10.91 -47.62
C GLN A 539 -1.91 12.23 -47.45
N VAL A 540 -2.24 13.21 -48.30
CA VAL A 540 -1.67 14.55 -48.28
C VAL A 540 -2.78 15.61 -48.21
N PRO A 541 -2.50 16.86 -47.82
CA PRO A 541 -3.53 17.89 -47.78
C PRO A 541 -4.11 18.16 -49.16
N TYR A 542 -5.36 18.59 -49.20
CA TYR A 542 -5.97 19.14 -50.41
C TYR A 542 -5.11 20.26 -51.02
N GLY A 543 -4.82 20.17 -52.33
CA GLY A 543 -3.93 21.07 -53.06
C GLY A 543 -2.45 20.63 -53.09
N ALA A 544 -2.06 19.58 -52.37
CA ALA A 544 -0.67 19.11 -52.32
C ALA A 544 -0.36 17.96 -53.30
N LEU A 545 -1.37 17.34 -53.92
CA LEU A 545 -1.19 16.14 -54.76
C LEU A 545 -0.15 16.34 -55.86
N ALA A 546 -0.23 17.46 -56.58
CA ALA A 546 0.69 17.78 -57.66
C ALA A 546 2.15 17.89 -57.18
N ALA A 547 2.37 18.44 -55.98
CA ALA A 547 3.71 18.56 -55.40
C ALA A 547 4.30 17.18 -55.06
N TYR A 548 3.51 16.29 -54.46
CA TYR A 548 3.96 14.93 -54.13
C TYR A 548 4.13 14.02 -55.35
N GLN A 549 3.34 14.21 -56.41
CA GLN A 549 3.46 13.46 -57.66
C GLN A 549 4.63 13.93 -58.54
N SER A 550 5.05 15.20 -58.42
CA SER A 550 6.19 15.76 -59.15
C SER A 550 7.52 15.61 -58.42
N ASP A 551 7.49 15.39 -57.10
CA ASP A 551 8.69 15.15 -56.30
C ASP A 551 9.52 13.95 -56.78
N ALA A 552 10.84 14.03 -56.63
CA ALA A 552 11.77 13.03 -57.14
C ALA A 552 11.58 11.64 -56.52
N LEU A 553 11.14 11.54 -55.26
CA LEU A 553 11.11 10.30 -54.50
C LEU A 553 9.73 9.96 -53.94
N TRP A 554 8.91 10.94 -53.55
CA TRP A 554 7.54 10.70 -53.08
C TRP A 554 6.62 10.13 -54.16
N LYS A 555 6.87 10.45 -55.44
CA LYS A 555 6.18 9.86 -56.61
C LYS A 555 6.32 8.34 -56.73
N ALA A 556 7.20 7.73 -55.95
CA ALA A 556 7.33 6.27 -55.89
C ALA A 556 6.08 5.61 -55.27
N PHE A 557 5.33 6.31 -54.40
CA PHE A 557 4.05 5.85 -53.89
C PHE A 557 2.97 5.97 -54.98
N LYS A 558 2.25 4.88 -55.26
CA LYS A 558 1.26 4.84 -56.36
C LYS A 558 -0.14 5.26 -55.93
N ASN A 559 -0.45 5.08 -54.65
CA ASN A 559 -1.74 5.45 -54.07
C ASN A 559 -1.62 6.77 -53.28
N ILE A 560 -1.45 7.89 -53.98
CA ILE A 560 -1.45 9.23 -53.37
C ILE A 560 -2.85 9.81 -53.49
N SER A 561 -3.48 10.12 -52.35
CA SER A 561 -4.81 10.70 -52.29
C SER A 561 -4.79 11.98 -51.46
N GLU A 562 -5.53 12.98 -51.90
CA GLU A 562 -5.76 14.15 -51.06
C GLU A 562 -6.82 13.82 -50.00
N VAL A 563 -6.60 14.36 -48.81
CA VAL A 563 -7.57 14.40 -47.74
C VAL A 563 -7.79 15.87 -47.40
N GLU A 564 -9.06 16.25 -47.26
CA GLU A 564 -9.42 17.53 -46.67
C GLU A 564 -8.90 17.53 -45.23
N ILE A 565 -7.76 18.17 -45.00
CA ILE A 565 -7.35 18.48 -43.63
C ILE A 565 -8.37 19.47 -43.14
N THR A 566 -9.12 19.10 -42.11
CA THR A 566 -10.14 19.97 -41.55
C THR A 566 -9.74 20.39 -40.14
N TYR A 567 -10.00 21.66 -39.84
CA TYR A 567 -9.84 22.25 -38.52
C TYR A 567 -11.21 22.58 -37.96
N ASN A 568 -11.32 22.49 -36.64
CA ASN A 568 -12.54 22.84 -35.94
C ASN A 568 -12.56 24.35 -35.72
N LEU A 569 -13.56 25.03 -36.29
CA LEU A 569 -13.87 26.43 -36.01
C LEU A 569 -15.08 26.49 -35.07
N LYS A 570 -14.82 26.75 -33.78
CA LYS A 570 -15.89 26.91 -32.78
C LYS A 570 -16.46 28.33 -32.88
N VAL A 571 -17.78 28.45 -32.99
CA VAL A 571 -18.47 29.75 -33.02
C VAL A 571 -19.13 30.02 -31.67
N LEU A 572 -18.76 31.13 -31.02
CA LEU A 572 -19.36 31.61 -29.77
C LEU A 572 -20.12 32.90 -30.07
N ALA A 573 -21.44 32.79 -30.18
CA ALA A 573 -22.32 33.92 -30.39
C ALA A 573 -22.94 34.37 -29.07
N GLY A 574 -22.84 35.66 -28.77
CA GLY A 574 -23.57 36.32 -27.69
C GLY A 574 -25.08 36.37 -27.99
N GLN A 575 -25.88 36.64 -26.96
CA GLN A 575 -27.33 36.79 -27.08
C GLN A 575 -27.70 38.06 -27.88
N ASN A 576 -28.92 38.12 -28.42
CA ASN A 576 -29.48 39.28 -29.15
C ASN A 576 -28.92 39.52 -30.56
N GLY A 577 -28.53 38.45 -31.26
CA GLY A 577 -28.23 38.49 -32.67
C GLY A 577 -28.03 37.08 -33.24
N THR A 578 -28.18 36.98 -34.56
CA THR A 578 -28.04 35.72 -35.30
C THR A 578 -26.72 35.70 -36.06
N VAL A 579 -25.97 34.59 -35.96
CA VAL A 579 -24.78 34.34 -36.78
C VAL A 579 -25.12 33.34 -37.86
N LYS A 580 -24.78 33.65 -39.11
CA LYS A 580 -24.94 32.73 -40.24
C LYS A 580 -23.61 32.47 -40.93
N ALA A 581 -23.37 31.23 -41.31
CA ALA A 581 -22.29 30.84 -42.22
C ALA A 581 -22.94 30.32 -43.52
N ASN A 582 -22.59 30.91 -44.67
CA ASN A 582 -23.21 30.58 -45.97
C ASN A 582 -24.76 30.60 -45.93
N ASN A 583 -25.35 31.63 -45.30
CA ASN A 583 -26.80 31.79 -45.08
C ASN A 583 -27.50 30.78 -44.15
N VAL A 584 -26.76 29.85 -43.52
CA VAL A 584 -27.30 28.90 -42.52
C VAL A 584 -26.99 29.41 -41.12
N VAL A 585 -27.98 29.38 -40.21
CA VAL A 585 -27.82 29.80 -38.80
C VAL A 585 -26.90 28.83 -38.06
N VAL A 586 -25.89 29.38 -37.38
CA VAL A 586 -24.93 28.62 -36.57
C VAL A 586 -25.22 28.89 -35.09
N GLN A 587 -25.43 27.84 -34.30
CA GLN A 587 -25.74 27.93 -32.88
C GLN A 587 -24.48 28.25 -32.07
N THR A 588 -24.65 28.91 -30.92
CA THR A 588 -23.52 29.18 -30.03
C THR A 588 -22.93 27.88 -29.49
N GLY A 589 -21.60 27.74 -29.56
CA GLY A 589 -20.88 26.52 -29.22
C GLY A 589 -20.78 25.49 -30.35
N GLU A 590 -21.45 25.70 -31.49
CA GLU A 590 -21.39 24.83 -32.65
C GLU A 590 -19.98 24.83 -33.27
N VAL A 591 -19.51 23.64 -33.67
CA VAL A 591 -18.19 23.42 -34.24
C VAL A 591 -18.33 23.19 -35.73
N LEU A 592 -17.86 24.13 -36.53
CA LEU A 592 -17.79 24.01 -37.98
C LEU A 592 -16.50 23.31 -38.37
N VAL A 593 -16.60 22.26 -39.18
CA VAL A 593 -15.46 21.58 -39.78
C VAL A 593 -15.07 22.35 -41.03
N VAL A 594 -13.84 22.89 -41.08
CA VAL A 594 -13.39 23.77 -42.18
C VAL A 594 -12.05 23.29 -42.73
N ASN A 595 -11.93 23.23 -44.05
CA ASN A 595 -10.70 22.81 -44.72
C ASN A 595 -9.50 23.73 -44.37
N LYS A 596 -8.31 23.14 -44.26
CA LYS A 596 -7.03 23.82 -44.07
C LYS A 596 -6.81 24.81 -45.19
N ASN A 597 -6.40 26.02 -44.83
CA ASN A 597 -6.24 27.16 -45.72
C ASN A 597 -7.54 27.60 -46.41
N ALA A 598 -8.72 27.17 -45.96
CA ALA A 598 -9.96 27.80 -46.38
C ALA A 598 -10.24 29.03 -45.50
N THR A 599 -10.94 30.00 -46.08
CA THR A 599 -11.57 31.09 -45.36
C THR A 599 -13.04 30.77 -45.15
N LYS A 600 -13.63 31.20 -44.04
CA LYS A 600 -15.08 31.05 -43.81
C LYS A 600 -15.70 32.43 -43.64
N SER A 601 -16.77 32.69 -44.41
CA SER A 601 -17.52 33.92 -44.33
C SER A 601 -18.73 33.76 -43.40
N PHE A 602 -18.88 34.75 -42.52
CA PHE A 602 -19.96 34.86 -41.56
C PHE A 602 -20.72 36.15 -41.81
N THR A 603 -22.04 36.09 -41.69
CA THR A 603 -22.91 37.26 -41.61
C THR A 603 -23.54 37.31 -40.24
N PHE A 604 -23.54 38.50 -39.65
CA PHE A 604 -24.11 38.77 -38.33
C PHE A 604 -25.36 39.61 -38.53
N THR A 605 -26.46 39.20 -37.93
CA THR A 605 -27.72 39.94 -37.95
C THR A 605 -28.07 40.25 -36.51
N PRO A 606 -27.69 41.43 -35.98
CA PRO A 606 -28.13 41.86 -34.67
C PRO A 606 -29.67 41.86 -34.61
N ASP A 607 -30.23 41.52 -33.45
CA ASP A 607 -31.67 41.67 -33.23
C ASP A 607 -32.04 43.15 -33.19
N ASN A 608 -33.33 43.47 -33.39
CA ASN A 608 -33.78 44.85 -33.53
C ASN A 608 -33.37 45.71 -32.31
N GLY A 609 -32.66 46.81 -32.55
CA GLY A 609 -32.10 47.68 -31.52
C GLY A 609 -30.71 47.29 -31.00
N TYR A 610 -30.05 46.29 -31.57
CA TYR A 610 -28.67 45.89 -31.25
C TYR A 610 -27.73 46.12 -32.45
N ILE A 611 -26.44 46.30 -32.16
CA ILE A 611 -25.33 46.35 -33.12
C ILE A 611 -24.32 45.25 -32.77
N VAL A 612 -23.44 44.91 -33.71
CA VAL A 612 -22.27 44.08 -33.42
C VAL A 612 -21.29 44.92 -32.59
N TYR A 613 -21.12 44.57 -31.31
CA TYR A 613 -20.32 45.33 -30.37
C TYR A 613 -18.87 44.89 -30.32
N SER A 614 -18.65 43.58 -30.37
CA SER A 614 -17.31 43.02 -30.44
C SER A 614 -17.30 41.81 -31.36
N LEU A 615 -16.18 41.64 -32.05
CA LEU A 615 -15.90 40.50 -32.89
C LEU A 615 -14.43 40.13 -32.70
N ALA A 616 -14.16 38.88 -32.32
CA ALA A 616 -12.82 38.37 -32.12
C ALA A 616 -12.60 37.03 -32.84
N PHE A 617 -11.42 36.85 -33.41
CA PHE A 617 -10.98 35.59 -34.01
C PHE A 617 -9.70 35.13 -33.31
N ASN A 618 -9.71 33.93 -32.72
CA ASN A 618 -8.65 33.40 -31.84
C ASN A 618 -8.22 34.39 -30.73
N GLY A 619 -9.20 35.10 -30.16
CA GLY A 619 -8.98 36.09 -29.10
C GLY A 619 -8.46 37.46 -29.58
N VAL A 620 -8.24 37.65 -30.88
CA VAL A 620 -7.82 38.94 -31.46
C VAL A 620 -9.05 39.73 -31.93
N ASN A 621 -9.18 40.99 -31.51
CA ASN A 621 -10.26 41.86 -31.97
C ASN A 621 -10.15 42.16 -33.47
N VAL A 622 -11.20 41.84 -34.23
CA VAL A 622 -11.31 42.01 -35.68
C VAL A 622 -12.56 42.79 -36.08
N LEU A 623 -13.18 43.53 -35.16
CA LEU A 623 -14.40 44.31 -35.41
C LEU A 623 -14.22 45.34 -36.54
N ASN A 624 -13.04 45.96 -36.65
CA ASN A 624 -12.72 46.93 -37.70
C ASN A 624 -12.62 46.31 -39.11
N HIS A 625 -12.64 44.98 -39.22
CA HIS A 625 -12.67 44.25 -40.50
C HIS A 625 -14.09 43.83 -40.91
N LEU A 626 -15.11 44.26 -40.16
CA LEU A 626 -16.51 44.01 -40.45
C LEU A 626 -16.99 44.94 -41.59
N SER A 627 -17.52 44.37 -42.66
CA SER A 627 -18.10 45.13 -43.78
C SER A 627 -19.52 44.66 -44.04
N ASN A 628 -20.51 45.56 -43.98
CA ASN A 628 -21.95 45.22 -44.11
C ASN A 628 -22.38 44.05 -43.21
N ASN A 629 -21.94 44.07 -41.94
CA ASN A 629 -22.14 42.99 -40.96
C ASN A 629 -21.68 41.60 -41.45
N ALA A 630 -20.70 41.55 -42.34
CA ALA A 630 -20.04 40.33 -42.78
C ALA A 630 -18.57 40.36 -42.39
N TYR A 631 -18.05 39.19 -42.03
CA TYR A 631 -16.63 38.96 -41.75
C TYR A 631 -16.18 37.67 -42.43
N THR A 632 -15.01 37.71 -43.06
CA THR A 632 -14.37 36.52 -43.61
C THR A 632 -13.11 36.25 -42.83
N THR A 633 -12.97 35.04 -42.28
CA THR A 633 -11.78 34.66 -41.51
C THR A 633 -10.53 34.71 -42.40
N PRO A 634 -9.33 34.97 -41.82
CA PRO A 634 -8.08 34.63 -42.49
C PRO A 634 -7.98 33.12 -42.75
N LEU A 635 -6.96 32.69 -43.51
CA LEU A 635 -6.71 31.28 -43.81
C LEU A 635 -6.64 30.46 -42.52
N ILE A 636 -7.50 29.45 -42.39
CA ILE A 636 -7.55 28.60 -41.19
C ILE A 636 -6.44 27.55 -41.29
N THR A 637 -5.37 27.74 -40.52
CA THR A 637 -4.20 26.84 -40.48
C THR A 637 -4.16 25.94 -39.25
N ASP A 638 -5.04 26.16 -38.27
CA ASP A 638 -5.22 25.37 -37.03
C ASP A 638 -6.66 25.51 -36.51
N SER A 639 -7.10 24.62 -35.60
CA SER A 639 -8.41 24.75 -34.93
C SER A 639 -8.53 26.08 -34.21
N SER A 640 -9.63 26.78 -34.44
CA SER A 640 -9.80 28.21 -34.15
C SER A 640 -11.14 28.52 -33.50
N THR A 641 -11.31 29.72 -32.95
CA THR A 641 -12.55 30.20 -32.34
C THR A 641 -12.95 31.56 -32.92
N LEU A 642 -14.23 31.73 -33.26
CA LEU A 642 -14.85 33.00 -33.63
C LEU A 642 -15.83 33.41 -32.53
N GLU A 643 -15.63 34.59 -31.95
CA GLU A 643 -16.46 35.11 -30.87
C GLU A 643 -17.10 36.43 -31.31
N VAL A 644 -18.40 36.56 -31.11
CA VAL A 644 -19.14 37.79 -31.43
C VAL A 644 -20.10 38.13 -30.31
N THR A 645 -20.17 39.40 -29.93
CA THR A 645 -21.17 39.91 -28.98
C THR A 645 -21.99 41.02 -29.60
N PHE A 646 -23.29 41.03 -29.29
CA PHE A 646 -24.21 42.08 -29.68
C PHE A 646 -24.49 42.98 -28.48
N GLU A 647 -24.43 44.29 -28.68
CA GLU A 647 -24.81 45.29 -27.66
C GLU A 647 -25.88 46.20 -28.26
N LYS A 648 -26.70 46.80 -27.41
CA LYS A 648 -27.78 47.68 -27.84
C LYS A 648 -27.20 48.90 -28.58
N ALA A 649 -27.75 49.25 -29.75
CA ALA A 649 -27.32 50.40 -30.54
C ALA A 649 -27.38 51.69 -29.71
N HIS A 650 -26.32 52.51 -29.74
CA HIS A 650 -26.35 53.84 -29.14
C HIS A 650 -27.32 54.69 -29.94
N THR A 651 -28.44 55.00 -29.32
CA THR A 651 -29.53 55.77 -29.91
C THR A 651 -29.50 57.14 -29.29
N ILE A 652 -29.52 58.17 -30.14
CA ILE A 652 -29.72 59.55 -29.70
C ILE A 652 -31.19 59.88 -29.78
N SER A 653 -31.67 60.70 -28.86
CA SER A 653 -33.07 61.06 -28.76
C SER A 653 -33.32 62.49 -29.20
N ILE A 654 -34.30 62.69 -30.09
CA ILE A 654 -34.93 63.99 -30.24
C ILE A 654 -36.21 64.02 -29.43
N SER A 655 -36.26 64.83 -28.37
CA SER A 655 -37.46 64.99 -27.54
C SER A 655 -38.40 66.05 -28.11
N ILE A 656 -39.66 65.72 -28.30
CA ILE A 656 -40.70 66.69 -28.68
C ILE A 656 -41.26 67.30 -27.40
N GLU A 657 -41.21 68.61 -27.29
CA GLU A 657 -41.58 69.30 -26.05
C GLU A 657 -42.66 70.36 -26.29
N ASN A 658 -43.51 70.55 -25.30
CA ASN A 658 -44.62 71.51 -25.22
C ASN A 658 -45.74 71.45 -26.30
N ALA A 659 -45.79 70.42 -27.16
CA ALA A 659 -46.70 70.33 -28.33
C ALA A 659 -48.20 70.12 -28.04
N THR A 660 -48.68 70.44 -26.84
CA THR A 660 -50.09 70.26 -26.42
C THR A 660 -50.99 71.37 -26.97
N GLY A 661 -52.04 70.99 -27.71
CA GLY A 661 -52.96 71.91 -28.41
C GLY A 661 -52.79 71.89 -29.94
N GLY A 662 -52.01 70.94 -30.46
CA GLY A 662 -51.86 70.58 -31.86
C GLY A 662 -51.24 69.19 -31.99
N SER A 663 -50.90 68.76 -33.20
CA SER A 663 -50.23 67.51 -33.51
C SER A 663 -48.86 67.78 -34.16
N VAL A 664 -47.89 66.94 -33.83
CA VAL A 664 -46.55 66.91 -34.45
C VAL A 664 -46.35 65.51 -35.04
N SER A 665 -45.67 65.37 -36.17
CA SER A 665 -45.33 64.07 -36.77
C SER A 665 -43.95 64.13 -37.43
N ALA A 666 -43.20 63.04 -37.48
CA ALA A 666 -41.94 62.94 -38.22
C ALA A 666 -42.01 61.84 -39.27
N ASN A 667 -41.56 62.10 -40.50
CA ASN A 667 -41.70 61.15 -41.64
C ASN A 667 -43.11 60.53 -41.74
N ASN A 668 -44.15 61.36 -41.55
CA ASN A 668 -45.58 60.99 -41.51
C ASN A 668 -46.03 60.10 -40.33
N THR A 669 -45.20 59.92 -39.30
CA THR A 669 -45.56 59.19 -38.08
C THR A 669 -45.89 60.18 -36.96
N PRO A 670 -47.10 60.16 -36.36
CA PRO A 670 -47.48 61.06 -35.28
C PRO A 670 -46.59 60.92 -34.04
N LEU A 671 -46.15 62.05 -33.49
CA LEU A 671 -45.33 62.14 -32.29
C LEU A 671 -46.09 62.92 -31.21
N ALA A 672 -46.23 62.31 -30.03
CA ALA A 672 -46.89 62.93 -28.89
C ALA A 672 -45.97 63.96 -28.19
N ASN A 673 -46.56 64.89 -27.44
CA ASN A 673 -45.79 65.79 -26.58
C ASN A 673 -45.05 64.99 -25.48
N GLY A 674 -43.77 65.30 -25.26
CA GLY A 674 -42.85 64.51 -24.44
C GLY A 674 -42.39 63.20 -25.11
N GLY A 675 -42.86 62.93 -26.33
CA GLY A 675 -42.44 61.78 -27.11
C GLY A 675 -41.06 62.00 -27.68
N ASN A 676 -40.25 60.94 -27.69
CA ASN A 676 -38.92 60.98 -28.27
C ASN A 676 -38.90 60.16 -29.54
N ILE A 677 -38.19 60.64 -30.55
CA ILE A 677 -37.76 59.81 -31.66
C ILE A 677 -36.30 59.41 -31.40
N LEU A 678 -36.04 58.11 -31.46
CA LEU A 678 -34.69 57.56 -31.34
C LEU A 678 -34.12 57.42 -32.75
N LEU A 679 -32.97 58.04 -32.95
CA LEU A 679 -32.21 58.00 -34.19
C LEU A 679 -30.90 57.30 -33.90
N VAL A 680 -30.31 56.66 -34.91
CA VAL A 680 -28.90 56.28 -34.79
C VAL A 680 -28.07 57.57 -34.85
N GLU A 681 -27.08 57.68 -33.96
CA GLU A 681 -26.20 58.86 -33.90
C GLU A 681 -25.61 59.16 -35.30
N GLY A 682 -25.92 60.35 -35.84
CA GLY A 682 -25.51 60.83 -37.17
C GLY A 682 -26.62 61.01 -38.21
N GLU A 683 -27.88 60.62 -37.94
CA GLU A 683 -29.00 60.74 -38.91
C GLU A 683 -29.75 62.10 -38.83
N SER A 684 -30.48 62.48 -39.90
CA SER A 684 -31.32 63.70 -40.03
C SER A 684 -32.81 63.37 -40.16
N VAL A 685 -33.74 64.27 -39.75
CA VAL A 685 -35.20 64.02 -39.77
C VAL A 685 -36.07 65.25 -40.12
N THR A 686 -37.28 65.04 -40.63
CA THR A 686 -38.28 66.10 -40.97
C THR A 686 -39.59 65.94 -40.18
N PHE A 687 -40.11 67.06 -39.65
CA PHE A 687 -41.31 67.16 -38.80
C PHE A 687 -42.46 67.98 -39.45
N ASN A 688 -43.72 67.58 -39.24
CA ASN A 688 -44.95 68.33 -39.60
C ASN A 688 -45.74 68.72 -38.33
N ILE A 689 -46.26 69.97 -38.22
CA ILE A 689 -46.81 70.58 -36.99
C ILE A 689 -48.15 71.31 -37.25
N THR A 690 -49.27 70.84 -36.67
CA THR A 690 -50.64 71.31 -36.97
C THR A 690 -51.47 71.61 -35.70
N PRO A 691 -52.04 72.81 -35.47
CA PRO A 691 -52.90 73.10 -34.30
C PRO A 691 -54.23 72.30 -34.25
N ALA A 692 -54.74 72.02 -33.05
CA ALA A 692 -56.01 71.33 -32.81
C ALA A 692 -57.19 72.32 -32.66
N GLU A 693 -58.43 71.86 -32.86
CA GLU A 693 -59.64 72.70 -32.75
C GLU A 693 -59.76 73.34 -31.35
N GLY A 694 -59.99 74.66 -31.30
CA GLY A 694 -59.99 75.43 -30.05
C GLY A 694 -58.60 75.87 -29.53
N TYR A 695 -57.55 75.70 -30.34
CA TYR A 695 -56.16 76.09 -30.04
C TYR A 695 -55.45 76.73 -31.26
N TRP A 696 -54.32 77.42 -31.05
CA TRP A 696 -53.47 77.99 -32.12
C TRP A 696 -51.96 77.87 -31.81
N LEU A 697 -51.07 77.83 -32.83
CA LEU A 697 -49.60 77.67 -32.65
C LEU A 697 -48.93 78.98 -32.22
N GLU A 698 -48.36 78.98 -31.03
CA GLU A 698 -47.74 80.12 -30.36
C GLU A 698 -46.23 80.25 -30.64
N SER A 699 -45.44 79.15 -30.66
CA SER A 699 -43.99 79.20 -30.95
C SER A 699 -43.35 77.82 -31.31
N LEU A 700 -42.16 77.81 -31.95
CA LEU A 700 -41.37 76.62 -32.29
C LEU A 700 -39.84 76.84 -32.09
N LYS A 701 -39.09 75.87 -31.52
CA LYS A 701 -37.61 75.87 -31.36
C LYS A 701 -36.99 74.49 -31.56
N PHE A 702 -35.74 74.42 -32.05
CA PHE A 702 -34.96 73.17 -32.15
C PHE A 702 -33.57 73.33 -31.52
N GLY A 703 -33.22 72.45 -30.58
CA GLY A 703 -32.00 72.54 -29.77
C GLY A 703 -31.88 73.86 -28.99
N GLY A 704 -33.01 74.42 -28.57
CA GLY A 704 -33.09 75.72 -27.91
C GLY A 704 -33.09 76.94 -28.85
N ASN A 705 -32.80 76.76 -30.14
CA ASN A 705 -32.79 77.85 -31.12
C ASN A 705 -34.16 78.04 -31.76
N PRO A 706 -34.72 79.27 -31.81
CA PRO A 706 -36.03 79.52 -32.36
C PRO A 706 -36.11 79.27 -33.87
N VAL A 707 -37.22 78.66 -34.30
CA VAL A 707 -37.58 78.48 -35.71
C VAL A 707 -38.54 79.59 -36.11
N ILE A 708 -38.34 80.18 -37.29
CA ILE A 708 -39.13 81.31 -37.78
C ILE A 708 -40.55 80.84 -38.15
N LEU A 709 -41.59 81.54 -37.67
CA LEU A 709 -43.02 81.26 -37.95
C LEU A 709 -43.66 82.38 -38.80
N PRO A 710 -44.69 82.09 -39.63
CA PRO A 710 -45.36 80.79 -39.81
C PRO A 710 -44.52 79.80 -40.61
N LEU A 711 -44.70 78.50 -40.35
CA LEU A 711 -44.05 77.44 -41.12
C LEU A 711 -44.63 77.36 -42.53
N THR A 712 -43.77 77.06 -43.51
CA THR A 712 -44.25 76.72 -44.87
C THR A 712 -44.78 75.29 -44.85
N ASP A 713 -46.02 75.10 -45.30
CA ASP A 713 -46.74 73.81 -45.30
C ASP A 713 -46.76 73.07 -43.94
N ASN A 714 -46.63 73.82 -42.85
CA ASN A 714 -46.54 73.28 -41.49
C ASN A 714 -45.34 72.33 -41.24
N GLN A 715 -44.23 72.40 -42.00
CA GLN A 715 -43.09 71.47 -41.85
C GLN A 715 -41.76 72.12 -41.36
N PHE A 716 -40.86 71.32 -40.76
CA PHE A 716 -39.52 71.68 -40.30
C PHE A 716 -38.51 70.49 -40.39
N SER A 717 -37.34 70.66 -41.03
CA SER A 717 -36.31 69.61 -41.21
C SER A 717 -34.98 69.90 -40.49
N THR A 718 -34.31 68.86 -39.96
CA THR A 718 -33.02 68.94 -39.24
C THR A 718 -31.81 68.56 -40.13
N GLY A 719 -30.60 68.96 -39.73
CA GLY A 719 -29.34 68.35 -40.19
C GLY A 719 -28.95 67.10 -39.38
N PRO A 720 -27.77 66.49 -39.63
CA PRO A 720 -27.29 65.30 -38.92
C PRO A 720 -27.19 65.56 -37.42
N VAL A 721 -27.81 64.70 -36.62
CA VAL A 721 -27.86 64.86 -35.16
C VAL A 721 -26.84 63.92 -34.52
N THR A 722 -25.96 64.44 -33.68
CA THR A 722 -24.87 63.65 -33.04
C THR A 722 -24.99 63.63 -31.52
N GLN A 723 -26.06 64.16 -30.95
CA GLN A 723 -26.35 64.17 -29.51
C GLN A 723 -27.83 64.45 -29.27
N ASP A 724 -28.32 64.12 -28.08
CA ASP A 724 -29.72 64.34 -27.70
C ASP A 724 -30.10 65.83 -27.74
N VAL A 725 -31.27 66.12 -28.33
CA VAL A 725 -31.70 67.50 -28.62
C VAL A 725 -33.22 67.62 -28.61
N ALA A 726 -33.79 68.77 -28.21
CA ALA A 726 -35.24 68.94 -28.12
C ALA A 726 -35.84 69.74 -29.30
N LEU A 727 -37.06 69.40 -29.75
CA LEU A 727 -37.94 70.21 -30.59
C LEU A 727 -39.12 70.74 -29.73
N GLU A 728 -39.07 72.01 -29.33
CA GLU A 728 -40.11 72.64 -28.52
C GLU A 728 -41.17 73.33 -29.38
N VAL A 729 -42.44 72.93 -29.29
CA VAL A 729 -43.61 73.50 -29.99
C VAL A 729 -44.61 74.02 -28.94
N LYS A 730 -45.31 75.15 -29.08
CA LYS A 730 -46.33 75.60 -28.08
C LYS A 730 -47.66 76.01 -28.72
N PHE A 731 -48.79 75.64 -28.10
CA PHE A 731 -50.15 76.03 -28.51
C PHE A 731 -51.03 76.53 -27.30
N LYS A 732 -52.12 77.31 -27.52
CA LYS A 732 -52.90 78.00 -26.43
C LYS A 732 -54.46 77.82 -26.47
N LYS A 733 -55.17 77.60 -25.31
CA LYS A 733 -56.60 77.11 -25.07
C LYS A 733 -57.65 78.14 -24.47
N ILE A 734 -58.97 77.81 -24.39
CA ILE A 734 -60.18 78.59 -23.89
C ILE A 734 -60.99 77.90 -22.69
N THR A 735 -61.54 78.58 -21.60
CA THR A 735 -62.15 77.98 -20.31
C THR A 735 -63.30 78.74 -19.47
N TYR A 736 -63.99 78.09 -18.45
CA TYR A 736 -65.15 78.46 -17.52
C TYR A 736 -65.08 77.91 -16.02
N ASP A 737 -65.88 78.31 -14.99
CA ASP A 737 -65.73 77.93 -13.53
C ASP A 737 -66.86 77.08 -12.82
N VAL A 738 -66.53 76.05 -12.01
CA VAL A 738 -67.46 75.22 -11.19
C VAL A 738 -67.15 75.24 -9.68
N THR A 739 -68.14 75.42 -8.78
CA THR A 739 -67.99 75.51 -7.31
C THR A 739 -68.42 74.22 -6.57
N ILE A 740 -67.76 73.84 -5.46
CA ILE A 740 -68.01 72.57 -4.73
C ILE A 740 -68.48 72.83 -3.28
N LEU A 741 -69.53 72.15 -2.84
CA LEU A 741 -70.11 72.22 -1.49
C LEU A 741 -70.21 70.82 -0.85
N LEU A 742 -69.65 70.60 0.34
CA LEU A 742 -69.72 69.31 1.05
C LEU A 742 -69.66 69.38 2.59
N ASN A 743 -70.22 68.37 3.29
CA ASN A 743 -70.14 68.20 4.76
C ASN A 743 -69.03 67.20 5.18
N ALA A 744 -68.75 67.12 6.49
CA ALA A 744 -67.81 66.15 7.05
C ALA A 744 -68.38 64.71 7.05
N GLY A 745 -67.55 63.72 6.69
CA GLY A 745 -67.92 62.29 6.70
C GLY A 745 -67.37 61.47 5.52
N GLY A 746 -66.74 62.11 4.54
CA GLY A 746 -66.07 61.44 3.43
C GLY A 746 -65.20 62.39 2.62
N THR A 747 -64.55 61.87 1.59
CA THR A 747 -63.64 62.62 0.72
C THR A 747 -64.21 62.69 -0.69
N VAL A 748 -64.26 63.90 -1.27
CA VAL A 748 -64.62 64.12 -2.67
C VAL A 748 -63.36 64.51 -3.43
N LYS A 749 -63.09 63.81 -4.52
CA LYS A 749 -61.94 64.08 -5.38
C LYS A 749 -62.36 64.24 -6.82
N GLU A 750 -61.78 65.18 -7.53
CA GLU A 750 -61.79 65.21 -9.00
C GLU A 750 -60.36 64.93 -9.47
N ASN A 751 -60.19 63.97 -10.37
CA ASN A 751 -58.87 63.52 -10.84
C ASN A 751 -57.85 63.27 -9.70
N ASN A 752 -58.30 62.66 -8.60
CA ASN A 752 -57.54 62.38 -7.37
C ASN A 752 -57.13 63.58 -6.50
N VAL A 753 -57.50 64.80 -6.87
CA VAL A 753 -57.28 65.99 -6.04
C VAL A 753 -58.42 66.12 -5.04
N VAL A 754 -58.10 66.24 -3.75
CA VAL A 754 -59.10 66.40 -2.68
C VAL A 754 -59.70 67.80 -2.74
N LEU A 755 -61.02 67.86 -2.87
CA LEU A 755 -61.78 69.09 -2.92
C LEU A 755 -62.37 69.38 -1.55
N THR A 756 -62.26 70.64 -1.13
CA THR A 756 -62.80 71.12 0.15
C THR A 756 -64.03 71.99 -0.08
N ASN A 757 -64.84 72.17 0.97
CA ASN A 757 -66.05 72.98 0.88
C ASN A 757 -65.72 74.41 0.39
N ASN A 758 -66.45 74.90 -0.62
CA ASN A 758 -66.27 76.14 -1.38
C ASN A 758 -65.13 76.18 -2.42
N SER A 759 -64.52 75.05 -2.78
CA SER A 759 -63.51 75.01 -3.86
C SER A 759 -64.10 75.44 -5.21
N LYS A 760 -63.32 76.13 -6.07
CA LYS A 760 -63.69 76.49 -7.46
C LYS A 760 -62.72 75.86 -8.47
N LEU A 761 -63.25 75.30 -9.55
CA LEU A 761 -62.51 74.62 -10.61
C LEU A 761 -62.70 75.37 -11.95
N ASN A 762 -61.61 75.73 -12.63
CA ASN A 762 -61.65 76.36 -13.96
C ASN A 762 -61.43 75.30 -15.06
N VAL A 763 -62.34 75.21 -16.02
CA VAL A 763 -62.61 74.05 -16.86
C VAL A 763 -62.83 74.47 -18.31
N ALA A 764 -62.24 73.74 -19.26
CA ALA A 764 -62.42 74.01 -20.69
C ALA A 764 -63.87 73.84 -21.16
N GLN A 765 -64.27 74.60 -22.17
CA GLN A 765 -65.59 74.50 -22.81
C GLN A 765 -65.92 73.05 -23.24
N ASN A 766 -67.17 72.64 -23.03
CA ASN A 766 -67.73 71.30 -23.28
C ASN A 766 -67.17 70.14 -22.43
N ALA A 767 -66.31 70.39 -21.44
CA ALA A 767 -65.77 69.33 -20.61
C ALA A 767 -66.79 68.77 -19.60
N VAL A 768 -66.68 67.48 -19.28
CA VAL A 768 -67.47 66.80 -18.24
C VAL A 768 -66.56 66.48 -17.06
N LEU A 769 -66.93 66.87 -15.83
CA LEU A 769 -66.16 66.52 -14.65
C LEU A 769 -66.62 65.19 -14.06
N SER A 770 -65.64 64.46 -13.51
CA SER A 770 -65.86 63.15 -12.89
C SER A 770 -65.33 63.17 -11.45
N PHE A 771 -66.16 62.77 -10.49
CA PHE A 771 -65.87 62.82 -9.07
C PHE A 771 -65.80 61.42 -8.46
N ASN A 772 -64.69 61.18 -7.77
CA ASN A 772 -64.40 60.06 -6.89
C ASN A 772 -64.87 60.42 -5.49
N ILE A 773 -65.88 59.71 -4.98
CA ILE A 773 -66.45 60.02 -3.67
C ILE A 773 -66.30 58.80 -2.78
N THR A 774 -65.48 58.95 -1.75
CA THR A 774 -65.14 57.86 -0.83
C THR A 774 -65.56 58.23 0.58
N PRO A 775 -66.56 57.53 1.16
CA PRO A 775 -66.88 57.70 2.57
C PRO A 775 -65.70 57.32 3.47
N ASN A 776 -65.51 58.05 4.57
CA ASN A 776 -64.51 57.68 5.55
C ASN A 776 -64.95 56.43 6.33
N SER A 777 -64.02 55.75 7.01
CA SER A 777 -64.33 54.55 7.81
C SER A 777 -65.50 54.79 8.76
N GLY A 778 -66.55 53.98 8.63
CA GLY A 778 -67.79 54.11 9.42
C GLY A 778 -68.82 55.12 8.90
N PHE A 779 -68.67 55.65 7.67
CA PHE A 779 -69.64 56.55 7.03
C PHE A 779 -70.12 56.00 5.67
N GLU A 780 -71.27 56.48 5.19
CA GLU A 780 -71.85 56.22 3.86
C GLU A 780 -72.40 57.52 3.23
N ILE A 781 -72.63 57.52 1.91
CA ILE A 781 -73.14 58.70 1.18
C ILE A 781 -74.63 58.88 1.45
N ASP A 782 -75.03 60.09 1.83
CA ASP A 782 -76.42 60.46 2.13
C ASP A 782 -77.07 61.22 0.96
N THR A 783 -76.38 62.17 0.32
CA THR A 783 -76.92 62.96 -0.82
C THR A 783 -75.82 63.42 -1.78
N LEU A 784 -76.09 63.46 -3.09
CA LEU A 784 -75.13 63.87 -4.11
C LEU A 784 -75.80 64.46 -5.39
N GLN A 785 -75.51 65.72 -5.74
CA GLN A 785 -76.17 66.47 -6.84
C GLN A 785 -75.25 67.51 -7.53
N TYR A 786 -75.47 67.82 -8.82
CA TYR A 786 -74.80 68.90 -9.59
C TYR A 786 -75.84 69.80 -10.28
N GLY A 787 -75.70 71.13 -10.19
CA GLY A 787 -76.68 72.10 -10.72
C GLY A 787 -78.10 71.91 -10.16
N GLY A 788 -78.22 71.28 -8.98
CA GLY A 788 -79.49 70.93 -8.34
C GLY A 788 -80.11 69.58 -8.76
N SER A 789 -79.47 68.81 -9.65
CA SER A 789 -79.97 67.49 -10.09
C SER A 789 -79.11 66.33 -9.57
N PRO A 790 -79.69 65.16 -9.22
CA PRO A 790 -78.92 63.98 -8.84
C PRO A 790 -77.97 63.55 -9.94
N ILE A 791 -76.74 63.19 -9.57
CA ILE A 791 -75.74 62.68 -10.51
C ILE A 791 -75.61 61.17 -10.38
N ALA A 792 -75.58 60.50 -11.53
CA ALA A 792 -75.50 59.04 -11.61
C ALA A 792 -74.04 58.56 -11.49
N LEU A 793 -73.86 57.38 -10.89
CA LEU A 793 -72.58 56.68 -10.89
C LEU A 793 -72.41 55.96 -12.23
N ILE A 794 -71.43 56.38 -13.01
CA ILE A 794 -71.13 55.82 -14.33
C ILE A 794 -69.65 55.47 -14.34
N ASN A 795 -69.31 54.21 -14.64
CA ASN A 795 -67.93 53.69 -14.61
C ASN A 795 -67.19 53.99 -13.30
N TYR A 796 -67.85 53.74 -12.16
CA TYR A 796 -67.31 53.93 -10.81
C TYR A 796 -66.93 55.38 -10.45
N GLN A 797 -67.39 56.38 -11.22
CA GLN A 797 -67.26 57.81 -10.93
C GLN A 797 -68.62 58.52 -11.01
N TYR A 798 -68.81 59.60 -10.27
CA TYR A 798 -70.01 60.43 -10.39
C TYR A 798 -69.74 61.59 -11.36
N GLN A 799 -70.47 61.67 -12.47
CA GLN A 799 -70.15 62.60 -13.57
C GLN A 799 -71.17 63.74 -13.70
N THR A 800 -70.70 64.93 -14.10
CA THR A 800 -71.56 66.08 -14.43
C THR A 800 -72.08 66.02 -15.86
N ALA A 801 -73.01 66.92 -16.21
CA ALA A 801 -73.28 67.25 -17.62
C ALA A 801 -72.14 68.12 -18.22
N PRO A 802 -72.02 68.26 -19.55
CA PRO A 802 -70.98 69.08 -20.20
C PRO A 802 -71.02 70.56 -19.78
N ILE A 803 -69.84 71.11 -19.48
CA ILE A 803 -69.66 72.44 -18.90
C ILE A 803 -69.49 73.48 -20.00
N ASN A 804 -70.45 74.38 -20.07
CA ASN A 804 -70.44 75.51 -21.00
C ASN A 804 -70.68 76.86 -20.32
N THR A 805 -70.90 76.84 -19.00
CA THR A 805 -71.18 77.99 -18.13
C THR A 805 -70.72 77.68 -16.70
N ASN A 806 -70.73 78.68 -15.81
CA ASN A 806 -70.32 78.48 -14.42
C ASN A 806 -71.43 77.85 -13.54
N ASP A 807 -71.14 76.86 -12.67
CA ASP A 807 -72.17 76.11 -11.89
C ASP A 807 -71.68 75.45 -10.56
N THR A 808 -72.51 74.66 -9.81
CA THR A 808 -72.15 74.09 -8.47
C THR A 808 -72.43 72.57 -8.25
N LEU A 809 -71.54 71.85 -7.52
CA LEU A 809 -71.66 70.45 -7.03
C LEU A 809 -71.94 70.38 -5.51
N TYR A 810 -72.88 69.53 -5.05
CA TYR A 810 -73.27 69.37 -3.64
C TYR A 810 -73.20 67.90 -3.15
N VAL A 811 -72.49 67.62 -2.05
CA VAL A 811 -72.27 66.25 -1.48
C VAL A 811 -72.50 66.17 0.04
N ARG A 812 -73.22 65.16 0.53
CA ARG A 812 -73.49 64.91 1.96
C ARG A 812 -73.25 63.45 2.38
N PHE A 813 -72.61 63.22 3.54
CA PHE A 813 -72.34 61.91 4.15
C PHE A 813 -73.04 61.73 5.52
N LYS A 814 -73.31 60.47 5.93
CA LYS A 814 -73.87 60.07 7.24
C LYS A 814 -73.14 58.85 7.84
N GLU A 815 -73.18 58.64 9.16
CA GLU A 815 -72.55 57.48 9.83
C GLU A 815 -73.26 56.15 9.50
N SER A 816 -72.48 55.08 9.29
CA SER A 816 -72.92 53.73 8.93
C SER A 816 -72.75 52.75 10.09
N GLN A 817 -73.78 51.94 10.38
CA GLN A 817 -73.81 51.00 11.51
C GLN A 817 -73.27 49.59 11.17
N THR A 818 -72.76 49.38 9.95
CA THR A 818 -72.40 48.06 9.40
C THR A 818 -70.96 47.63 9.77
N LYS A 819 -70.79 46.41 10.29
CA LYS A 819 -69.47 45.79 10.62
C LYS A 819 -69.33 44.41 9.98
N PHE A 820 -68.13 44.09 9.50
CA PHE A 820 -67.77 42.81 8.87
C PHE A 820 -66.80 41.98 9.72
N ASN A 821 -66.90 40.67 9.63
CA ASN A 821 -66.13 39.70 10.39
C ASN A 821 -64.94 39.19 9.56
N ILE A 822 -63.74 39.28 10.13
CA ILE A 822 -62.58 38.55 9.63
C ILE A 822 -62.32 37.35 10.53
N THR A 823 -62.50 36.15 10.00
CA THR A 823 -62.31 34.91 10.75
C THR A 823 -60.92 34.36 10.49
N LEU A 824 -60.18 34.06 11.55
CA LEU A 824 -58.85 33.46 11.45
C LEU A 824 -58.94 31.93 11.50
N GLN A 825 -58.20 31.21 10.67
CA GLN A 825 -58.04 29.76 10.74
C GLN A 825 -56.55 29.41 10.65
N THR A 826 -55.95 28.92 11.73
CA THR A 826 -54.51 28.61 11.76
C THR A 826 -54.30 27.12 11.95
N GLY A 827 -53.52 26.50 11.06
CA GLY A 827 -52.99 25.16 11.24
C GLY A 827 -51.97 25.12 12.38
N GLU A 828 -51.68 23.92 12.87
CA GLU A 828 -50.73 23.70 13.96
C GLU A 828 -49.29 24.04 13.52
N HIS A 829 -48.43 24.38 14.50
CA HIS A 829 -46.99 24.67 14.33
C HIS A 829 -46.61 26.05 13.75
N GLY A 830 -47.40 27.06 14.09
CA GLY A 830 -47.04 28.46 13.93
C GLY A 830 -48.13 29.38 14.46
N VAL A 831 -47.81 30.67 14.56
CA VAL A 831 -48.73 31.68 15.10
C VAL A 831 -49.03 32.77 14.09
N VAL A 832 -50.25 33.30 14.16
CA VAL A 832 -50.65 34.51 13.46
C VAL A 832 -50.96 35.58 14.50
N SER A 833 -50.38 36.76 14.34
CA SER A 833 -50.58 37.88 15.26
C SER A 833 -50.97 39.15 14.51
N GLU A 834 -51.65 40.07 15.19
CA GLU A 834 -51.91 41.42 14.71
C GLU A 834 -51.54 42.40 15.82
N ASN A 835 -50.85 43.49 15.47
CA ASN A 835 -50.35 44.48 16.44
C ASN A 835 -49.57 43.85 17.61
N ASN A 836 -48.76 42.83 17.31
CA ASN A 836 -47.98 42.02 18.27
C ASN A 836 -48.81 41.18 19.26
N ILE A 837 -50.13 41.04 19.06
CA ILE A 837 -50.98 40.17 19.85
C ILE A 837 -51.24 38.89 19.05
N VAL A 838 -50.87 37.73 19.60
CA VAL A 838 -51.12 36.42 18.98
C VAL A 838 -52.61 36.10 19.02
N LEU A 839 -53.17 35.79 17.86
CA LEU A 839 -54.58 35.49 17.66
C LEU A 839 -54.76 33.97 17.60
N LYS A 840 -55.81 33.44 18.24
CA LYS A 840 -56.12 32.01 18.23
C LYS A 840 -56.89 31.63 16.96
N SER A 841 -56.81 30.37 16.53
CA SER A 841 -57.70 29.87 15.48
C SER A 841 -59.17 30.10 15.84
N ASP A 842 -59.98 30.37 14.82
CA ASP A 842 -61.39 30.78 14.85
C ASP A 842 -61.69 32.13 15.51
N THR A 843 -60.67 32.94 15.80
CA THR A 843 -60.89 34.32 16.27
C THR A 843 -61.63 35.13 15.20
N ILE A 844 -62.77 35.72 15.58
CA ILE A 844 -63.56 36.61 14.72
C ILE A 844 -63.28 38.06 15.09
N LEU A 845 -62.72 38.81 14.15
CA LEU A 845 -62.35 40.20 14.34
C LEU A 845 -63.36 41.11 13.63
N LYS A 846 -64.20 41.79 14.42
CA LYS A 846 -65.21 42.73 13.90
C LYS A 846 -64.56 44.03 13.44
N SER A 847 -64.70 44.32 12.17
CA SER A 847 -64.07 45.46 11.49
C SER A 847 -65.14 46.37 10.89
N ALA A 848 -64.95 47.69 11.02
CA ALA A 848 -65.85 48.65 10.37
C ALA A 848 -65.70 48.58 8.85
N ILE A 849 -66.78 48.86 8.12
CA ILE A 849 -66.74 48.96 6.66
C ILE A 849 -65.65 49.97 6.21
N HIS A 850 -64.86 49.59 5.21
CA HIS A 850 -63.72 50.34 4.65
C HIS A 850 -62.51 50.51 5.59
N SER A 851 -62.27 49.57 6.51
CA SER A 851 -61.02 49.49 7.30
C SER A 851 -60.04 48.42 6.77
N THR A 852 -58.76 48.45 7.16
CA THR A 852 -57.73 47.44 6.79
C THR A 852 -57.12 46.79 8.03
N ARG A 853 -56.55 45.58 7.89
CA ARG A 853 -55.92 44.82 8.97
C ARG A 853 -54.57 44.20 8.55
N THR A 854 -53.62 44.07 9.47
CA THR A 854 -52.26 43.55 9.17
C THR A 854 -51.90 42.39 10.09
N PHE A 855 -51.58 41.25 9.49
CA PHE A 855 -51.25 40.01 10.18
C PHE A 855 -49.78 39.62 9.98
N VAL A 856 -49.13 39.13 11.04
CA VAL A 856 -47.76 38.60 11.03
C VAL A 856 -47.81 37.11 11.31
N ILE A 857 -47.25 36.32 10.40
CA ILE A 857 -47.26 34.86 10.41
C ILE A 857 -45.85 34.38 10.75
N ILE A 858 -45.72 33.61 11.82
CA ILE A 858 -44.44 33.11 12.31
C ILE A 858 -44.56 31.60 12.49
N PRO A 859 -43.86 30.78 11.68
CA PRO A 859 -43.81 29.34 11.91
C PRO A 859 -43.06 29.02 13.22
N ASP A 860 -43.47 27.96 13.90
CA ASP A 860 -42.74 27.46 15.07
C ASP A 860 -41.37 26.90 14.64
N ALA A 861 -40.42 26.86 15.59
CA ALA A 861 -39.09 26.32 15.33
C ALA A 861 -39.17 24.86 14.82
N GLY A 862 -38.54 24.59 13.67
CA GLY A 862 -38.57 23.28 13.01
C GLY A 862 -39.67 23.10 11.96
N TYR A 863 -40.49 24.12 11.75
CA TYR A 863 -41.52 24.18 10.71
C TYR A 863 -41.30 25.38 9.80
N ALA A 864 -41.86 25.33 8.60
CA ALA A 864 -41.89 26.43 7.65
C ALA A 864 -43.33 26.70 7.23
N THR A 865 -43.65 27.95 6.89
CA THR A 865 -44.95 28.30 6.30
C THR A 865 -45.15 27.50 5.02
N ASP A 866 -46.25 26.76 4.95
CA ASP A 866 -46.57 25.93 3.79
C ASP A 866 -47.51 26.68 2.84
N LYS A 867 -48.70 27.08 3.32
CA LYS A 867 -49.65 27.88 2.53
C LYS A 867 -50.42 28.91 3.36
N VAL A 868 -50.79 30.02 2.72
CA VAL A 868 -51.62 31.09 3.28
C VAL A 868 -52.71 31.50 2.28
N PHE A 869 -53.95 31.55 2.74
CA PHE A 869 -55.12 31.95 1.96
C PHE A 869 -55.85 33.11 2.62
N TYR A 870 -56.31 34.10 1.84
CA TYR A 870 -57.20 35.16 2.32
C TYR A 870 -58.43 35.28 1.42
N GLY A 871 -59.63 35.18 1.99
CA GLY A 871 -60.88 35.17 1.23
C GLY A 871 -60.95 34.03 0.18
N GLY A 872 -60.28 32.91 0.45
CA GLY A 872 -60.21 31.75 -0.44
C GLY A 872 -59.13 31.79 -1.53
N ARG A 873 -58.33 32.86 -1.65
CA ARG A 873 -57.21 32.95 -2.61
C ARG A 873 -55.86 32.64 -1.96
N ASP A 874 -55.03 31.83 -2.62
CA ASP A 874 -53.65 31.53 -2.19
C ASP A 874 -52.79 32.78 -2.36
N ILE A 875 -52.27 33.29 -1.25
CA ILE A 875 -51.47 34.51 -1.19
C ILE A 875 -50.06 34.23 -0.65
N THR A 876 -49.65 32.96 -0.57
CA THR A 876 -48.40 32.55 0.08
C THR A 876 -47.17 33.28 -0.46
N SER A 877 -47.10 33.50 -1.79
CA SER A 877 -45.98 34.21 -2.44
C SER A 877 -45.99 35.74 -2.24
N THR A 878 -47.07 36.31 -1.72
CA THR A 878 -47.21 37.75 -1.48
C THR A 878 -46.76 38.17 -0.07
N LEU A 879 -46.44 37.21 0.79
CA LEU A 879 -45.91 37.47 2.13
C LEU A 879 -44.56 38.14 2.03
N VAL A 880 -44.42 39.30 2.69
CA VAL A 880 -43.14 40.00 2.80
C VAL A 880 -42.65 39.83 4.22
N SER A 881 -41.57 39.07 4.40
CA SER A 881 -41.01 38.73 5.72
C SER A 881 -42.04 38.14 6.71
N GLY A 882 -42.96 37.31 6.20
CA GLY A 882 -44.02 36.69 7.00
C GLY A 882 -45.22 37.60 7.29
N GLN A 883 -45.29 38.82 6.76
CA GLN A 883 -46.42 39.74 6.98
C GLN A 883 -47.40 39.81 5.81
N PHE A 884 -48.68 40.00 6.14
CA PHE A 884 -49.78 40.19 5.19
C PHE A 884 -50.72 41.31 5.65
N THR A 885 -51.03 42.27 4.77
CA THR A 885 -52.02 43.35 5.03
C THR A 885 -53.23 43.23 4.10
N THR A 886 -54.44 43.28 4.65
CA THR A 886 -55.69 43.16 3.88
C THR A 886 -55.95 44.43 3.06
N ALA A 887 -56.64 44.27 1.93
CA ALA A 887 -57.34 45.38 1.27
C ALA A 887 -58.51 45.89 2.16
N LEU A 888 -59.14 47.00 1.76
CA LEU A 888 -60.29 47.59 2.46
C LEU A 888 -61.41 46.55 2.64
N ILE A 889 -61.87 46.38 3.88
CA ILE A 889 -62.86 45.37 4.26
C ILE A 889 -64.25 45.87 3.89
N THR A 890 -64.85 45.24 2.89
CA THR A 890 -66.21 45.53 2.40
C THR A 890 -67.15 44.32 2.51
N ALA A 891 -66.65 43.18 3.00
CA ALA A 891 -67.39 41.94 3.24
C ALA A 891 -66.64 41.06 4.25
N ASP A 892 -67.32 40.06 4.81
CA ASP A 892 -66.71 39.04 5.68
C ASP A 892 -65.67 38.20 4.91
N ALA A 893 -64.56 37.82 5.55
CA ALA A 893 -63.51 37.00 4.92
C ALA A 893 -62.75 36.13 5.93
N THR A 894 -62.14 35.05 5.43
CA THR A 894 -61.31 34.14 6.24
C THR A 894 -59.83 34.25 5.88
N LEU A 895 -58.94 34.33 6.87
CA LEU A 895 -57.49 34.15 6.71
C LEU A 895 -57.11 32.75 7.18
N SER A 896 -56.63 31.89 6.28
CA SER A 896 -56.24 30.50 6.58
C SER A 896 -54.74 30.29 6.39
N VAL A 897 -54.05 29.65 7.35
CA VAL A 897 -52.59 29.42 7.31
C VAL A 897 -52.27 27.96 7.62
N THR A 898 -51.35 27.33 6.88
CA THR A 898 -50.82 25.98 7.18
C THR A 898 -49.29 25.97 7.21
N PHE A 899 -48.71 25.07 8.00
CA PHE A 899 -47.27 24.91 8.21
C PHE A 899 -46.82 23.48 7.89
N LYS A 900 -45.58 23.31 7.43
CA LYS A 900 -44.95 22.00 7.15
C LYS A 900 -43.68 21.80 7.96
N GLN A 901 -43.45 20.58 8.41
CA GLN A 901 -42.28 20.21 9.22
C GLN A 901 -41.02 20.07 8.35
N LEU A 902 -39.89 20.56 8.84
CA LEU A 902 -38.56 20.32 8.25
C LEU A 902 -38.01 18.98 8.78
N ALA A 903 -37.15 18.27 8.02
CA ALA A 903 -36.57 16.99 8.45
C ALA A 903 -35.07 16.87 8.10
N PHE A 904 -34.27 16.41 9.05
CA PHE A 904 -32.83 16.10 8.93
C PHE A 904 -32.58 14.60 9.06
N THR A 905 -31.41 14.12 8.61
CA THR A 905 -31.03 12.69 8.69
C THR A 905 -29.81 12.48 9.58
N LEU A 906 -29.86 11.43 10.41
CA LEU A 906 -28.73 10.93 11.20
C LEU A 906 -28.32 9.55 10.71
N THR A 907 -27.06 9.39 10.29
CA THR A 907 -26.51 8.10 9.81
C THR A 907 -25.70 7.42 10.90
N LEU A 908 -25.90 6.11 11.09
CA LEU A 908 -25.08 5.30 12.00
C LEU A 908 -23.90 4.66 11.25
N LEU A 909 -22.68 4.86 11.75
CA LEU A 909 -21.49 4.11 11.37
C LEU A 909 -21.03 3.27 12.57
N LYS A 910 -21.23 1.94 12.52
CA LYS A 910 -20.86 1.06 13.64
C LYS A 910 -19.80 0.03 13.24
N GLY A 911 -18.85 -0.21 14.14
CA GLY A 911 -17.96 -1.37 14.09
C GLY A 911 -18.62 -2.66 14.59
N ASP A 912 -17.88 -3.75 14.49
CA ASP A 912 -18.23 -5.05 15.08
C ASP A 912 -18.02 -5.05 16.61
N GLY A 913 -18.69 -5.95 17.34
CA GLY A 913 -18.56 -6.07 18.80
C GLY A 913 -19.62 -5.35 19.64
N GLY A 914 -20.73 -4.93 19.03
CA GLY A 914 -21.88 -4.40 19.75
C GLY A 914 -23.04 -3.93 18.86
N LYS A 915 -24.13 -3.58 19.53
CA LYS A 915 -25.42 -3.20 18.98
C LYS A 915 -25.75 -1.76 19.34
N VAL A 916 -26.40 -1.04 18.44
CA VAL A 916 -26.93 0.31 18.71
C VAL A 916 -28.43 0.26 18.49
N PHE A 917 -29.19 0.80 19.43
CA PHE A 917 -30.64 0.84 19.40
C PHE A 917 -31.12 2.28 19.34
N TYR A 918 -32.17 2.51 18.57
CA TYR A 918 -32.97 3.72 18.60
C TYR A 918 -34.44 3.32 18.77
N ASN A 919 -35.12 3.88 19.78
CA ASN A 919 -36.50 3.51 20.15
C ASN A 919 -36.73 1.98 20.24
N ASN A 920 -35.86 1.27 20.97
CA ASN A 920 -35.88 -0.20 21.13
C ASN A 920 -35.72 -1.01 19.84
N THR A 921 -35.45 -0.37 18.70
CA THR A 921 -35.16 -1.03 17.42
C THR A 921 -33.65 -1.09 17.24
N GLN A 922 -33.11 -2.28 16.98
CA GLN A 922 -31.69 -2.45 16.67
C GLN A 922 -31.39 -1.89 15.28
N LEU A 923 -30.37 -1.04 15.19
CA LEU A 923 -29.90 -0.47 13.93
C LEU A 923 -28.74 -1.29 13.36
N LEU A 924 -28.69 -1.38 12.04
CA LEU A 924 -27.59 -1.93 11.24
C LEU A 924 -26.59 -0.82 10.86
N ASN A 925 -25.40 -1.23 10.40
CA ASN A 925 -24.40 -0.27 9.90
C ASN A 925 -24.94 0.46 8.65
N ASN A 926 -24.78 1.78 8.62
CA ASN A 926 -25.34 2.72 7.63
C ASN A 926 -26.85 2.98 7.71
N ASP A 927 -27.54 2.52 8.76
CA ASP A 927 -28.95 2.89 8.96
C ASP A 927 -29.11 4.40 9.13
N VAL A 928 -30.21 4.93 8.58
CA VAL A 928 -30.53 6.36 8.58
C VAL A 928 -31.81 6.59 9.38
N ILE A 929 -31.77 7.56 10.28
CA ILE A 929 -32.90 7.97 11.12
C ILE A 929 -33.30 9.39 10.75
N SER A 930 -34.59 9.62 10.56
CA SER A 930 -35.14 10.97 10.42
C SER A 930 -35.23 11.67 11.77
N ALA A 931 -34.81 12.93 11.80
CA ALA A 931 -34.85 13.80 12.96
C ALA A 931 -35.50 15.13 12.60
N GLU A 932 -36.46 15.53 13.40
CA GLU A 932 -37.10 16.84 13.29
C GLU A 932 -36.12 17.89 13.87
N PRO A 933 -36.00 19.09 13.27
CA PRO A 933 -35.10 20.11 13.76
C PRO A 933 -35.35 20.46 15.22
N GLY A 934 -34.28 20.65 15.98
CA GLY A 934 -34.37 20.97 17.40
C GLY A 934 -34.62 19.78 18.31
N THR A 935 -35.03 18.61 17.78
CA THR A 935 -35.20 17.40 18.59
C THR A 935 -33.85 16.78 18.94
N THR A 936 -33.78 16.16 20.12
CA THR A 936 -32.65 15.33 20.52
C THR A 936 -32.97 13.87 20.20
N LYS A 937 -32.00 13.10 19.70
CA LYS A 937 -32.15 11.67 19.44
C LYS A 937 -31.33 10.87 20.44
N THR A 938 -31.95 9.85 21.02
CA THR A 938 -31.35 9.03 22.07
C THR A 938 -31.04 7.64 21.52
N PHE A 939 -29.78 7.27 21.60
CA PHE A 939 -29.24 6.01 21.10
C PHE A 939 -28.71 5.18 22.26
N THR A 940 -29.20 3.95 22.42
CA THR A 940 -28.68 3.02 23.42
C THR A 940 -27.63 2.14 22.77
N ILE A 941 -26.42 2.18 23.29
CA ILE A 941 -25.27 1.42 22.79
C ILE A 941 -25.09 0.22 23.71
N THR A 942 -25.23 -0.99 23.17
CA THR A 942 -25.09 -2.23 23.92
C THR A 942 -23.90 -2.99 23.35
N PRO A 943 -22.72 -2.93 23.97
CA PRO A 943 -21.62 -3.81 23.61
C PRO A 943 -22.07 -5.27 23.66
N ASP A 944 -21.58 -6.08 22.73
CA ASP A 944 -21.76 -7.53 22.83
C ASP A 944 -20.96 -8.05 24.03
N THR A 945 -21.38 -9.19 24.59
CA THR A 945 -20.67 -9.84 25.71
C THR A 945 -19.18 -9.99 25.39
N GLY A 946 -18.29 -9.44 26.23
CA GLY A 946 -16.84 -9.46 26.01
C GLY A 946 -16.26 -8.21 25.35
N TYR A 947 -17.08 -7.19 25.07
CA TYR A 947 -16.66 -5.93 24.43
C TYR A 947 -17.05 -4.72 25.29
N GLY A 948 -16.25 -3.66 25.16
CA GLY A 948 -16.51 -2.35 25.75
C GLY A 948 -16.66 -1.30 24.66
N ILE A 949 -17.40 -0.24 24.95
CA ILE A 949 -17.53 0.91 24.04
C ILE A 949 -16.14 1.56 23.91
N ASP A 950 -15.63 1.69 22.68
CA ASP A 950 -14.31 2.23 22.40
C ASP A 950 -14.38 3.68 21.93
N VAL A 951 -15.16 3.96 20.89
CA VAL A 951 -15.37 5.31 20.38
C VAL A 951 -16.86 5.57 20.25
N VAL A 952 -17.31 6.74 20.68
CA VAL A 952 -18.62 7.29 20.30
C VAL A 952 -18.39 8.72 19.84
N ARG A 953 -18.60 8.97 18.54
CA ARG A 953 -18.51 10.32 17.96
C ARG A 953 -19.84 10.72 17.37
N PHE A 954 -20.26 11.95 17.63
CA PHE A 954 -21.32 12.58 16.87
C PHE A 954 -20.70 13.63 15.96
N ASN A 955 -20.82 13.42 14.65
CA ASN A 955 -20.03 14.06 13.61
C ASN A 955 -18.54 13.87 13.88
N THR A 956 -17.81 14.97 14.07
CA THR A 956 -16.37 14.97 14.37
C THR A 956 -16.07 14.99 15.87
N THR A 957 -17.06 15.20 16.73
CA THR A 957 -16.87 15.39 18.17
C THR A 957 -16.90 14.06 18.89
N ASP A 958 -15.92 13.80 19.77
CA ASP A 958 -15.93 12.66 20.68
C ASP A 958 -16.88 12.93 21.85
N VAL A 959 -17.96 12.14 21.91
CA VAL A 959 -19.05 12.26 22.87
C VAL A 959 -19.12 11.03 23.78
N LYS A 960 -18.08 10.18 23.78
CA LYS A 960 -18.02 9.00 24.63
C LYS A 960 -18.16 9.34 26.13
N GLY A 961 -17.63 10.49 26.56
CA GLY A 961 -17.75 10.97 27.94
C GLY A 961 -19.16 11.42 28.33
N GLU A 962 -20.07 11.58 27.37
CA GLU A 962 -21.45 12.04 27.56
C GLU A 962 -22.45 10.86 27.69
N LEU A 963 -21.97 9.62 27.63
CA LEU A 963 -22.81 8.43 27.79
C LEU A 963 -23.36 8.33 29.22
N VAL A 964 -24.68 8.20 29.34
CA VAL A 964 -25.36 7.90 30.60
C VAL A 964 -26.06 6.54 30.44
N ASN A 965 -25.69 5.54 31.24
CA ASN A 965 -26.18 4.16 31.11
C ASN A 965 -26.04 3.61 29.67
N ASN A 966 -24.85 3.79 29.08
CA ASN A 966 -24.52 3.48 27.68
C ASN A 966 -25.45 4.11 26.63
N THR A 967 -26.19 5.15 27.02
CA THR A 967 -27.09 5.85 26.14
C THR A 967 -26.49 7.21 25.82
N TYR A 968 -26.43 7.55 24.53
CA TYR A 968 -26.04 8.86 24.05
C TYR A 968 -27.28 9.60 23.55
N THR A 969 -27.52 10.78 24.10
CA THR A 969 -28.55 11.70 23.60
C THR A 969 -27.86 12.82 22.84
N THR A 970 -28.16 12.96 21.55
CA THR A 970 -27.61 14.06 20.75
C THR A 970 -28.04 15.41 21.33
N GLY A 971 -27.24 16.45 21.10
CA GLY A 971 -27.75 17.82 21.16
C GLY A 971 -28.91 18.02 20.17
N ALA A 972 -29.57 19.19 20.26
CA ALA A 972 -30.63 19.57 19.33
C ALA A 972 -30.17 19.41 17.88
N VAL A 973 -30.84 18.56 17.10
CA VAL A 973 -30.45 18.30 15.72
C VAL A 973 -30.77 19.52 14.87
N THR A 974 -29.75 20.27 14.46
CA THR A 974 -29.90 21.49 13.64
C THR A 974 -29.52 21.27 12.17
N GLY A 975 -29.16 20.05 11.79
CA GLY A 975 -28.76 19.64 10.45
C GLY A 975 -28.50 18.13 10.36
N ASN A 976 -28.15 17.62 9.18
CA ASN A 976 -27.77 16.22 9.01
C ASN A 976 -26.52 15.87 9.83
N GLY A 977 -26.45 14.66 10.38
CA GLY A 977 -25.36 14.25 11.26
C GLY A 977 -25.00 12.77 11.15
N THR A 978 -23.89 12.38 11.78
CA THR A 978 -23.40 11.00 11.77
C THR A 978 -23.03 10.56 13.19
N LEU A 979 -23.59 9.45 13.66
CA LEU A 979 -23.16 8.81 14.91
C LEU A 979 -22.19 7.68 14.56
N THR A 980 -20.94 7.78 14.99
CA THR A 980 -19.93 6.72 14.83
C THR A 980 -19.71 6.00 16.14
N VAL A 981 -19.84 4.67 16.16
CA VAL A 981 -19.63 3.83 17.35
C VAL A 981 -18.68 2.68 17.03
N THR A 982 -17.58 2.56 17.77
CA THR A 982 -16.71 1.37 17.70
C THR A 982 -16.62 0.70 19.06
N PHE A 983 -16.35 -0.60 19.04
CA PHE A 983 -16.20 -1.43 20.21
C PHE A 983 -14.79 -2.00 20.26
N LYS A 984 -14.25 -2.15 21.47
CA LYS A 984 -12.98 -2.83 21.73
C LYS A 984 -13.25 -4.07 22.53
N GLN A 985 -12.56 -5.16 22.20
CA GLN A 985 -12.66 -6.39 22.98
C GLN A 985 -12.08 -6.13 24.38
N LEU A 986 -12.83 -6.46 25.42
CA LEU A 986 -12.36 -6.35 26.80
C LEU A 986 -11.36 -7.49 27.06
N THR A 987 -10.23 -7.15 27.67
CA THR A 987 -9.17 -8.10 27.97
C THR A 987 -8.82 -8.04 29.45
N PHE A 988 -8.53 -9.20 30.01
CA PHE A 988 -8.12 -9.38 31.40
C PHE A 988 -6.79 -10.12 31.47
N LYS A 989 -6.09 -9.94 32.57
CA LYS A 989 -4.79 -10.53 32.83
C LYS A 989 -4.93 -11.76 33.70
N ILE A 990 -4.36 -12.87 33.25
CA ILE A 990 -4.08 -14.02 34.09
C ILE A 990 -2.61 -13.94 34.49
N THR A 991 -2.35 -13.69 35.77
CA THR A 991 -0.98 -13.81 36.31
C THR A 991 -0.76 -15.26 36.73
N VAL A 992 0.14 -15.96 36.04
CA VAL A 992 0.44 -17.37 36.33
C VAL A 992 1.66 -17.44 37.26
N THR A 993 1.43 -17.94 38.47
CA THR A 993 2.48 -18.20 39.45
C THR A 993 2.58 -19.71 39.65
N SER A 994 3.78 -20.28 39.50
CA SER A 994 4.02 -21.71 39.68
C SER A 994 5.11 -21.94 40.71
N GLY A 995 4.80 -22.71 41.75
CA GLY A 995 5.79 -23.23 42.70
C GLY A 995 6.77 -24.21 42.04
N THR A 996 7.91 -24.44 42.67
CA THR A 996 8.90 -25.43 42.23
C THR A 996 8.32 -26.84 42.32
N GLY A 997 8.54 -27.69 41.30
CA GLY A 997 8.06 -29.08 41.31
C GLY A 997 7.11 -29.47 40.18
N GLY A 998 6.90 -28.63 39.17
CA GLY A 998 6.16 -28.93 37.96
C GLY A 998 6.27 -27.82 36.92
N THR A 999 5.74 -28.06 35.72
CA THR A 999 5.68 -27.07 34.63
C THR A 999 4.23 -26.74 34.30
N VAL A 1000 3.96 -25.47 33.98
CA VAL A 1000 2.64 -25.02 33.52
C VAL A 1000 2.73 -24.77 32.02
N LYS A 1001 1.75 -25.29 31.28
CA LYS A 1001 1.64 -25.08 29.84
C LYS A 1001 0.28 -24.50 29.46
N ASP A 1002 0.28 -23.78 28.36
CA ASP A 1002 -0.90 -23.37 27.60
C ASP A 1002 -0.78 -23.97 26.20
N GLY A 1003 -1.57 -25.01 25.93
CA GLY A 1003 -1.31 -25.89 24.79
C GLY A 1003 0.10 -26.50 24.85
N ASN A 1004 0.91 -26.28 23.81
CA ASN A 1004 2.30 -26.78 23.76
C ASN A 1004 3.33 -25.81 24.37
N THR A 1005 2.93 -24.58 24.69
CA THR A 1005 3.83 -23.52 25.13
C THR A 1005 4.06 -23.59 26.64
N VAL A 1006 5.33 -23.59 27.08
CA VAL A 1006 5.69 -23.52 28.50
C VAL A 1006 5.50 -22.10 29.00
N ILE A 1007 4.76 -21.94 30.10
CA ILE A 1007 4.54 -20.67 30.77
C ILE A 1007 5.55 -20.55 31.90
N ASN A 1008 6.44 -19.57 31.81
CA ASN A 1008 7.43 -19.29 32.85
C ASN A 1008 6.76 -18.68 34.10
N ASN A 1009 7.37 -18.83 35.26
CA ASN A 1009 6.83 -18.28 36.51
C ASN A 1009 6.64 -16.75 36.43
N ASN A 1010 5.56 -16.24 37.01
CA ASN A 1010 5.13 -14.84 36.97
C ASN A 1010 4.79 -14.29 35.57
N THR A 1011 4.51 -15.16 34.60
CA THR A 1011 4.04 -14.72 33.28
C THR A 1011 2.64 -14.14 33.40
N VAL A 1012 2.44 -12.96 32.79
CA VAL A 1012 1.13 -12.32 32.68
C VAL A 1012 0.58 -12.59 31.28
N LEU A 1013 -0.50 -13.35 31.21
CA LEU A 1013 -1.20 -13.66 29.97
C LEU A 1013 -2.38 -12.69 29.81
N THR A 1014 -2.52 -12.08 28.63
CA THR A 1014 -3.69 -11.26 28.31
C THR A 1014 -4.71 -12.11 27.56
N VAL A 1015 -5.95 -12.14 28.04
CA VAL A 1015 -7.02 -13.00 27.52
C VAL A 1015 -8.30 -12.19 27.34
N ASN A 1016 -9.13 -12.59 26.39
CA ASN A 1016 -10.39 -11.90 26.14
C ASN A 1016 -11.40 -12.17 27.28
N GLU A 1017 -12.22 -11.19 27.62
CA GLU A 1017 -13.30 -11.34 28.59
C GLU A 1017 -14.26 -12.48 28.20
N ASN A 1018 -14.73 -13.23 29.19
CA ASN A 1018 -15.56 -14.43 29.07
C ASN A 1018 -14.92 -15.60 28.29
N SER A 1019 -13.67 -15.47 27.82
CA SER A 1019 -12.92 -16.62 27.33
C SER A 1019 -12.58 -17.56 28.49
N THR A 1020 -12.47 -18.84 28.18
CA THR A 1020 -11.91 -19.83 29.08
C THR A 1020 -10.51 -20.19 28.59
N LYS A 1021 -9.63 -20.55 29.51
CA LYS A 1021 -8.26 -20.94 29.19
C LYS A 1021 -7.94 -22.25 29.85
N THR A 1022 -7.41 -23.19 29.08
CA THR A 1022 -7.03 -24.49 29.62
C THR A 1022 -5.53 -24.51 29.87
N PHE A 1023 -5.17 -24.65 31.14
CA PHE A 1023 -3.80 -24.80 31.57
C PHE A 1023 -3.51 -26.26 31.86
N THR A 1024 -2.41 -26.77 31.31
CA THR A 1024 -1.89 -28.10 31.62
C THR A 1024 -0.78 -27.96 32.65
N PHE A 1025 -0.95 -28.59 33.81
CA PHE A 1025 0.07 -28.65 34.85
C PHE A 1025 0.72 -30.01 34.75
N LEU A 1026 2.00 -30.05 34.42
CA LEU A 1026 2.77 -31.29 34.39
C LEU A 1026 3.61 -31.30 35.66
N PRO A 1027 3.17 -31.95 36.76
CA PRO A 1027 4.03 -32.13 37.91
C PRO A 1027 5.33 -32.78 37.46
N ASN A 1028 6.44 -32.27 37.96
CA ASN A 1028 7.70 -32.98 37.82
C ASN A 1028 7.50 -34.29 38.55
N SER A 1029 8.12 -35.31 37.99
CA SER A 1029 7.90 -36.67 38.42
C SER A 1029 8.13 -36.77 39.95
N GLY A 1030 7.17 -37.34 40.68
CA GLY A 1030 7.20 -37.42 42.16
C GLY A 1030 6.43 -36.35 42.93
N TYR A 1031 6.07 -35.28 42.24
CA TYR A 1031 5.18 -34.25 42.75
C TYR A 1031 3.77 -34.52 42.25
N VAL A 1032 2.79 -34.12 43.03
CA VAL A 1032 1.40 -33.93 42.60
C VAL A 1032 1.09 -32.45 42.67
N VAL A 1033 0.09 -32.00 41.92
CA VAL A 1033 -0.47 -30.67 42.16
C VAL A 1033 -1.04 -30.67 43.58
N SER A 1034 -0.47 -29.86 44.47
CA SER A 1034 -0.81 -29.85 45.89
C SER A 1034 -1.77 -28.74 46.26
N SER A 1035 -1.70 -27.65 45.52
CA SER A 1035 -2.73 -26.62 45.52
C SER A 1035 -2.82 -26.01 44.13
N LEU A 1036 -4.04 -25.70 43.74
CA LEU A 1036 -4.35 -24.95 42.54
C LEU A 1036 -5.41 -23.95 42.94
N THR A 1037 -5.08 -22.67 42.81
CA THR A 1037 -6.00 -21.59 43.06
C THR A 1037 -6.17 -20.73 41.82
N PHE A 1038 -7.40 -20.30 41.57
CA PHE A 1038 -7.73 -19.40 40.48
C PHE A 1038 -8.60 -18.27 41.03
N GLY A 1039 -8.16 -17.02 40.87
CA GLY A 1039 -8.82 -15.86 41.49
C GLY A 1039 -8.86 -15.94 43.03
N GLY A 1040 -7.90 -16.64 43.65
CA GLY A 1040 -7.85 -16.89 45.10
C GLY A 1040 -8.69 -18.06 45.61
N ALA A 1041 -9.59 -18.62 44.79
CA ALA A 1041 -10.39 -19.79 45.16
C ALA A 1041 -9.62 -21.09 44.90
N ASN A 1042 -9.70 -22.07 45.81
CA ASN A 1042 -9.15 -23.41 45.59
C ASN A 1042 -9.99 -24.16 44.55
N VAL A 1043 -9.34 -24.57 43.45
CA VAL A 1043 -9.97 -25.23 42.30
C VAL A 1043 -9.38 -26.61 42.02
N MET A 1044 -8.69 -27.19 43.00
CA MET A 1044 -8.06 -28.52 42.90
C MET A 1044 -9.03 -29.63 42.47
N ASN A 1045 -10.29 -29.57 42.91
CA ASN A 1045 -11.32 -30.55 42.55
C ASN A 1045 -11.82 -30.43 41.10
N LYS A 1046 -11.45 -29.37 40.38
CA LYS A 1046 -11.80 -29.15 38.96
C LYS A 1046 -10.66 -29.55 38.00
N LEU A 1047 -9.58 -30.10 38.53
CA LEU A 1047 -8.40 -30.52 37.79
C LEU A 1047 -8.68 -31.91 37.17
N ILE A 1048 -8.71 -32.03 35.84
CA ILE A 1048 -9.02 -33.28 35.13
C ILE A 1048 -7.85 -33.63 34.21
N ASN A 1049 -7.24 -34.81 34.38
CA ASN A 1049 -6.06 -35.23 33.62
C ASN A 1049 -4.98 -34.14 33.53
N ASN A 1050 -4.64 -33.53 34.68
CA ASN A 1050 -3.67 -32.44 34.77
C ASN A 1050 -4.04 -31.15 34.02
N ASN A 1051 -5.27 -31.03 33.53
CA ASN A 1051 -5.78 -29.83 32.89
C ASN A 1051 -6.78 -29.11 33.79
N TYR A 1052 -6.66 -27.79 33.87
CA TYR A 1052 -7.68 -26.91 34.44
C TYR A 1052 -8.13 -25.93 33.37
N THR A 1053 -9.41 -25.99 33.04
CA THR A 1053 -10.06 -24.95 32.25
C THR A 1053 -10.63 -23.92 33.20
N THR A 1054 -10.16 -22.67 33.07
CA THR A 1054 -10.69 -21.57 33.87
C THR A 1054 -12.19 -21.40 33.61
N PRO A 1055 -12.97 -20.93 34.59
CA PRO A 1055 -14.27 -20.35 34.29
C PRO A 1055 -14.10 -19.15 33.34
N PRO A 1056 -15.18 -18.68 32.71
CA PRO A 1056 -15.18 -17.45 31.92
C PRO A 1056 -14.52 -16.32 32.70
N ILE A 1057 -13.51 -15.68 32.09
CA ILE A 1057 -12.65 -14.72 32.78
C ILE A 1057 -13.28 -13.34 32.68
N THR A 1058 -13.65 -12.77 33.83
CA THR A 1058 -14.39 -11.50 33.92
C THR A 1058 -13.65 -10.41 34.70
N SER A 1059 -12.42 -10.68 35.15
CA SER A 1059 -11.53 -9.74 35.83
C SER A 1059 -10.07 -10.22 35.77
N ASP A 1060 -9.12 -9.35 36.10
CA ASP A 1060 -7.73 -9.75 36.30
C ASP A 1060 -7.64 -10.75 37.45
N VAL A 1061 -7.03 -11.91 37.20
CA VAL A 1061 -7.03 -13.05 38.10
C VAL A 1061 -5.67 -13.70 38.17
N ALA A 1062 -5.32 -14.22 39.35
CA ALA A 1062 -4.12 -15.01 39.52
C ALA A 1062 -4.46 -16.50 39.37
N LEU A 1063 -3.66 -17.24 38.61
CA LEU A 1063 -3.60 -18.69 38.61
C LEU A 1063 -2.34 -19.10 39.37
N ASN A 1064 -2.51 -19.57 40.61
CA ASN A 1064 -1.38 -20.02 41.41
C ASN A 1064 -1.45 -21.54 41.55
N VAL A 1065 -0.38 -22.21 41.13
CA VAL A 1065 -0.22 -23.65 41.31
C VAL A 1065 0.98 -23.92 42.20
N SER A 1066 0.81 -24.81 43.17
CA SER A 1066 1.93 -25.38 43.91
C SER A 1066 1.93 -26.88 43.72
N PHE A 1067 3.13 -27.44 43.72
CA PHE A 1067 3.36 -28.87 43.64
C PHE A 1067 3.90 -29.33 44.98
N SER A 1068 3.43 -30.48 45.50
CA SER A 1068 4.00 -31.11 46.70
C SER A 1068 4.33 -32.55 46.38
N LEU A 1069 5.27 -33.13 47.13
CA LEU A 1069 5.55 -34.56 47.04
C LEU A 1069 4.29 -35.37 47.35
N ASN A 1070 4.11 -36.46 46.61
CA ASN A 1070 2.99 -37.38 46.74
C ASN A 1070 3.09 -38.16 48.08
N SER A 1071 2.14 -38.00 49.01
CA SER A 1071 2.04 -38.83 50.22
C SER A 1071 1.19 -40.08 49.95
N TYR A 1072 1.68 -40.92 49.05
CA TYR A 1072 1.34 -42.34 48.94
C TYR A 1072 2.62 -43.09 49.32
N THR A 1073 2.57 -44.23 50.01
CA THR A 1073 3.76 -45.03 50.34
C THR A 1073 4.06 -46.01 49.21
N PRO A 1074 5.05 -45.76 48.33
CA PRO A 1074 5.34 -46.65 47.22
C PRO A 1074 6.67 -47.33 47.53
N SER A 1075 6.74 -48.61 47.20
CA SER A 1075 7.91 -49.45 47.40
C SER A 1075 8.98 -49.13 46.35
N CYS A 1076 9.56 -47.93 46.40
CA CYS A 1076 10.69 -47.53 45.56
C CYS A 1076 12.00 -47.79 46.31
N TYR A 1077 12.96 -48.43 45.64
CA TYR A 1077 14.23 -48.77 46.27
C TYR A 1077 15.41 -48.24 45.45
N LEU A 1078 16.37 -47.60 46.09
CA LEU A 1078 17.66 -47.23 45.49
C LEU A 1078 18.70 -48.30 45.83
N ASN A 1079 19.19 -49.00 44.82
CA ASN A 1079 20.28 -49.97 44.94
C ASN A 1079 21.61 -49.30 44.57
N VAL A 1080 22.53 -49.25 45.54
CA VAL A 1080 23.84 -48.60 45.38
C VAL A 1080 24.93 -49.66 45.26
N THR A 1081 25.59 -49.69 44.11
CA THR A 1081 26.73 -50.56 43.84
C THR A 1081 28.01 -49.74 43.89
N LEU A 1082 28.90 -50.04 44.85
CA LEU A 1082 30.23 -49.45 44.93
C LEU A 1082 31.25 -50.40 44.27
N ILE A 1083 32.03 -49.89 43.31
CA ILE A 1083 33.15 -50.61 42.71
C ILE A 1083 34.43 -49.82 43.01
N GLY A 1084 35.35 -50.39 43.78
CA GLY A 1084 36.54 -49.70 44.29
C GLY A 1084 36.44 -49.38 45.79
N LYS A 1085 37.34 -48.55 46.32
CA LYS A 1085 37.41 -48.21 47.76
C LYS A 1085 36.95 -46.78 48.04
N GLY A 1086 35.79 -46.66 48.69
CA GLY A 1086 35.20 -45.41 49.13
C GLY A 1086 33.88 -45.67 49.86
N LYS A 1087 33.36 -44.65 50.53
CA LYS A 1087 32.15 -44.73 51.36
C LYS A 1087 31.08 -43.77 50.86
N ILE A 1088 29.85 -44.10 51.16
CA ILE A 1088 28.69 -43.25 50.92
C ILE A 1088 27.98 -43.02 52.25
N SER A 1089 27.58 -41.78 52.53
CA SER A 1089 26.82 -41.43 53.72
C SER A 1089 25.66 -40.52 53.37
N ALA A 1090 24.47 -40.85 53.88
CA ALA A 1090 23.27 -40.03 53.87
C ALA A 1090 22.48 -40.29 55.16
N SER A 1091 21.74 -39.30 55.66
CA SER A 1091 20.97 -39.43 56.91
C SER A 1091 19.90 -40.52 56.76
N GLY A 1092 19.96 -41.57 57.58
CA GLY A 1092 19.02 -42.71 57.53
C GLY A 1092 19.30 -43.81 56.49
N PHE A 1093 20.46 -43.79 55.82
CA PHE A 1093 20.84 -44.74 54.75
C PHE A 1093 21.64 -45.95 55.25
N LEU A 1094 21.45 -47.15 54.67
CA LEU A 1094 22.31 -48.31 54.95
C LEU A 1094 23.62 -48.24 54.14
N PRO A 1095 24.79 -48.43 54.78
CA PRO A 1095 26.08 -48.33 54.11
C PRO A 1095 26.42 -49.63 53.34
N SER A 1096 26.17 -49.59 52.02
CA SER A 1096 26.60 -50.54 50.98
C SER A 1096 25.93 -51.92 50.92
N GLY A 1097 25.52 -52.32 49.70
CA GLY A 1097 25.09 -53.69 49.38
C GLY A 1097 23.60 -54.02 49.53
N GLY A 1098 22.71 -53.03 49.68
CA GLY A 1098 21.27 -53.26 49.86
C GLY A 1098 20.37 -52.25 49.15
N THR A 1099 19.13 -52.67 48.89
CA THR A 1099 18.02 -51.83 48.39
C THR A 1099 17.51 -50.93 49.50
N ASN A 1100 17.75 -49.62 49.40
CA ASN A 1100 17.29 -48.63 50.38
C ASN A 1100 15.90 -48.10 50.00
N PRO A 1101 14.88 -48.18 50.86
CA PRO A 1101 13.58 -47.59 50.57
C PRO A 1101 13.71 -46.06 50.50
N VAL A 1102 13.27 -45.48 49.38
CA VAL A 1102 13.27 -44.03 49.13
C VAL A 1102 11.85 -43.60 48.80
N PRO A 1103 11.29 -42.57 49.46
CA PRO A 1103 9.96 -42.08 49.13
C PRO A 1103 9.86 -41.71 47.65
N TYR A 1104 8.80 -42.16 46.97
CA TYR A 1104 8.52 -41.78 45.59
C TYR A 1104 8.47 -40.26 45.46
N GLY A 1105 9.23 -39.74 44.51
CA GLY A 1105 9.35 -38.30 44.33
C GLY A 1105 10.21 -37.58 45.34
N SER A 1106 11.08 -38.29 46.05
CA SER A 1106 12.17 -37.69 46.82
C SER A 1106 13.50 -37.74 46.07
N THR A 1107 14.33 -36.72 46.31
CA THR A 1107 15.75 -36.70 45.98
C THR A 1107 16.53 -37.04 47.24
N THR A 1108 17.55 -37.90 47.13
CA THR A 1108 18.46 -38.20 48.24
C THR A 1108 19.79 -37.51 48.00
N GLN A 1109 20.26 -36.72 48.97
CA GLN A 1109 21.64 -36.22 48.97
C GLN A 1109 22.58 -37.30 49.49
N LEU A 1110 23.51 -37.71 48.64
CA LEU A 1110 24.52 -38.72 48.92
C LEU A 1110 25.88 -38.03 49.01
N THR A 1111 26.51 -38.10 50.18
CA THR A 1111 27.91 -37.68 50.34
C THR A 1111 28.79 -38.87 49.96
N ILE A 1112 29.51 -38.75 48.85
CA ILE A 1112 30.40 -39.78 48.31
C ILE A 1112 31.82 -39.42 48.75
N THR A 1113 32.39 -40.21 49.65
CA THR A 1113 33.73 -39.98 50.19
C THR A 1113 34.67 -41.06 49.67
N PRO A 1114 35.54 -40.78 48.68
CA PRO A 1114 36.59 -41.71 48.30
C PRO A 1114 37.51 -42.03 49.49
N ASP A 1115 37.98 -43.28 49.59
CA ASP A 1115 39.03 -43.60 50.57
C ASP A 1115 40.34 -42.90 50.16
N PRO A 1116 41.28 -42.64 51.09
CA PRO A 1116 42.55 -42.00 50.77
C PRO A 1116 43.27 -42.68 49.59
N GLY A 1117 43.59 -41.89 48.56
CA GLY A 1117 44.23 -42.36 47.33
C GLY A 1117 43.30 -42.78 46.20
N TYR A 1118 41.98 -42.73 46.39
CA TYR A 1118 40.98 -42.96 45.36
C TYR A 1118 40.29 -41.64 44.97
N VAL A 1119 39.81 -41.57 43.73
CA VAL A 1119 38.85 -40.56 43.28
C VAL A 1119 37.64 -41.23 42.69
N ILE A 1120 36.52 -40.52 42.67
CA ILE A 1120 35.37 -40.91 41.88
C ILE A 1120 35.83 -40.94 40.41
N ASP A 1121 35.55 -42.03 39.70
CA ASP A 1121 35.96 -42.24 38.30
C ASP A 1121 34.75 -42.19 37.38
N SER A 1122 33.67 -42.85 37.77
CA SER A 1122 32.37 -42.68 37.15
C SER A 1122 31.27 -42.76 38.20
N LEU A 1123 30.21 -42.00 37.94
CA LEU A 1123 28.99 -41.98 38.71
C LEU A 1123 27.85 -42.24 37.72
N LEU A 1124 27.29 -43.44 37.74
CA LEU A 1124 26.26 -43.86 36.78
C LEU A 1124 24.93 -44.01 37.51
N TYR A 1125 23.92 -43.25 37.13
CA TYR A 1125 22.55 -43.40 37.60
C TYR A 1125 21.71 -43.95 36.45
N GLU A 1126 21.11 -45.14 36.60
CA GLU A 1126 20.42 -45.86 35.52
C GLU A 1126 21.28 -46.02 34.24
N ASN A 1127 22.57 -46.31 34.43
CA ASN A 1127 23.60 -46.43 33.39
C ASN A 1127 23.96 -45.13 32.65
N ALA A 1128 23.38 -43.98 33.01
CA ALA A 1128 23.78 -42.67 32.49
C ALA A 1128 24.85 -42.02 33.38
N ASP A 1129 25.90 -41.45 32.78
CA ASP A 1129 26.95 -40.73 33.51
C ASP A 1129 26.44 -39.36 34.00
N VAL A 1130 26.40 -39.22 35.31
CA VAL A 1130 25.86 -38.06 36.03
C VAL A 1130 26.92 -37.37 36.87
N ARG A 1131 28.21 -37.67 36.62
CA ARG A 1131 29.32 -37.10 37.38
C ARG A 1131 29.39 -35.57 37.31
N SER A 1132 28.98 -34.96 36.20
CA SER A 1132 28.93 -33.50 36.03
C SER A 1132 27.89 -32.81 36.93
N ALA A 1133 26.92 -33.56 37.46
CA ALA A 1133 25.89 -33.06 38.37
C ALA A 1133 26.32 -33.07 39.86
N MET A 1134 27.56 -33.49 40.15
CA MET A 1134 28.10 -33.43 41.51
C MET A 1134 28.53 -32.02 41.88
N VAL A 1135 28.23 -31.59 43.11
CA VAL A 1135 28.78 -30.37 43.71
C VAL A 1135 29.75 -30.80 44.81
N GLY A 1136 31.05 -30.75 44.49
CA GLY A 1136 32.09 -31.34 45.35
C GLY A 1136 31.94 -32.86 45.43
N ASN A 1137 31.87 -33.40 46.65
CA ASN A 1137 31.67 -34.83 46.92
C ASN A 1137 30.19 -35.20 47.11
N ILE A 1138 29.26 -34.28 46.85
CA ILE A 1138 27.83 -34.48 47.08
C ILE A 1138 27.14 -34.70 45.74
N TYR A 1139 26.41 -35.80 45.64
CA TYR A 1139 25.51 -36.08 44.54
C TYR A 1139 24.07 -36.10 45.06
N THR A 1140 23.20 -35.30 44.44
CA THR A 1140 21.77 -35.35 44.71
C THR A 1140 21.13 -36.22 43.64
N THR A 1141 20.53 -37.35 44.03
CA THR A 1141 19.84 -38.20 43.05
C THR A 1141 18.70 -37.43 42.40
N PRO A 1142 18.41 -37.64 41.09
CA PRO A 1142 17.15 -37.21 40.49
C PRO A 1142 15.97 -37.74 41.31
N GLN A 1143 14.82 -37.08 41.16
CA GLN A 1143 13.59 -37.56 41.78
C GLN A 1143 13.33 -39.02 41.35
N VAL A 1144 13.15 -39.93 42.30
CA VAL A 1144 12.85 -41.35 42.02
C VAL A 1144 11.36 -41.50 41.73
N VAL A 1145 11.02 -41.81 40.49
CA VAL A 1145 9.68 -41.50 39.95
C VAL A 1145 9.05 -42.62 39.14
N LYS A 1146 9.62 -43.80 39.29
CA LYS A 1146 9.15 -45.05 38.71
C LYS A 1146 9.07 -46.06 39.83
N ASP A 1147 7.99 -46.84 39.90
CA ASP A 1147 7.90 -47.98 40.82
C ASP A 1147 8.96 -49.03 40.46
N GLY A 1148 9.70 -49.52 41.48
CA GLY A 1148 10.74 -50.53 41.31
C GLY A 1148 12.11 -50.15 41.91
N VAL A 1149 13.15 -50.88 41.49
CA VAL A 1149 14.54 -50.66 41.94
C VAL A 1149 15.28 -49.80 40.92
N THR A 1150 15.86 -48.70 41.39
CA THR A 1150 16.73 -47.82 40.60
C THR A 1150 18.19 -48.05 41.00
N TYR A 1151 19.12 -48.02 40.03
CA TYR A 1151 20.52 -48.37 40.22
C TYR A 1151 21.44 -47.15 40.18
N LEU A 1152 22.21 -46.97 41.24
CA LEU A 1152 23.33 -46.03 41.31
C LEU A 1152 24.64 -46.80 41.43
N LYS A 1153 25.48 -46.72 40.41
CA LYS A 1153 26.80 -47.35 40.38
C LYS A 1153 27.88 -46.29 40.50
N ILE A 1154 28.70 -46.41 41.55
CA ILE A 1154 29.83 -45.52 41.81
C ILE A 1154 31.10 -46.32 41.60
N VAL A 1155 31.94 -45.87 40.68
CA VAL A 1155 33.26 -46.46 40.46
C VAL A 1155 34.30 -45.52 41.01
N PHE A 1156 35.10 -46.00 41.96
CA PHE A 1156 36.28 -45.30 42.46
C PHE A 1156 37.51 -45.81 41.73
N ARG A 1157 38.26 -44.91 41.10
CA ARG A 1157 39.57 -45.22 40.51
C ARG A 1157 40.65 -44.84 41.51
N LEU A 1158 41.59 -45.77 41.71
CA LEU A 1158 42.80 -45.50 42.45
C LEU A 1158 43.65 -44.49 41.69
N ILE A 1159 43.99 -43.36 42.32
CA ILE A 1159 45.05 -42.49 41.80
C ILE A 1159 46.37 -43.15 42.15
N THR A 1160 47.15 -43.52 41.14
CA THR A 1160 48.51 -44.00 41.33
C THR A 1160 49.52 -42.96 40.88
N HIS A 1161 50.59 -42.80 41.65
CA HIS A 1161 51.75 -41.99 41.29
C HIS A 1161 52.98 -42.89 41.14
N ASP A 1162 53.72 -42.65 40.07
CA ASP A 1162 54.88 -43.45 39.72
C ASP A 1162 56.13 -42.95 40.43
N VAL A 1163 56.78 -43.86 41.16
CA VAL A 1163 58.11 -43.64 41.74
C VAL A 1163 59.14 -44.35 40.88
N LYS A 1164 59.98 -43.57 40.20
CA LYS A 1164 61.08 -44.11 39.41
C LYS A 1164 62.23 -44.51 40.33
N ILE A 1165 62.75 -45.73 40.16
CA ILE A 1165 63.82 -46.30 40.96
C ILE A 1165 65.12 -46.19 40.18
N LEU A 1166 66.07 -45.44 40.73
CA LEU A 1166 67.41 -45.29 40.18
C LEU A 1166 68.44 -45.90 41.13
N THR A 1167 69.04 -47.01 40.73
CA THR A 1167 70.06 -47.72 41.50
C THR A 1167 71.41 -47.63 40.80
N GLY A 1168 72.38 -47.02 41.49
CA GLY A 1168 73.78 -47.09 41.06
C GLY A 1168 74.35 -48.49 41.24
N ASN A 1169 75.48 -48.77 40.59
CA ASN A 1169 76.22 -50.03 40.73
C ASN A 1169 76.68 -50.23 42.19
N GLY A 1170 76.58 -51.46 42.73
CA GLY A 1170 77.08 -51.81 44.07
C GLY A 1170 76.01 -51.96 45.16
N GLY A 1171 74.74 -52.09 44.80
CA GLY A 1171 73.67 -52.42 45.75
C GLY A 1171 72.32 -52.60 45.07
N LYS A 1172 71.33 -52.97 45.88
CA LYS A 1172 69.99 -53.34 45.42
C LYS A 1172 68.92 -52.59 46.21
N ILE A 1173 67.88 -52.15 45.52
CA ILE A 1173 66.63 -51.69 46.14
C ILE A 1173 65.59 -52.80 45.97
N LYS A 1174 64.85 -53.10 47.04
CA LYS A 1174 63.73 -54.05 47.03
C LYS A 1174 62.44 -53.35 47.45
N SER A 1175 61.30 -53.78 46.90
CA SER A 1175 59.98 -53.53 47.48
C SER A 1175 59.40 -54.88 47.91
N GLY A 1176 59.15 -55.05 49.20
CA GLY A 1176 58.92 -56.37 49.80
C GLY A 1176 60.10 -57.31 49.52
N THR A 1177 59.82 -58.49 48.95
CA THR A 1177 60.84 -59.50 48.59
C THR A 1177 61.46 -59.29 47.20
N LYS A 1178 60.87 -58.43 46.36
CA LYS A 1178 61.27 -58.27 44.95
C LYS A 1178 62.40 -57.26 44.79
N ILE A 1179 63.50 -57.67 44.17
CA ILE A 1179 64.58 -56.76 43.74
C ILE A 1179 64.09 -55.93 42.56
N LEU A 1180 64.28 -54.63 42.63
CA LEU A 1180 63.87 -53.66 41.61
C LEU A 1180 65.11 -53.29 40.76
N PRO A 1181 65.15 -53.68 39.47
CA PRO A 1181 66.19 -53.24 38.54
C PRO A 1181 66.29 -51.71 38.45
N ASN A 1182 67.45 -51.20 38.01
CA ASN A 1182 67.59 -49.78 37.70
C ASN A 1182 66.57 -49.36 36.63
N ASP A 1183 66.04 -48.15 36.76
CA ASP A 1183 64.99 -47.57 35.91
C ASP A 1183 63.59 -48.21 36.08
N THR A 1184 63.40 -49.10 37.06
CA THR A 1184 62.07 -49.65 37.37
C THR A 1184 61.13 -48.57 37.89
N VAL A 1185 59.87 -48.61 37.47
CA VAL A 1185 58.81 -47.75 38.02
C VAL A 1185 57.97 -48.56 39.00
N VAL A 1186 57.73 -48.00 40.19
CA VAL A 1186 56.82 -48.56 41.20
C VAL A 1186 55.70 -47.57 41.44
N SER A 1187 54.47 -47.97 41.12
CA SER A 1187 53.28 -47.15 41.30
C SER A 1187 52.73 -47.30 42.73
N ALA A 1188 52.45 -46.18 43.39
CA ALA A 1188 51.82 -46.13 44.71
C ALA A 1188 50.46 -45.44 44.63
N ALA A 1189 49.49 -45.89 45.44
CA ALA A 1189 48.28 -45.13 45.70
C ALA A 1189 48.62 -43.74 46.26
N SER A 1190 47.99 -42.70 45.73
CA SER A 1190 48.23 -41.32 46.12
C SER A 1190 48.00 -41.13 47.62
N GLY A 1191 48.97 -40.56 48.33
CA GLY A 1191 48.86 -40.32 49.77
C GLY A 1191 49.19 -41.52 50.67
N LEU A 1192 49.59 -42.67 50.11
CA LEU A 1192 50.19 -43.77 50.88
C LEU A 1192 51.73 -43.75 50.74
N PRO A 1193 52.47 -44.07 51.83
CA PRO A 1193 53.91 -44.23 51.75
C PRO A 1193 54.28 -45.57 51.11
N LEU A 1194 55.42 -45.62 50.41
CA LEU A 1194 56.05 -46.87 49.96
C LEU A 1194 57.14 -47.30 50.93
N ILE A 1195 57.35 -48.62 51.04
CA ILE A 1195 58.44 -49.18 51.83
C ILE A 1195 59.45 -49.84 50.90
N PHE A 1196 60.69 -49.39 50.96
CA PHE A 1196 61.80 -49.93 50.18
C PHE A 1196 62.90 -50.45 51.10
N SER A 1197 63.47 -51.63 50.81
CA SER A 1197 64.69 -52.09 51.46
C SER A 1197 65.90 -51.76 50.59
N VAL A 1198 66.88 -51.05 51.12
CA VAL A 1198 68.11 -50.65 50.40
C VAL A 1198 69.28 -51.43 50.97
N THR A 1199 69.87 -52.33 50.17
CA THR A 1199 70.94 -53.23 50.62
C THR A 1199 72.16 -53.06 49.74
N PRO A 1200 73.30 -52.55 50.27
CA PRO A 1200 74.57 -52.55 49.55
C PRO A 1200 75.03 -53.99 49.24
N ASP A 1201 75.65 -54.19 48.07
CA ASP A 1201 76.31 -55.46 47.76
C ASP A 1201 77.63 -55.59 48.56
N THR A 1202 78.15 -56.80 48.68
CA THR A 1202 79.40 -57.08 49.39
C THR A 1202 80.55 -56.20 48.87
N GLY A 1203 81.22 -55.46 49.76
CA GLY A 1203 82.29 -54.52 49.41
C GLY A 1203 81.84 -53.09 49.09
N TYR A 1204 80.54 -52.80 49.14
CA TYR A 1204 79.98 -51.46 48.95
C TYR A 1204 79.22 -50.97 50.19
N GLU A 1205 79.09 -49.67 50.33
CA GLU A 1205 78.24 -48.99 51.30
C GLU A 1205 77.33 -47.99 50.59
N LEU A 1206 76.20 -47.67 51.23
CA LEU A 1206 75.28 -46.67 50.71
C LEU A 1206 75.91 -45.28 50.84
N ASP A 1207 76.19 -44.62 49.72
CA ASP A 1207 76.78 -43.28 49.70
C ASP A 1207 75.69 -42.22 49.90
N SER A 1208 74.65 -42.25 49.07
CA SER A 1208 73.49 -41.36 49.17
C SER A 1208 72.19 -42.08 48.85
N LEU A 1209 71.11 -41.66 49.51
CA LEU A 1209 69.76 -42.09 49.24
C LEU A 1209 68.86 -40.86 49.18
N ARG A 1210 68.20 -40.65 48.05
CA ARG A 1210 67.32 -39.49 47.85
C ARG A 1210 65.95 -39.90 47.37
N PHE A 1211 64.90 -39.33 47.97
CA PHE A 1211 63.51 -39.47 47.54
C PHE A 1211 62.94 -38.09 47.19
N GLY A 1212 62.42 -37.92 45.97
CA GLY A 1212 61.93 -36.63 45.49
C GLY A 1212 63.00 -35.53 45.52
N GLY A 1213 64.27 -35.89 45.33
CA GLY A 1213 65.42 -34.99 45.39
C GLY A 1213 65.98 -34.70 46.80
N LYS A 1214 65.23 -35.00 47.86
CA LYS A 1214 65.66 -34.79 49.26
C LYS A 1214 66.48 -35.96 49.76
N ASN A 1215 67.51 -35.69 50.58
CA ASN A 1215 68.30 -36.74 51.24
C ASN A 1215 67.44 -37.43 52.30
N VAL A 1216 67.34 -38.75 52.22
CA VAL A 1216 66.56 -39.61 53.14
C VAL A 1216 67.39 -40.77 53.68
N LYS A 1217 68.73 -40.69 53.54
CA LYS A 1217 69.65 -41.72 54.02
C LYS A 1217 69.52 -41.95 55.53
N ASP A 1218 69.37 -40.88 56.30
CA ASP A 1218 69.26 -40.96 57.77
C ASP A 1218 67.87 -41.42 58.24
N SER A 1219 66.91 -41.56 57.33
CA SER A 1219 65.57 -42.08 57.59
C SER A 1219 65.48 -43.60 57.45
N LEU A 1220 66.58 -44.29 57.17
CA LEU A 1220 66.64 -45.75 57.10
C LEU A 1220 66.58 -46.38 58.49
N VAL A 1221 65.63 -47.27 58.71
CA VAL A 1221 65.55 -48.12 59.92
C VAL A 1221 65.68 -49.56 59.47
N ASN A 1222 66.69 -50.29 59.97
CA ASN A 1222 66.99 -51.68 59.57
C ASN A 1222 67.08 -51.88 58.04
N ASN A 1223 67.75 -50.95 57.34
CA ASN A 1223 67.84 -50.90 55.88
C ASN A 1223 66.51 -50.71 55.13
N GLN A 1224 65.42 -50.35 55.82
CA GLN A 1224 64.15 -50.01 55.21
C GLN A 1224 63.90 -48.51 55.24
N LEU A 1225 63.48 -47.97 54.10
CA LEU A 1225 62.99 -46.61 53.94
C LEU A 1225 61.48 -46.67 53.78
N THR A 1226 60.75 -46.06 54.71
CA THR A 1226 59.36 -45.67 54.50
C THR A 1226 59.35 -44.27 53.90
N THR A 1227 58.88 -44.11 52.67
CA THR A 1227 58.81 -42.79 52.03
C THR A 1227 57.79 -41.90 52.74
N VAL A 1228 57.87 -40.59 52.54
CA VAL A 1228 56.69 -39.74 52.78
C VAL A 1228 55.53 -40.19 51.87
N PRO A 1229 54.27 -39.93 52.24
CA PRO A 1229 53.12 -40.19 51.38
C PRO A 1229 53.34 -39.71 49.94
N VAL A 1230 53.17 -40.61 48.96
CA VAL A 1230 53.44 -40.31 47.55
C VAL A 1230 52.25 -39.56 46.97
N THR A 1231 52.34 -38.24 46.80
CA THR A 1231 51.22 -37.41 46.29
C THR A 1231 51.42 -36.91 44.87
N LYS A 1232 52.56 -37.23 44.25
CA LYS A 1232 52.90 -36.94 42.84
C LYS A 1232 53.97 -37.92 42.36
N ALA A 1233 54.24 -37.95 41.04
CA ALA A 1233 55.36 -38.73 40.51
C ALA A 1233 56.69 -38.23 41.08
N ASP A 1234 57.54 -39.16 41.53
CA ASP A 1234 58.79 -38.86 42.22
C ASP A 1234 59.89 -39.88 41.87
N THR A 1235 61.08 -39.73 42.42
CA THR A 1235 62.21 -40.63 42.16
C THR A 1235 62.89 -41.04 43.46
N LEU A 1236 63.13 -42.34 43.63
CA LEU A 1236 64.02 -42.89 44.66
C LEU A 1236 65.36 -43.24 44.02
N LYS A 1237 66.42 -42.52 44.40
CA LYS A 1237 67.77 -42.73 43.91
C LYS A 1237 68.70 -43.19 45.02
N ALA A 1238 69.27 -44.38 44.89
CA ALA A 1238 70.35 -44.88 45.74
C ALA A 1238 71.67 -44.90 44.95
N VAL A 1239 72.70 -44.29 45.52
CA VAL A 1239 74.08 -44.36 45.02
C VAL A 1239 74.91 -45.10 46.04
N PHE A 1240 75.67 -46.10 45.58
CA PHE A 1240 76.57 -46.87 46.40
C PHE A 1240 78.02 -46.52 46.04
N LYS A 1241 78.91 -46.58 47.03
CA LYS A 1241 80.35 -46.47 46.83
C LYS A 1241 81.04 -47.68 47.42
N LYS A 1242 82.21 -48.04 46.89
CA LYS A 1242 83.01 -49.12 47.50
C LYS A 1242 83.42 -48.73 48.91
N LYS A 1243 83.37 -49.67 49.84
CA LYS A 1243 83.94 -49.50 51.18
C LYS A 1243 85.44 -49.30 51.02
N VAL A 1244 85.94 -48.17 51.49
CA VAL A 1244 87.38 -47.93 51.59
C VAL A 1244 87.78 -48.23 53.02
N PHE A 1245 88.61 -49.25 53.19
CA PHE A 1245 89.20 -49.57 54.48
C PHE A 1245 90.61 -49.01 54.50
N ASN A 1246 90.89 -48.13 55.47
CA ASN A 1246 92.26 -47.75 55.76
C ASN A 1246 92.89 -48.93 56.51
N ILE A 1247 93.79 -49.65 55.84
CA ILE A 1247 94.56 -50.73 56.45
C ILE A 1247 95.79 -50.07 57.07
N LYS A 1248 95.83 -50.02 58.40
CA LYS A 1248 97.01 -49.56 59.13
C LYS A 1248 97.99 -50.73 59.22
N ILE A 1249 99.15 -50.62 58.58
CA ILE A 1249 100.17 -51.68 58.55
C ILE A 1249 101.27 -51.32 59.55
N GLN A 1250 101.49 -52.17 60.55
CA GLN A 1250 102.61 -52.07 61.48
C GLN A 1250 103.55 -53.26 61.29
N TYR A 1251 104.84 -53.01 61.15
CA TYR A 1251 105.87 -54.05 61.08
C TYR A 1251 107.08 -53.71 61.96
N SER A 1252 107.77 -54.74 62.44
CA SER A 1252 108.95 -54.60 63.30
C SER A 1252 110.19 -54.15 62.51
N THR A 1253 111.10 -53.44 63.18
CA THR A 1253 112.34 -52.92 62.60
C THR A 1253 113.19 -54.04 62.01
N GLY A 1254 113.32 -54.06 60.68
CA GLY A 1254 114.12 -55.02 59.92
C GLY A 1254 113.39 -55.73 58.77
N GLY A 1255 112.07 -55.60 58.65
CA GLY A 1255 111.29 -56.11 57.51
C GLY A 1255 110.80 -54.99 56.57
N THR A 1256 110.61 -55.30 55.28
CA THR A 1256 109.96 -54.40 54.30
C THR A 1256 108.73 -55.07 53.71
N ILE A 1257 107.59 -54.39 53.67
CA ILE A 1257 106.39 -54.85 52.94
C ILE A 1257 106.33 -54.09 51.61
N SER A 1258 106.29 -54.83 50.49
CA SER A 1258 106.16 -54.27 49.15
C SER A 1258 104.80 -54.65 48.57
N LEU A 1259 104.00 -53.65 48.22
CA LEU A 1259 102.84 -53.82 47.33
C LEU A 1259 103.35 -53.55 45.91
N GLY A 1260 102.83 -54.26 44.90
CA GLY A 1260 103.40 -54.37 43.54
C GLY A 1260 103.65 -53.06 42.76
N THR A 1261 103.45 -51.89 43.35
CA THR A 1261 103.73 -50.56 42.79
C THR A 1261 104.56 -49.63 43.70
N GLY A 1262 105.10 -50.10 44.84
CA GLY A 1262 106.02 -49.30 45.69
C GLY A 1262 106.16 -49.78 47.15
N THR A 1263 107.20 -49.31 47.84
CA THR A 1263 107.52 -49.64 49.25
C THR A 1263 106.97 -48.55 50.19
N LEU A 1264 106.23 -48.92 51.23
CA LEU A 1264 105.65 -47.99 52.22
C LEU A 1264 106.45 -47.99 53.54
N ALA A 1265 106.68 -46.80 54.10
CA ALA A 1265 107.37 -46.61 55.38
C ALA A 1265 106.46 -46.96 56.58
N ASN A 1266 107.04 -47.37 57.70
CA ASN A 1266 106.30 -47.72 58.92
C ASN A 1266 105.46 -46.52 59.39
N ASP A 1267 104.18 -46.75 59.72
CA ASP A 1267 103.14 -45.76 60.12
C ASP A 1267 102.46 -44.90 59.01
N THR A 1268 102.18 -45.45 57.81
CA THR A 1268 101.28 -44.82 56.82
C THR A 1268 99.85 -45.38 56.82
#